data_AF-A0A6V7WC95-F1
#
_entry.id   AF-A0A6V7WC95-F1
#
_cell.length_a   1.000
_cell.length_b   1.000
_cell.length_c   1.000
_cell.angle_alpha   90.00
_cell.angle_beta   90.00
_cell.angle_gamma   90.00
#
_symmetry.space_group_name_H-M   'P 1'
#
loop_
_entity.id
_entity.type
_entity.pdbx_description
1 polymer ?
#
loop_
_entity_poly.entity_id
_entity_poly.type
_entity_poly.pdbx_seq_one_letter_code
_entity_poly.pdbx_strand_id
1 'polypeptide(L)'
;MYEKMDLTLLNRLLRLIVDHNIADYMTAKNNVTVNYKDMNHTNSFGIIRGLQFASFIVQYYGLVLDLLILGLRRASEIAGPPQCPNEFLSFEDVIVQSCHPIRLYCRYIDKAWIFFRFNADETKDLIQRYLSEHPDPNNENIVGYNNKKCWPRDARMRLMKHDVNLGRAVFWDIKNRLPRSLTTIEWENSFVSVYSKDNPNLLFDMSGFEARILPKCRTASDDVTANRDGIWNLQNEITKERTAQAFLKVDSESMEKFHNRVRQILMSSGSTTFTKIVNKWNTALIGLMTYYREAVVNTQELLDLLVKCENKIQTRIKIGLNSKMPARFPPVVFYTPKEIGGLGMLSMGHVLIPQSDLRWMRQTDAGGVTHFRSGMTHDEDQIIPNLYRYIQPWEAEFVDSQRVWAEYALKRQEANAQNRRLTLEDLDDSWDRGIPRINTLFQKDRNTLAYDKGWRVRTEFKAYQILKQNPFWWTHQRHDGKLWNLNNYRTDMIQALGGVEGILEHTLFRGTYFPTWEGLFWERASGFEESMKFKKLTNAQRSGLNQIPNRRFTLWWSPTINRANIFRAHLWQKIHESVVMDLCQVFDLELDPLEIQTVQKETIHPRKSYKMNSSCADILLFAQYKWHISRPSLLADTKDVMDNTTTQKFWLDVQLRWGDYDSHDIERYSRAKFLDYTTDNMSIYPSPNGILIAIDLAYNLYSAYGNWFPGMKELIRQAMAKIIKANPALYVLRERIRKGLQLYSSEPTEPYLTSQNYGELFSNQIIWFVDDTNVYRVTIHKTFEGNLTTKPMNGAIFIFNPRTGQLFLKIIHTSVWAGQKRLSQLAKWKTAEEVAALIRSLPVEEQPRQIIVTRKAMLDPLEVHLLDFPNIVIKGSELMLPFQAIMRIEKFGDLILKANEPQMVLFNLYDDWLKTISSYTAFSRVILIMRGMHINPDKTKVILKPDRTTVTESHHIWPTLSDDEWIKVELALKDMILNDYGKKNNVNVGSLTQSEVRDIILGMEISAPSQQRQQIAEIEKQTKEQSQLTATTTKSVNKHGDEIISATTSNYETQTFSSRTEWRVRAISSTNLHLRTQHIYVNSDDVKDTGYTYILPKNILKKFITISDLRTQIAGYIYGISPPDNPHVKEIRCIILPPQWGTHQVVHLPNQLPQHEFLKDLEPLGWMHTQPNELPQLSPQDVTMHSKIIHQNQWDGERSVIVTCSFTPGSVSLTAYRLTPSGYEWGRNNTDKGNNPKGYLPSHYEKVQMLLSDRFLGYFMVPSSAVWNYNFMGNRVC
;
A
#
# COMPACT_ATOMS: atom_id res chain seq x y z
N MET A 1 -37.63 -17.93 12.51
CA MET A 1 -37.44 -18.41 11.12
C MET A 1 -36.50 -19.62 11.02
N TYR A 2 -35.20 -19.51 11.29
CA TYR A 2 -34.20 -20.57 10.99
C TYR A 2 -34.53 -21.96 11.55
N GLU A 3 -35.00 -22.02 12.79
CA GLU A 3 -35.22 -23.28 13.52
C GLU A 3 -36.51 -23.98 13.11
N LYS A 4 -37.42 -23.29 12.41
CA LYS A 4 -38.75 -23.79 12.04
C LYS A 4 -38.90 -24.19 10.58
N MET A 5 -37.77 -24.34 9.87
CA MET A 5 -37.77 -24.72 8.47
C MET A 5 -37.96 -26.23 8.33
N ASP A 6 -39.13 -26.65 7.87
CA ASP A 6 -39.38 -28.04 7.46
C ASP A 6 -38.63 -28.34 6.15
N LEU A 7 -37.77 -29.36 6.19
CA LEU A 7 -36.96 -29.77 5.05
C LEU A 7 -37.80 -30.31 3.89
N THR A 8 -38.97 -30.89 4.16
CA THR A 8 -39.87 -31.40 3.12
C THR A 8 -40.54 -30.27 2.35
N LEU A 9 -41.03 -29.26 3.07
CA LEU A 9 -41.56 -28.03 2.50
C LEU A 9 -40.46 -27.26 1.76
N LEU A 10 -39.28 -27.14 2.35
CA LEU A 10 -38.14 -26.47 1.74
C LEU A 10 -37.76 -27.12 0.40
N ASN A 11 -37.74 -28.45 0.32
CA ASN A 11 -37.43 -29.14 -0.93
C ASN A 11 -38.45 -28.79 -2.03
N ARG A 12 -39.74 -28.80 -1.71
CA ARG A 12 -40.80 -28.42 -2.65
C ARG A 12 -40.67 -26.98 -3.11
N LEU A 13 -40.37 -26.06 -2.19
CA LEU A 13 -40.14 -24.65 -2.52
C LEU A 13 -38.92 -24.47 -3.42
N LEU A 14 -37.80 -25.14 -3.12
CA LEU A 14 -36.59 -25.04 -3.93
C LEU A 14 -36.80 -25.56 -5.37
N ARG A 15 -37.58 -26.63 -5.54
CA ARG A 15 -37.92 -27.16 -6.88
C ARG A 15 -38.69 -26.17 -7.77
N LEU A 16 -39.27 -25.10 -7.21
CA LEU A 16 -39.91 -24.05 -7.99
C LEU A 16 -38.90 -23.10 -8.66
N ILE A 17 -37.67 -23.02 -8.14
CA ILE A 17 -36.68 -22.01 -8.56
C ILE A 17 -35.34 -22.58 -9.03
N VAL A 18 -34.99 -23.82 -8.66
CA VAL A 18 -33.76 -24.49 -9.06
C VAL A 18 -34.04 -25.89 -9.58
N ASP A 19 -33.07 -26.47 -10.28
CA ASP A 19 -33.15 -27.86 -10.72
C ASP A 19 -33.41 -28.81 -9.55
N HIS A 20 -34.18 -29.86 -9.82
CA HIS A 20 -34.55 -30.86 -8.84
C HIS A 20 -33.36 -31.49 -8.10
N ASN A 21 -32.25 -31.76 -8.80
CA ASN A 21 -31.05 -32.34 -8.16
C ASN A 21 -30.40 -31.35 -7.19
N ILE A 22 -30.41 -30.05 -7.53
CA ILE A 22 -29.87 -28.99 -6.67
C ILE A 22 -30.76 -28.83 -5.43
N ALA A 23 -32.09 -28.85 -5.61
CA ALA A 23 -33.04 -28.81 -4.50
C ALA A 23 -32.83 -30.00 -3.55
N ASP A 24 -32.68 -31.22 -4.08
CA ASP A 24 -32.42 -32.42 -3.29
C ASP A 24 -31.09 -32.34 -2.55
N TYR A 25 -30.04 -31.89 -3.22
CA TYR A 25 -28.74 -31.66 -2.59
C TYR A 25 -28.83 -30.64 -1.43
N MET A 26 -29.45 -29.48 -1.67
CA MET A 26 -29.56 -28.41 -0.69
C MET A 26 -30.39 -28.83 0.53
N THR A 27 -31.47 -29.58 0.33
CA THR A 27 -32.28 -30.14 1.42
C THR A 27 -31.50 -31.22 2.17
N ALA A 28 -30.96 -32.21 1.48
CA ALA A 28 -30.23 -33.32 2.10
C ALA A 28 -29.01 -32.85 2.89
N LYS A 29 -28.33 -31.78 2.44
CA LYS A 29 -27.17 -31.23 3.14
C LYS A 29 -27.49 -30.58 4.48
N ASN A 30 -28.75 -30.21 4.72
CA ASN A 30 -29.20 -29.78 6.05
C ASN A 30 -29.48 -30.98 6.97
N ASN A 31 -29.79 -32.15 6.42
CA ASN A 31 -30.01 -33.39 7.17
C ASN A 31 -28.71 -34.14 7.43
N VAL A 32 -27.84 -33.58 8.29
CA VAL A 32 -26.55 -34.16 8.68
C VAL A 32 -26.47 -34.35 10.18
N THR A 33 -25.59 -35.24 10.63
CA THR A 33 -25.27 -35.40 12.04
C THR A 33 -24.40 -34.24 12.51
N VAL A 34 -24.90 -33.48 13.48
CA VAL A 34 -24.19 -32.38 14.14
C VAL A 34 -23.54 -32.92 15.40
N ASN A 35 -22.22 -32.76 15.47
CA ASN A 35 -21.40 -33.28 16.55
C ASN A 35 -20.88 -32.12 17.41
N TYR A 36 -21.01 -32.26 18.73
CA TYR A 36 -20.38 -31.37 19.70
C TYR A 36 -19.79 -32.20 20.83
N LYS A 37 -18.46 -32.29 20.89
CA LYS A 37 -17.72 -33.20 21.77
C LYS A 37 -18.22 -34.65 21.55
N ASP A 38 -18.85 -35.25 22.55
CA ASP A 38 -19.36 -36.63 22.52
C ASP A 38 -20.84 -36.70 22.09
N MET A 39 -21.54 -35.56 22.03
CA MET A 39 -22.96 -35.50 21.66
C MET A 39 -23.11 -35.44 20.14
N ASN A 40 -23.88 -36.38 19.59
CA ASN A 40 -24.24 -36.43 18.18
C ASN A 40 -25.76 -36.41 18.05
N HIS A 41 -26.29 -35.56 17.19
CA HIS A 41 -27.71 -35.59 16.82
C HIS A 41 -27.86 -35.37 15.32
N THR A 42 -28.81 -36.05 14.69
CA THR A 42 -29.14 -35.80 13.28
C THR A 42 -30.09 -34.62 13.19
N ASN A 43 -29.70 -33.60 12.40
CA ASN A 43 -30.52 -32.40 12.19
C ASN A 43 -31.66 -32.67 11.20
N SER A 44 -32.77 -33.22 11.69
CA SER A 44 -33.95 -33.53 10.86
C SER A 44 -34.87 -32.33 10.60
N PHE A 45 -34.68 -31.21 11.33
CA PHE A 45 -35.56 -30.04 11.27
C PHE A 45 -34.76 -28.75 11.48
N GLY A 46 -35.08 -27.70 10.73
CA GLY A 46 -34.35 -26.43 10.76
C GLY A 46 -33.10 -26.41 9.87
N ILE A 47 -32.62 -25.20 9.58
CA ILE A 47 -31.50 -24.97 8.67
C ILE A 47 -30.15 -24.89 9.39
N ILE A 48 -29.10 -25.45 8.76
CA ILE A 48 -27.72 -25.29 9.19
C ILE A 48 -27.13 -23.99 8.59
N ARG A 49 -27.04 -22.96 9.43
CA ARG A 49 -26.51 -21.63 9.04
C ARG A 49 -25.04 -21.64 8.59
N GLY A 50 -24.28 -22.67 8.97
CA GLY A 50 -22.87 -22.84 8.60
C GLY A 50 -22.63 -23.27 7.14
N LEU A 51 -23.68 -23.61 6.38
CA LEU A 51 -23.55 -23.95 4.97
C LEU A 51 -23.30 -22.70 4.10
N GLN A 52 -22.56 -22.83 3.00
CA GLN A 52 -22.21 -21.68 2.15
C GLN A 52 -23.44 -21.08 1.43
N PHE A 53 -24.41 -21.92 1.06
CA PHE A 53 -25.66 -21.52 0.40
C PHE A 53 -26.81 -21.26 1.39
N ALA A 54 -26.55 -21.29 2.72
CA ALA A 54 -27.59 -21.05 3.72
C ALA A 54 -28.20 -19.64 3.57
N SER A 55 -27.39 -18.65 3.18
CA SER A 55 -27.86 -17.29 2.92
C SER A 55 -28.93 -17.23 1.81
N PHE A 56 -28.78 -18.04 0.76
CA PHE A 56 -29.75 -18.11 -0.33
C PHE A 56 -31.08 -18.69 0.15
N ILE A 57 -31.03 -19.84 0.85
CA ILE A 57 -32.23 -20.49 1.38
C ILE A 57 -32.98 -19.56 2.35
N VAL A 58 -32.24 -18.89 3.24
CA VAL A 58 -32.81 -17.96 4.21
C VAL A 58 -33.55 -16.82 3.53
N GLN A 59 -32.94 -16.18 2.52
CA GLN A 59 -33.56 -15.05 1.84
C GLN A 59 -34.77 -15.48 1.02
N TYR A 60 -34.70 -16.64 0.38
CA TYR A 60 -35.81 -17.19 -0.40
C TYR A 60 -37.00 -17.61 0.48
N TYR A 61 -36.74 -18.26 1.62
CA TYR A 61 -37.80 -18.58 2.57
C TYR A 61 -38.36 -17.32 3.25
N GLY A 62 -37.51 -16.32 3.49
CA GLY A 62 -37.92 -15.00 3.93
C GLY A 62 -38.90 -14.35 2.93
N LEU A 63 -38.65 -14.47 1.63
CA LEU A 63 -39.58 -13.97 0.60
C LEU A 63 -40.97 -14.62 0.70
N VAL A 64 -41.05 -15.91 1.04
CA VAL A 64 -42.35 -16.58 1.28
C VAL A 64 -43.08 -15.92 2.45
N LEU A 65 -42.38 -15.57 3.52
CA LEU A 65 -42.95 -14.85 4.67
C LEU A 65 -43.38 -13.43 4.28
N ASP A 66 -42.59 -12.75 3.44
CA ASP A 66 -42.91 -11.39 2.96
C ASP A 66 -44.20 -11.38 2.15
N LEU A 67 -44.41 -12.38 1.29
CA LEU A 67 -45.63 -12.54 0.52
C LEU A 67 -46.86 -12.80 1.40
N LEU A 68 -46.69 -13.52 2.52
CA LEU A 68 -47.77 -13.70 3.50
C LEU A 68 -48.10 -12.41 4.24
N ILE A 69 -47.10 -11.60 4.59
CA ILE A 69 -47.28 -10.32 5.28
C ILE A 69 -47.96 -9.29 4.36
N LEU A 70 -47.45 -9.13 3.14
CA LEU A 70 -47.91 -8.10 2.20
C LEU A 70 -49.19 -8.51 1.47
N GLY A 71 -49.34 -9.80 1.18
CA GLY A 71 -50.31 -10.29 0.20
C GLY A 71 -49.83 -10.05 -1.24
N LEU A 72 -50.29 -10.88 -2.17
CA LEU A 72 -49.81 -10.88 -3.56
C LEU A 72 -49.99 -9.52 -4.25
N ARG A 73 -51.17 -8.89 -4.07
CA ARG A 73 -51.47 -7.59 -4.67
C ARG A 73 -50.50 -6.50 -4.22
N ARG A 74 -50.28 -6.34 -2.92
CA ARG A 74 -49.39 -5.28 -2.44
C ARG A 74 -47.93 -5.59 -2.74
N ALA A 75 -47.54 -6.85 -2.69
CA ALA A 75 -46.20 -7.27 -3.08
C ALA A 75 -45.89 -6.95 -4.55
N SER A 76 -46.83 -7.18 -5.48
CA SER A 76 -46.65 -6.83 -6.90
C SER A 76 -46.60 -5.31 -7.11
N GLU A 77 -47.41 -4.53 -6.39
CA GLU A 77 -47.38 -3.07 -6.45
C GLU A 77 -46.04 -2.49 -5.96
N ILE A 78 -45.45 -3.08 -4.90
CA ILE A 78 -44.14 -2.66 -4.39
C ILE A 78 -43.01 -3.09 -5.34
N ALA A 79 -43.05 -4.33 -5.84
CA ALA A 79 -42.02 -4.86 -6.72
C ALA A 79 -42.05 -4.24 -8.13
N GLY A 80 -43.21 -3.74 -8.57
CA GLY A 80 -43.44 -3.29 -9.93
C GLY A 80 -43.62 -4.45 -10.92
N PRO A 81 -43.89 -4.15 -12.19
CA PRO A 81 -44.03 -5.15 -13.24
C PRO A 81 -42.68 -5.85 -13.48
N PRO A 82 -42.67 -7.16 -13.75
CA PRO A 82 -41.42 -7.92 -13.88
C PRO A 82 -40.55 -7.47 -15.07
N GLN A 83 -41.13 -6.80 -16.08
CA GLN A 83 -40.40 -6.24 -17.20
C GLN A 83 -39.63 -4.96 -16.82
N CYS A 84 -40.15 -4.19 -15.85
CA CYS A 84 -39.59 -2.92 -15.39
C CYS A 84 -39.78 -2.81 -13.87
N PRO A 85 -39.01 -3.56 -13.07
CA PRO A 85 -39.20 -3.60 -11.62
C PRO A 85 -38.89 -2.24 -10.98
N ASN A 86 -39.61 -1.93 -9.91
CA ASN A 86 -39.39 -0.71 -9.15
C ASN A 86 -38.04 -0.78 -8.41
N GLU A 87 -37.40 0.37 -8.26
CA GLU A 87 -36.28 0.52 -7.33
C GLU A 87 -36.76 0.53 -5.88
N PHE A 88 -35.83 0.31 -4.94
CA PHE A 88 -36.14 0.28 -3.52
C PHE A 88 -36.87 1.56 -3.05
N LEU A 89 -38.03 1.38 -2.40
CA LEU A 89 -38.91 2.45 -1.89
C LEU A 89 -39.50 3.38 -2.97
N SER A 90 -39.51 2.96 -4.23
CA SER A 90 -40.18 3.67 -5.34
C SER A 90 -41.45 2.94 -5.78
N PHE A 91 -42.34 3.67 -6.45
CA PHE A 91 -43.59 3.18 -7.05
C PHE A 91 -43.73 3.77 -8.44
N GLU A 92 -44.53 3.12 -9.29
CA GLU A 92 -44.85 3.64 -10.63
C GLU A 92 -45.55 5.00 -10.54
N ASP A 93 -46.58 5.09 -9.69
CA ASP A 93 -47.42 6.27 -9.54
C ASP A 93 -47.83 6.53 -8.09
N VAL A 94 -48.17 7.79 -7.79
CA VAL A 94 -48.69 8.24 -6.49
C VAL A 94 -50.04 7.58 -6.14
N ILE A 95 -50.80 7.15 -7.14
CA ILE A 95 -52.09 6.45 -6.93
C ILE A 95 -51.83 5.04 -6.36
N VAL A 96 -50.88 4.30 -6.94
CA VAL A 96 -50.42 2.99 -6.41
C VAL A 96 -49.71 3.18 -5.06
N GLN A 97 -48.99 4.29 -4.93
CA GLN A 97 -48.64 4.99 -3.69
C GLN A 97 -49.73 4.83 -2.62
N SER A 98 -50.85 5.50 -2.88
CA SER A 98 -51.91 5.88 -1.95
C SER A 98 -53.02 4.84 -1.77
N CYS A 99 -53.14 3.84 -2.64
CA CYS A 99 -54.25 2.86 -2.63
C CYS A 99 -54.25 1.84 -1.47
N HIS A 100 -53.12 1.62 -0.77
CA HIS A 100 -53.01 0.59 0.27
C HIS A 100 -52.30 1.08 1.56
N PRO A 101 -52.79 0.77 2.78
CA PRO A 101 -52.21 1.31 4.02
C PRO A 101 -50.71 1.05 4.22
N ILE A 102 -50.20 -0.12 3.83
CA ILE A 102 -48.76 -0.42 3.81
C ILE A 102 -48.08 0.40 2.71
N ARG A 103 -47.30 1.40 3.08
CA ARG A 103 -46.59 2.29 2.15
C ARG A 103 -45.19 1.80 1.83
N LEU A 104 -44.42 1.38 2.82
CA LEU A 104 -43.05 0.93 2.64
C LEU A 104 -42.83 -0.39 3.35
N TYR A 105 -41.97 -1.24 2.78
CA TYR A 105 -41.59 -2.52 3.34
C TYR A 105 -40.10 -2.76 3.11
N CYS A 106 -39.39 -3.20 4.15
CA CYS A 106 -38.00 -3.63 4.06
C CYS A 106 -37.80 -4.84 4.97
N ARG A 107 -37.09 -5.86 4.49
CA ARG A 107 -36.61 -6.98 5.31
C ARG A 107 -35.10 -7.09 5.21
N TYR A 108 -34.43 -7.04 6.37
CA TYR A 108 -33.02 -7.32 6.49
C TYR A 108 -32.86 -8.68 7.16
N ILE A 109 -32.64 -9.70 6.32
CA ILE A 109 -32.53 -11.11 6.72
C ILE A 109 -33.79 -11.61 7.45
N ASP A 110 -33.89 -11.41 8.75
CA ASP A 110 -34.99 -11.86 9.61
C ASP A 110 -35.75 -10.70 10.31
N LYS A 111 -35.23 -9.46 10.28
CA LYS A 111 -35.92 -8.27 10.77
C LYS A 111 -36.70 -7.59 9.66
N ALA A 112 -37.96 -7.21 9.93
CA ALA A 112 -38.83 -6.53 8.97
C ALA A 112 -39.27 -5.15 9.50
N TRP A 113 -39.27 -4.16 8.62
CA TRP A 113 -39.80 -2.82 8.86
C TRP A 113 -40.95 -2.55 7.92
N ILE A 114 -42.07 -2.10 8.48
CA ILE A 114 -43.30 -1.84 7.73
C ILE A 114 -43.78 -0.45 8.09
N PHE A 115 -43.93 0.41 7.09
CA PHE A 115 -44.46 1.76 7.28
C PHE A 115 -45.91 1.81 6.82
N PHE A 116 -46.80 2.18 7.73
CA PHE A 116 -48.24 2.31 7.46
C PHE A 116 -48.67 3.76 7.41
N ARG A 117 -49.64 4.06 6.54
CA ARG A 117 -50.34 5.34 6.50
C ARG A 117 -51.84 5.08 6.43
N PHE A 118 -52.50 5.33 7.55
CA PHE A 118 -53.95 5.19 7.69
C PHE A 118 -54.67 6.53 7.58
N ASN A 119 -55.90 6.47 7.07
CA ASN A 119 -56.89 7.53 7.23
C ASN A 119 -57.63 7.37 8.57
N ALA A 120 -58.42 8.39 8.96
CA ALA A 120 -59.14 8.38 10.24
C ALA A 120 -60.13 7.20 10.35
N ASP A 121 -60.85 6.90 9.27
CA ASP A 121 -61.85 5.82 9.23
C ASP A 121 -61.20 4.43 9.32
N GLU A 122 -60.12 4.20 8.56
CA GLU A 122 -59.34 2.96 8.62
C GLU A 122 -58.75 2.72 10.00
N THR A 123 -58.26 3.78 10.64
CA THR A 123 -57.72 3.73 12.00
C THR A 123 -58.80 3.30 13.00
N LYS A 124 -59.99 3.90 12.90
CA LYS A 124 -61.11 3.61 13.80
C LYS A 124 -61.59 2.17 13.63
N ASP A 125 -61.75 1.72 12.38
CA ASP A 125 -62.15 0.34 12.06
C ASP A 125 -61.15 -0.69 12.60
N LEU A 126 -59.84 -0.49 12.35
CA LEU A 126 -58.82 -1.43 12.78
C LEU A 126 -58.73 -1.54 14.32
N ILE A 127 -58.81 -0.40 15.02
CA ILE A 127 -58.86 -0.38 16.49
C ILE A 127 -60.11 -1.09 17.00
N GLN A 128 -61.27 -0.83 16.39
CA GLN A 128 -62.53 -1.44 16.81
C GLN A 128 -62.50 -2.96 16.65
N ARG A 129 -61.96 -3.47 15.54
CA ARG A 129 -61.76 -4.92 15.33
C ARG A 129 -60.83 -5.52 16.38
N TYR A 130 -59.70 -4.88 16.65
CA TYR A 130 -58.75 -5.34 17.68
C TYR A 130 -59.39 -5.38 19.08
N LEU A 131 -60.08 -4.31 19.50
CA LEU A 131 -60.71 -4.24 20.82
C LEU A 131 -61.94 -5.14 20.97
N SER A 132 -62.55 -5.56 19.86
CA SER A 132 -63.64 -6.56 19.87
C SER A 132 -63.10 -7.95 20.24
N GLU A 133 -61.93 -8.30 19.72
CA GLU A 133 -61.25 -9.57 20.00
C GLU A 133 -60.46 -9.56 21.32
N HIS A 134 -59.87 -8.40 21.67
CA HIS A 134 -59.04 -8.19 22.86
C HIS A 134 -59.56 -6.96 23.63
N PRO A 135 -60.65 -7.09 24.40
CA PRO A 135 -61.24 -5.97 25.12
C PRO A 135 -60.33 -5.46 26.23
N ASP A 136 -60.16 -4.14 26.31
CA ASP A 136 -59.40 -3.44 27.35
C ASP A 136 -60.29 -2.43 28.10
N PRO A 137 -61.17 -2.90 29.01
CA PRO A 137 -62.06 -2.02 29.77
C PRO A 137 -61.31 -1.16 30.80
N ASN A 138 -60.13 -1.59 31.26
CA ASN A 138 -59.36 -0.92 32.30
C ASN A 138 -58.34 0.11 31.77
N ASN A 139 -58.19 0.23 30.44
CA ASN A 139 -57.17 1.07 29.79
C ASN A 139 -55.73 0.64 30.13
N GLU A 140 -55.50 -0.66 30.29
CA GLU A 140 -54.20 -1.23 30.64
C GLU A 140 -53.29 -1.42 29.43
N ASN A 141 -53.76 -1.19 28.19
CA ASN A 141 -52.94 -1.33 26.98
C ASN A 141 -51.66 -0.48 26.97
N ILE A 142 -51.59 0.60 27.77
CA ILE A 142 -50.38 1.40 27.96
C ILE A 142 -49.27 0.64 28.71
N VAL A 143 -49.65 -0.31 29.57
CA VAL A 143 -48.73 -1.13 30.35
C VAL A 143 -48.12 -2.18 29.41
N GLY A 144 -46.80 -2.34 29.48
CA GLY A 144 -46.07 -3.25 28.59
C GLY A 144 -45.99 -2.79 27.13
N TYR A 145 -46.25 -1.51 26.82
CA TYR A 145 -45.96 -0.95 25.50
C TYR A 145 -44.47 -0.58 25.39
N ASN A 146 -43.75 -1.26 24.48
CA ASN A 146 -42.32 -1.02 24.27
C ASN A 146 -42.04 0.41 23.79
N ASN A 147 -41.09 1.11 24.41
CA ASN A 147 -40.74 2.48 24.04
C ASN A 147 -39.22 2.71 24.07
N LYS A 148 -38.73 3.60 23.20
CA LYS A 148 -37.30 3.87 23.01
C LYS A 148 -36.77 4.81 24.09
N LYS A 149 -36.23 4.23 25.16
CA LYS A 149 -35.71 4.98 26.33
C LYS A 149 -34.41 5.75 26.06
N CYS A 150 -33.71 5.46 24.95
CA CYS A 150 -32.53 6.19 24.49
C CYS A 150 -32.84 7.64 24.08
N TRP A 151 -34.10 7.96 23.82
CA TRP A 151 -34.58 9.31 23.56
C TRP A 151 -35.14 9.95 24.84
N PRO A 152 -35.00 11.28 25.03
CA PRO A 152 -35.63 11.97 26.15
C PRO A 152 -37.17 11.88 26.14
N ARG A 153 -37.83 12.35 27.20
CA ARG A 153 -39.28 12.13 27.41
C ARG A 153 -40.17 12.88 26.42
N ASP A 154 -39.78 14.06 26.00
CA ASP A 154 -40.41 14.87 24.95
C ASP A 154 -40.19 14.28 23.54
N ALA A 155 -39.04 13.65 23.34
CA ALA A 155 -38.59 13.09 22.08
C ALA A 155 -39.11 11.68 21.75
N ARG A 156 -39.44 10.89 22.78
CA ARG A 156 -39.98 9.53 22.61
C ARG A 156 -41.48 9.55 22.30
N MET A 157 -42.02 8.42 21.87
CA MET A 157 -43.46 8.30 21.60
C MET A 157 -44.27 8.55 22.89
N ARG A 158 -45.24 9.45 22.82
CA ARG A 158 -46.23 9.72 23.87
C ARG A 158 -47.30 8.64 23.83
N LEU A 159 -47.62 8.10 25.00
CA LEU A 159 -48.53 6.96 25.14
C LEU A 159 -49.98 7.44 25.31
N MET A 160 -50.56 7.94 24.22
CA MET A 160 -51.99 8.28 24.16
C MET A 160 -52.81 7.02 23.89
N LYS A 161 -53.97 6.87 24.54
CA LYS A 161 -54.85 5.68 24.41
C LYS A 161 -55.12 5.31 22.95
N HIS A 162 -55.46 6.31 22.12
CA HIS A 162 -55.73 6.11 20.70
C HIS A 162 -54.54 5.51 19.94
N ASP A 163 -53.36 6.12 20.07
CA ASP A 163 -52.15 5.71 19.36
C ASP A 163 -51.62 4.36 19.85
N VAL A 164 -51.73 4.09 21.16
CA VAL A 164 -51.35 2.80 21.76
C VAL A 164 -52.23 1.67 21.26
N ASN A 165 -53.55 1.89 21.21
CA ASN A 165 -54.49 0.91 20.67
C ASN A 165 -54.25 0.68 19.17
N LEU A 166 -53.95 1.74 18.41
CA LEU A 166 -53.57 1.60 17.00
C LEU A 166 -52.31 0.74 16.84
N GLY A 167 -51.26 1.00 17.63
CA GLY A 167 -50.02 0.24 17.57
C GLY A 167 -50.21 -1.25 17.86
N ARG A 168 -51.02 -1.58 18.87
CA ARG A 168 -51.37 -2.96 19.19
C ARG A 168 -52.25 -3.61 18.12
N ALA A 169 -53.20 -2.87 17.55
CA ALA A 169 -54.08 -3.36 16.50
C ALA A 169 -53.31 -3.69 15.21
N VAL A 170 -52.37 -2.83 14.80
CA VAL A 170 -51.48 -3.07 13.64
C VAL A 170 -50.62 -4.30 13.86
N PHE A 171 -50.02 -4.43 15.05
CA PHE A 171 -49.23 -5.61 15.38
C PHE A 171 -50.05 -6.90 15.37
N TRP A 172 -51.26 -6.85 15.94
CA TRP A 172 -52.20 -7.97 15.95
C TRP A 172 -52.56 -8.40 14.52
N ASP A 173 -52.89 -7.44 13.63
CA ASP A 173 -53.21 -7.72 12.23
C ASP A 173 -52.04 -8.41 11.52
N ILE A 174 -50.81 -7.88 11.63
CA ILE A 174 -49.63 -8.47 11.01
C ILE A 174 -49.29 -9.84 11.61
N LYS A 175 -49.43 -10.01 12.92
CA LYS A 175 -49.18 -11.29 13.60
C LYS A 175 -50.11 -12.38 13.08
N ASN A 176 -51.37 -12.05 12.79
CA ASN A 176 -52.35 -13.01 12.30
C ASN A 176 -52.12 -13.46 10.85
N ARG A 177 -51.36 -12.69 10.06
CA ARG A 177 -50.98 -13.06 8.69
C ARG A 177 -49.93 -14.18 8.62
N LEU A 178 -49.26 -14.47 9.73
CA LEU A 178 -48.15 -15.42 9.78
C LEU A 178 -48.53 -16.72 10.52
N PRO A 179 -48.47 -17.89 9.86
CA PRO A 179 -48.66 -19.16 10.52
C PRO A 179 -47.55 -19.43 11.55
N ARG A 180 -47.94 -19.78 12.78
CA ARG A 180 -47.03 -20.08 13.91
C ARG A 180 -46.04 -21.23 13.62
N SER A 181 -46.39 -22.10 12.68
CA SER A 181 -45.56 -23.22 12.21
C SER A 181 -44.34 -22.74 11.41
N LEU A 182 -44.46 -21.66 10.63
CA LEU A 182 -43.37 -21.13 9.81
C LEU A 182 -42.49 -20.15 10.61
N THR A 183 -43.13 -19.22 11.31
CA THR A 183 -42.45 -18.24 12.17
C THR A 183 -43.43 -17.68 13.21
N THR A 184 -42.92 -16.93 14.17
CA THR A 184 -43.76 -16.18 15.12
C THR A 184 -43.21 -14.78 15.26
N ILE A 185 -44.09 -13.81 15.50
CA ILE A 185 -43.72 -12.45 15.92
C ILE A 185 -44.30 -12.25 17.31
N GLU A 186 -43.42 -11.86 18.24
CA GLU A 186 -43.75 -11.61 19.63
C GLU A 186 -43.70 -10.11 19.93
N TRP A 187 -44.63 -9.64 20.76
CA TRP A 187 -44.75 -8.22 21.07
C TRP A 187 -43.49 -7.70 21.78
N GLU A 188 -42.94 -8.49 22.70
CA GLU A 188 -41.75 -8.17 23.49
C GLU A 188 -40.53 -7.83 22.63
N ASN A 189 -40.39 -8.49 21.48
CA ASN A 189 -39.28 -8.33 20.54
C ASN A 189 -39.59 -7.32 19.40
N SER A 190 -40.74 -6.64 19.47
CA SER A 190 -41.20 -5.70 18.45
C SER A 190 -41.34 -4.28 19.01
N PHE A 191 -41.28 -3.31 18.11
CA PHE A 191 -41.50 -1.91 18.45
C PHE A 191 -42.40 -1.26 17.39
N VAL A 192 -43.43 -0.54 17.86
CA VAL A 192 -44.37 0.18 17.00
C VAL A 192 -44.36 1.65 17.39
N SER A 193 -44.01 2.53 16.45
CA SER A 193 -44.06 3.98 16.61
C SER A 193 -45.22 4.55 15.80
N VAL A 194 -46.04 5.40 16.44
CA VAL A 194 -47.17 6.06 15.78
C VAL A 194 -46.88 7.56 15.69
N TYR A 195 -46.81 8.08 14.46
CA TYR A 195 -46.81 9.51 14.17
C TYR A 195 -48.25 9.98 14.00
N SER A 196 -48.69 10.92 14.85
CA SER A 196 -50.09 11.38 14.91
C SER A 196 -50.17 12.89 15.13
N LYS A 197 -51.37 13.42 15.39
CA LYS A 197 -51.54 14.81 15.82
C LYS A 197 -50.90 15.09 17.18
N ASP A 198 -50.84 14.08 18.05
CA ASP A 198 -50.33 14.19 19.42
C ASP A 198 -48.86 13.78 19.50
N ASN A 199 -48.39 12.95 18.56
CA ASN A 199 -47.05 12.42 18.45
C ASN A 199 -46.27 13.01 17.25
N PRO A 200 -45.33 13.96 17.47
CA PRO A 200 -44.62 14.63 16.38
C PRO A 200 -43.42 13.85 15.82
N ASN A 201 -42.92 12.84 16.54
CA ASN A 201 -41.72 12.08 16.20
C ASN A 201 -42.08 10.70 15.64
N LEU A 202 -41.38 10.29 14.57
CA LEU A 202 -41.40 8.92 14.06
C LEU A 202 -40.10 8.23 14.45
N LEU A 203 -40.19 7.10 15.14
CA LEU A 203 -39.05 6.38 15.73
C LEU A 203 -38.90 5.00 15.09
N PHE A 204 -37.66 4.60 14.81
CA PHE A 204 -37.34 3.23 14.41
C PHE A 204 -35.85 2.93 14.66
N ASP A 205 -35.51 1.66 14.80
CA ASP A 205 -34.13 1.18 14.77
C ASP A 205 -33.85 0.42 13.49
N MET A 206 -32.70 0.61 12.86
CA MET A 206 -32.30 -0.14 11.66
C MET A 206 -30.80 -0.37 11.66
N SER A 207 -30.38 -1.62 11.43
CA SER A 207 -28.97 -2.01 11.29
C SER A 207 -28.06 -1.49 12.44
N GLY A 208 -28.59 -1.39 13.65
CA GLY A 208 -27.88 -0.89 14.85
C GLY A 208 -27.88 0.63 15.05
N PHE A 209 -28.57 1.39 14.20
CA PHE A 209 -28.86 2.80 14.39
C PHE A 209 -30.25 2.98 14.99
N GLU A 210 -30.38 3.87 15.96
CA GLU A 210 -31.65 4.41 16.45
C GLU A 210 -31.92 5.74 15.74
N ALA A 211 -33.03 5.83 15.01
CA ALA A 211 -33.40 6.99 14.23
C ALA A 211 -34.67 7.65 14.75
N ARG A 212 -34.65 8.98 14.84
CA ARG A 212 -35.82 9.83 15.14
C ARG A 212 -36.01 10.82 14.00
N ILE A 213 -37.13 10.71 13.30
CA ILE A 213 -37.53 11.68 12.26
C ILE A 213 -38.47 12.71 12.87
N LEU A 214 -38.11 13.99 12.73
CA LEU A 214 -38.93 15.13 13.08
C LEU A 214 -39.22 15.97 11.81
N PRO A 215 -40.48 16.00 11.34
CA PRO A 215 -40.88 16.86 10.24
C PRO A 215 -40.84 18.34 10.63
N LYS A 216 -40.33 19.21 9.76
CA LYS A 216 -40.22 20.65 10.03
C LYS A 216 -41.55 21.35 10.27
N CYS A 217 -42.64 20.83 9.69
CA CYS A 217 -43.99 21.36 9.92
C CYS A 217 -44.47 21.22 11.38
N ARG A 218 -43.77 20.44 12.21
CA ARG A 218 -44.07 20.21 13.64
C ARG A 218 -43.01 20.81 14.57
N THR A 219 -42.00 21.49 14.04
CA THR A 219 -40.95 22.14 14.83
C THR A 219 -41.50 23.44 15.43
N ALA A 220 -41.26 23.70 16.72
CA ALA A 220 -41.59 24.98 17.35
C ALA A 220 -40.72 26.10 16.74
N SER A 221 -41.29 27.30 16.55
CA SER A 221 -40.68 28.41 15.81
C SER A 221 -39.30 28.89 16.32
N ASP A 222 -38.91 28.54 17.55
CA ASP A 222 -37.64 28.93 18.17
C ASP A 222 -36.52 27.86 18.06
N ASP A 223 -36.83 26.67 17.53
CA ASP A 223 -35.91 25.50 17.54
C ASP A 223 -35.23 25.25 16.17
N VAL A 224 -35.07 26.30 15.36
CA VAL A 224 -34.23 26.29 14.15
C VAL A 224 -32.75 26.31 14.57
N THR A 225 -32.33 25.34 15.37
CA THR A 225 -30.95 25.25 15.85
C THR A 225 -30.04 24.59 14.80
N ALA A 226 -28.83 25.17 14.73
CA ALA A 226 -27.78 24.98 13.74
C ALA A 226 -27.46 23.51 13.37
N ASN A 227 -26.94 23.32 12.14
CA ASN A 227 -26.34 22.08 11.64
C ASN A 227 -25.32 21.52 12.65
N ARG A 228 -25.75 20.59 13.51
CA ARG A 228 -24.87 19.80 14.38
C ARG A 228 -24.57 18.46 13.70
N ASP A 229 -23.34 17.99 13.86
CA ASP A 229 -22.94 16.65 13.44
C ASP A 229 -23.86 15.59 14.06
N GLY A 230 -24.27 14.59 13.26
CA GLY A 230 -25.16 13.50 13.71
C GLY A 230 -26.65 13.72 13.44
N ILE A 231 -27.02 14.78 12.71
CA ILE A 231 -28.38 15.04 12.25
C ILE A 231 -28.38 15.06 10.72
N TRP A 232 -29.14 14.16 10.09
CA TRP A 232 -29.33 14.16 8.65
C TRP A 232 -30.46 15.10 8.25
N ASN A 233 -30.21 15.91 7.22
CA ASN A 233 -31.23 16.75 6.63
C ASN A 233 -31.96 15.98 5.53
N LEU A 234 -33.23 15.64 5.76
CA LEU A 234 -34.04 14.94 4.77
C LEU A 234 -34.59 15.96 3.76
N GLN A 235 -34.11 15.85 2.53
CA GLN A 235 -34.54 16.68 1.40
C GLN A 235 -35.63 15.96 0.61
N ASN A 236 -36.70 16.67 0.28
CA ASN A 236 -37.71 16.17 -0.63
C ASN A 236 -37.18 16.19 -2.06
N GLU A 237 -37.26 15.07 -2.77
CA GLU A 237 -36.70 14.92 -4.10
C GLU A 237 -37.39 15.82 -5.15
N ILE A 238 -38.70 16.10 -4.98
CA ILE A 238 -39.48 16.92 -5.93
C ILE A 238 -39.27 18.40 -5.68
N THR A 239 -39.49 18.86 -4.44
CA THR A 239 -39.41 20.31 -4.12
C THR A 239 -37.98 20.77 -3.85
N LYS A 240 -37.04 19.83 -3.65
CA LYS A 240 -35.66 20.08 -3.21
C LYS A 240 -35.56 20.83 -1.88
N GLU A 241 -36.66 20.98 -1.15
CA GLU A 241 -36.68 21.59 0.18
C GLU A 241 -36.26 20.58 1.26
N ARG A 242 -35.60 21.06 2.32
CA ARG A 242 -35.34 20.26 3.52
C ARG A 242 -36.60 20.18 4.35
N THR A 243 -37.32 19.06 4.30
CA THR A 243 -38.66 18.90 4.90
C THR A 243 -38.66 18.26 6.28
N ALA A 244 -37.60 17.52 6.64
CA ALA A 244 -37.49 16.85 7.93
C ALA A 244 -36.02 16.71 8.37
N GLN A 245 -35.82 16.41 9.64
CA GLN A 245 -34.51 16.08 10.21
C GLN A 245 -34.55 14.68 10.81
N ALA A 246 -33.50 13.89 10.56
CA ALA A 246 -33.32 12.58 11.18
C ALA A 246 -32.15 12.62 12.17
N PHE A 247 -32.46 12.40 13.44
CA PHE A 247 -31.46 12.33 14.51
C PHE A 247 -31.02 10.89 14.67
N LEU A 248 -29.71 10.65 14.72
CA LEU A 248 -29.14 9.32 14.83
C LEU A 248 -28.47 9.09 16.17
N LYS A 249 -28.67 7.89 16.74
CA LYS A 249 -27.92 7.34 17.88
C LYS A 249 -27.52 5.90 17.60
N VAL A 250 -26.58 5.38 18.39
CA VAL A 250 -26.20 3.96 18.35
C VAL A 250 -27.12 3.17 19.27
N ASP A 251 -27.62 2.03 18.81
CA ASP A 251 -28.48 1.15 19.61
C ASP A 251 -27.72 0.52 20.79
N SER A 252 -28.44 0.26 21.89
CA SER A 252 -27.92 -0.37 23.11
C SER A 252 -27.34 -1.76 22.89
N GLU A 253 -27.95 -2.62 22.08
CA GLU A 253 -27.45 -3.96 21.74
C GLU A 253 -26.07 -3.87 21.07
N SER A 254 -25.92 -2.92 20.15
CA SER A 254 -24.66 -2.65 19.45
C SER A 254 -23.57 -2.12 20.40
N MET A 255 -23.93 -1.24 21.34
CA MET A 255 -23.02 -0.79 22.40
C MET A 255 -22.54 -1.95 23.29
N GLU A 256 -23.45 -2.85 23.68
CA GLU A 256 -23.10 -4.03 24.47
C GLU A 256 -22.22 -5.02 23.69
N LYS A 257 -22.49 -5.24 22.41
CA LYS A 257 -21.62 -6.04 21.52
C LYS A 257 -20.20 -5.49 21.49
N PHE A 258 -20.05 -4.17 21.37
CA PHE A 258 -18.74 -3.53 21.45
C PHE A 258 -18.09 -3.73 22.83
N HIS A 259 -18.84 -3.52 23.91
CA HIS A 259 -18.31 -3.75 25.26
C HIS A 259 -17.84 -5.19 25.48
N ASN A 260 -18.65 -6.17 25.07
CA ASN A 260 -18.36 -7.59 25.15
C ASN A 260 -17.15 -7.95 24.29
N ARG A 261 -16.99 -7.33 23.13
CA ARG A 261 -15.80 -7.50 22.29
C ARG A 261 -14.54 -7.02 23.01
N VAL A 262 -14.57 -5.83 23.63
CA VAL A 262 -13.43 -5.32 24.41
C VAL A 262 -13.15 -6.23 25.62
N ARG A 263 -14.20 -6.69 26.31
CA ARG A 263 -14.07 -7.65 27.42
C ARG A 263 -13.41 -8.95 26.95
N GLN A 264 -13.80 -9.49 25.79
CA GLN A 264 -13.18 -10.67 25.19
C GLN A 264 -11.70 -10.43 24.86
N ILE A 265 -11.34 -9.24 24.39
CA ILE A 265 -9.93 -8.87 24.17
C ILE A 265 -9.17 -8.97 25.50
N LEU A 266 -9.68 -8.36 26.57
CA LEU A 266 -9.06 -8.39 27.90
C LEU A 266 -8.94 -9.81 28.47
N MET A 267 -9.98 -10.63 28.36
CA MET A 267 -10.01 -12.02 28.87
C MET A 267 -9.11 -12.96 28.05
N SER A 268 -9.05 -12.78 26.73
CA SER A 268 -8.17 -13.57 25.86
C SER A 268 -6.69 -13.21 25.98
N SER A 269 -6.37 -12.13 26.71
CA SER A 269 -5.02 -11.60 26.85
C SER A 269 -4.32 -12.16 28.09
N GLY A 270 -4.04 -13.48 28.13
CA GLY A 270 -3.30 -14.13 29.21
C GLY A 270 -1.81 -13.71 29.25
N SER A 271 -0.99 -14.32 28.39
CA SER A 271 0.44 -13.99 28.18
C SER A 271 0.69 -13.38 26.79
N THR A 272 -0.27 -12.63 26.26
CA THR A 272 -0.17 -12.02 24.91
C THR A 272 0.72 -10.78 24.91
N THR A 273 1.28 -10.45 23.76
CA THR A 273 2.10 -9.23 23.58
C THR A 273 1.24 -7.96 23.67
N PHE A 274 1.77 -6.88 24.24
CA PHE A 274 1.05 -5.60 24.37
C PHE A 274 0.55 -5.06 23.01
N THR A 275 1.40 -5.16 21.99
CA THR A 275 1.06 -4.78 20.61
C THR A 275 -0.13 -5.55 20.05
N LYS A 276 -0.31 -6.84 20.41
CA LYS A 276 -1.48 -7.62 19.94
C LYS A 276 -2.76 -7.19 20.63
N ILE A 277 -2.69 -6.79 21.90
CA ILE A 277 -3.83 -6.26 22.65
C ILE A 277 -4.29 -4.95 21.99
N VAL A 278 -3.35 -4.04 21.72
CA VAL A 278 -3.62 -2.76 21.06
C VAL A 278 -4.11 -2.94 19.62
N ASN A 279 -3.55 -3.87 18.85
CA ASN A 279 -4.07 -4.18 17.51
C ASN A 279 -5.52 -4.65 17.53
N LYS A 280 -5.89 -5.51 18.49
CA LYS A 280 -7.28 -5.96 18.64
C LYS A 280 -8.19 -4.79 19.04
N TRP A 281 -7.73 -3.90 19.92
CA TRP A 281 -8.44 -2.66 20.28
C TRP A 281 -8.66 -1.78 19.05
N ASN A 282 -7.59 -1.43 18.33
CA ASN A 282 -7.66 -0.60 17.13
C ASN A 282 -8.63 -1.19 16.09
N THR A 283 -8.59 -2.52 15.87
CA THR A 283 -9.50 -3.17 14.92
C THR A 283 -10.96 -3.05 15.38
N ALA A 284 -11.24 -3.23 16.67
CA ALA A 284 -12.59 -3.07 17.22
C ALA A 284 -13.07 -1.62 17.17
N LEU A 285 -12.20 -0.66 17.51
CA LEU A 285 -12.50 0.76 17.51
C LEU A 285 -12.75 1.28 16.09
N ILE A 286 -11.88 0.95 15.12
CA ILE A 286 -12.09 1.31 13.71
C ILE A 286 -13.38 0.68 13.20
N GLY A 287 -13.64 -0.61 13.51
CA GLY A 287 -14.88 -1.29 13.12
C GLY A 287 -16.14 -0.57 13.61
N LEU A 288 -16.12 -0.05 14.84
CA LEU A 288 -17.21 0.75 15.41
C LEU A 288 -17.31 2.13 14.74
N MET A 289 -16.21 2.89 14.74
CA MET A 289 -16.20 4.30 14.32
C MET A 289 -16.45 4.46 12.82
N THR A 290 -15.96 3.54 11.98
CA THR A 290 -16.17 3.62 10.51
C THR A 290 -17.57 3.19 10.09
N TYR A 291 -18.25 2.39 10.91
CA TYR A 291 -19.65 1.99 10.67
C TYR A 291 -20.64 3.04 11.18
N TYR A 292 -20.52 3.48 12.45
CA TYR A 292 -21.51 4.39 13.05
C TYR A 292 -21.22 5.88 12.82
N ARG A 293 -19.96 6.26 12.58
CA ARG A 293 -19.50 7.62 12.26
C ARG A 293 -20.15 8.70 13.13
N GLU A 294 -20.97 9.57 12.56
CA GLU A 294 -21.63 10.69 13.26
C GLU A 294 -22.58 10.28 14.40
N ALA A 295 -23.18 9.07 14.35
CA ALA A 295 -24.11 8.61 15.39
C ALA A 295 -23.44 8.41 16.76
N VAL A 296 -22.11 8.23 16.79
CA VAL A 296 -21.33 8.07 18.02
C VAL A 296 -21.32 9.35 18.85
N VAL A 297 -21.28 10.52 18.19
CA VAL A 297 -21.20 11.83 18.88
C VAL A 297 -22.49 12.13 19.65
N ASN A 298 -23.65 11.77 19.09
CA ASN A 298 -24.94 11.93 19.76
C ASN A 298 -25.17 10.93 20.90
N THR A 299 -24.37 9.87 20.97
CA THR A 299 -24.56 8.77 21.93
C THR A 299 -23.57 8.92 23.09
N GLN A 300 -23.92 9.75 24.07
CA GLN A 300 -23.05 10.04 25.23
C GLN A 300 -22.67 8.78 26.03
N GLU A 301 -23.60 7.83 26.18
CA GLU A 301 -23.33 6.55 26.85
C GLU A 301 -22.19 5.76 26.17
N LEU A 302 -22.11 5.84 24.84
CA LEU A 302 -21.05 5.21 24.06
C LEU A 302 -19.71 5.94 24.24
N LEU A 303 -19.71 7.28 24.31
CA LEU A 303 -18.50 8.06 24.61
C LEU A 303 -17.93 7.70 25.99
N ASP A 304 -18.79 7.62 27.01
CA ASP A 304 -18.42 7.15 28.35
C ASP A 304 -17.86 5.72 28.32
N LEU A 305 -18.48 4.84 27.53
CA LEU A 305 -18.05 3.46 27.35
C LEU A 305 -16.68 3.37 26.67
N LEU A 306 -16.44 4.19 25.64
CA LEU A 306 -15.17 4.27 24.92
C LEU A 306 -14.03 4.69 25.84
N VAL A 307 -14.23 5.73 26.64
CA VAL A 307 -13.27 6.18 27.67
C VAL A 307 -12.96 5.05 28.65
N LYS A 308 -14.00 4.40 29.20
CA LYS A 308 -13.82 3.27 30.13
C LYS A 308 -13.06 2.10 29.50
N CYS A 309 -13.36 1.78 28.24
CA CYS A 309 -12.74 0.66 27.53
C CYS A 309 -11.27 0.95 27.21
N GLU A 310 -10.96 2.16 26.74
CA GLU A 310 -9.60 2.62 26.47
C GLU A 310 -8.74 2.58 27.75
N ASN A 311 -9.25 3.11 28.86
CA ASN A 311 -8.55 3.07 30.14
C ASN A 311 -8.35 1.63 30.65
N LYS A 312 -9.32 0.72 30.44
CA LYS A 312 -9.16 -0.70 30.78
C LYS A 312 -8.05 -1.38 29.96
N ILE A 313 -7.92 -1.05 28.68
CA ILE A 313 -6.87 -1.58 27.81
C ILE A 313 -5.49 -1.07 28.26
N GLN A 314 -5.37 0.24 28.51
CA GLN A 314 -4.14 0.82 29.08
C GLN A 314 -3.80 0.19 30.43
N THR A 315 -4.79 0.03 31.33
CA THR A 315 -4.61 -0.60 32.64
C THR A 315 -4.15 -2.06 32.52
N ARG A 316 -4.62 -2.81 31.51
CA ARG A 316 -4.14 -4.17 31.26
C ARG A 316 -2.64 -4.20 30.91
N ILE A 317 -2.17 -3.22 30.13
CA ILE A 317 -0.75 -3.06 29.79
C ILE A 317 0.05 -2.65 31.05
N LYS A 318 -0.44 -1.68 31.82
CA LYS A 318 0.14 -1.24 33.10
C LYS A 318 0.33 -2.41 34.08
N ILE A 319 -0.69 -3.26 34.24
CA ILE A 319 -0.61 -4.49 35.05
C ILE A 319 0.48 -5.43 34.54
N GLY A 320 0.61 -5.60 33.22
CA GLY A 320 1.68 -6.41 32.63
C GLY A 320 3.10 -5.93 32.92
N LEU A 321 3.26 -4.65 33.28
CA LEU A 321 4.53 -4.00 33.62
C LEU A 321 4.75 -3.88 35.15
N ASN A 322 3.78 -4.33 35.95
CA ASN A 322 3.78 -4.29 37.42
C ASN A 322 3.94 -2.88 38.01
N SER A 323 3.29 -1.88 37.41
CA SER A 323 3.15 -0.53 37.97
C SER A 323 1.82 0.08 37.54
N LYS A 324 1.20 0.89 38.40
CA LYS A 324 -0.01 1.67 38.09
C LYS A 324 0.19 3.18 38.20
N MET A 325 1.40 3.65 38.57
CA MET A 325 1.66 5.07 38.78
C MET A 325 1.53 5.86 37.46
N PRO A 326 0.64 6.87 37.36
CA PRO A 326 0.43 7.64 36.12
C PRO A 326 1.69 8.27 35.55
N ALA A 327 2.56 8.82 36.39
CA ALA A 327 3.83 9.44 35.97
C ALA A 327 4.75 8.51 35.15
N ARG A 328 4.68 7.19 35.37
CA ARG A 328 5.47 6.19 34.61
C ARG A 328 4.83 5.76 33.29
N PHE A 329 3.61 6.24 33.00
CA PHE A 329 2.83 5.88 31.82
C PHE A 329 2.25 7.10 31.13
N PRO A 330 3.10 8.03 30.63
CA PRO A 330 2.62 9.15 29.83
C PRO A 330 1.95 8.66 28.54
N PRO A 331 1.05 9.46 27.94
CA PRO A 331 0.32 9.11 26.72
C PRO A 331 1.23 8.63 25.57
N VAL A 332 2.43 9.21 25.46
CA VAL A 332 3.44 8.87 24.45
C VAL A 332 3.73 7.35 24.37
N VAL A 333 3.72 6.63 25.49
CA VAL A 333 4.00 5.18 25.53
C VAL A 333 2.91 4.37 24.80
N PHE A 334 1.65 4.84 24.82
CA PHE A 334 0.51 4.16 24.21
C PHE A 334 0.28 4.58 22.76
N TYR A 335 0.34 5.88 22.48
CA TYR A 335 -0.11 6.46 21.21
C TYR A 335 1.01 6.61 20.16
N THR A 336 2.28 6.57 20.57
CA THR A 336 3.40 6.58 19.62
C THR A 336 3.24 5.45 18.60
N PRO A 337 3.40 5.72 17.29
CA PRO A 337 3.33 4.70 16.25
C PRO A 337 4.36 3.56 16.44
N LYS A 338 4.07 2.41 15.83
CA LYS A 338 4.90 1.20 16.03
C LYS A 338 6.26 1.31 15.39
N GLU A 339 6.37 2.13 14.36
CA GLU A 339 7.58 2.45 13.63
C GLU A 339 8.64 3.09 14.55
N ILE A 340 8.20 3.87 15.54
CA ILE A 340 9.04 4.55 16.55
C ILE A 340 9.05 3.75 17.88
N GLY A 341 8.67 2.46 17.84
CA GLY A 341 8.71 1.57 19.01
C GLY A 341 7.56 1.72 20.02
N GLY A 342 6.54 2.52 19.71
CA GLY A 342 5.32 2.62 20.51
C GLY A 342 4.31 1.50 20.25
N LEU A 343 3.15 1.55 20.92
CA LEU A 343 2.08 0.56 20.71
C LEU A 343 1.16 0.90 19.53
N GLY A 344 1.14 2.17 19.10
CA GLY A 344 0.28 2.69 18.05
C GLY A 344 -1.21 2.54 18.36
N MET A 345 -1.60 2.82 19.60
CA MET A 345 -3.00 2.81 20.02
C MET A 345 -3.76 3.97 19.36
N LEU A 346 -4.99 3.73 18.91
CA LEU A 346 -5.87 4.80 18.42
C LEU A 346 -6.73 5.31 19.58
N SER A 347 -6.79 6.64 19.71
CA SER A 347 -7.50 7.36 20.77
C SER A 347 -8.91 7.77 20.35
N MET A 348 -9.87 7.52 21.23
CA MET A 348 -11.22 8.10 21.21
C MET A 348 -11.65 8.56 22.62
N GLY A 349 -10.78 8.43 23.62
CA GLY A 349 -11.06 8.73 25.03
C GLY A 349 -10.65 10.14 25.48
N HIS A 350 -9.79 10.83 24.75
CA HIS A 350 -9.39 12.22 25.02
C HIS A 350 -10.41 13.20 24.40
N VAL A 351 -11.65 13.10 24.84
CA VAL A 351 -12.78 13.90 24.34
C VAL A 351 -13.43 14.61 25.51
N LEU A 352 -13.78 15.88 25.31
CA LEU A 352 -14.64 16.61 26.23
C LEU A 352 -16.08 16.06 26.08
N ILE A 353 -16.56 15.39 27.11
CA ILE A 353 -17.91 14.82 27.13
C ILE A 353 -18.88 15.92 27.56
N PRO A 354 -19.87 16.27 26.73
CA PRO A 354 -20.89 17.25 27.10
C PRO A 354 -21.67 16.79 28.34
N GLN A 355 -21.76 17.65 29.35
CA GLN A 355 -22.63 17.46 30.52
C GLN A 355 -23.61 18.62 30.62
N SER A 356 -24.90 18.29 30.68
CA SER A 356 -25.95 19.19 31.14
C SER A 356 -26.56 18.65 32.43
N ASP A 357 -27.35 19.46 33.14
CA ASP A 357 -28.03 19.03 34.37
C ASP A 357 -28.82 17.74 34.13
N LEU A 358 -28.40 16.64 34.78
CA LEU A 358 -28.99 15.29 34.66
C LEU A 358 -30.51 15.26 34.90
N ARG A 359 -31.03 16.25 35.64
CA ARG A 359 -32.47 16.42 35.91
C ARG A 359 -33.24 16.93 34.69
N TRP A 360 -32.69 17.91 33.97
CA TRP A 360 -33.32 18.53 32.79
C TRP A 360 -33.06 17.74 31.50
N MET A 361 -31.91 17.09 31.37
CA MET A 361 -31.57 16.21 30.23
C MET A 361 -32.54 15.02 30.08
N ARG A 362 -33.10 14.53 31.19
CA ARG A 362 -34.13 13.47 31.17
C ARG A 362 -35.49 13.96 30.66
N GLN A 363 -35.72 15.28 30.66
CA GLN A 363 -37.01 15.90 30.35
C GLN A 363 -37.06 16.54 28.96
N THR A 364 -35.99 17.23 28.51
CA THR A 364 -35.98 17.97 27.23
C THR A 364 -34.58 18.01 26.58
N ASP A 365 -34.51 18.02 25.25
CA ASP A 365 -33.27 18.28 24.47
C ASP A 365 -32.86 19.78 24.46
N ALA A 366 -33.76 20.68 24.88
CA ALA A 366 -33.59 22.15 24.83
C ALA A 366 -32.61 22.73 25.87
N GLY A 367 -32.26 21.97 26.91
CA GLY A 367 -31.14 22.31 27.80
C GLY A 367 -29.83 21.97 27.09
N GLY A 368 -29.29 22.91 26.31
CA GLY A 368 -28.01 22.75 25.60
C GLY A 368 -26.84 22.32 26.50
N VAL A 369 -25.67 22.10 25.89
CA VAL A 369 -24.44 21.76 26.64
C VAL A 369 -24.06 22.92 27.55
N THR A 370 -24.20 22.76 28.87
CA THR A 370 -23.85 23.80 29.86
C THR A 370 -22.43 23.63 30.39
N HIS A 371 -21.92 22.39 30.46
CA HIS A 371 -20.57 22.07 30.94
C HIS A 371 -19.92 20.97 30.09
N PHE A 372 -18.60 20.85 30.16
CA PHE A 372 -17.83 19.74 29.57
C PHE A 372 -17.05 19.01 30.67
N ARG A 373 -17.09 17.68 30.65
CA ARG A 373 -16.24 16.83 31.51
C ARG A 373 -15.10 16.28 30.68
N SER A 374 -13.86 16.40 31.16
CA SER A 374 -12.73 15.75 30.49
C SER A 374 -12.88 14.22 30.54
N GLY A 375 -12.69 13.54 29.40
CA GLY A 375 -12.72 12.08 29.32
C GLY A 375 -11.52 11.42 30.00
N MET A 376 -10.31 11.94 29.79
CA MET A 376 -9.06 11.50 30.42
C MET A 376 -8.22 12.71 30.89
N THR A 377 -7.28 12.48 31.81
CA THR A 377 -6.40 13.52 32.36
C THR A 377 -5.21 13.79 31.42
N HIS A 378 -4.87 15.07 31.23
CA HIS A 378 -3.68 15.53 30.50
C HIS A 378 -2.68 16.13 31.48
N ASP A 379 -1.39 15.90 31.23
CA ASP A 379 -0.31 16.70 31.79
C ASP A 379 0.08 17.69 30.66
N GLU A 380 -0.14 18.99 30.86
CA GLU A 380 0.04 20.10 29.90
C GLU A 380 -1.01 20.19 28.74
N ASP A 381 -1.07 21.35 28.05
CA ASP A 381 -2.04 21.71 26.96
C ASP A 381 -1.97 20.81 25.69
N GLN A 382 -1.35 19.63 25.81
CA GLN A 382 -1.12 18.67 24.74
C GLN A 382 -2.40 17.90 24.39
N ILE A 383 -3.00 18.23 23.23
CA ILE A 383 -4.24 17.59 22.74
C ILE A 383 -3.90 16.35 21.91
N ILE A 384 -4.35 15.18 22.37
CA ILE A 384 -4.23 13.91 21.61
C ILE A 384 -5.27 13.90 20.47
N PRO A 385 -4.87 13.68 19.21
CA PRO A 385 -5.79 13.60 18.08
C PRO A 385 -6.87 12.54 18.28
N ASN A 386 -8.12 12.93 17.99
CA ASN A 386 -9.29 12.08 18.09
C ASN A 386 -9.61 11.43 16.73
N LEU A 387 -9.81 10.11 16.72
CA LEU A 387 -10.14 9.32 15.53
C LEU A 387 -11.37 9.85 14.77
N TYR A 388 -12.39 10.39 15.46
CA TYR A 388 -13.62 10.89 14.83
C TYR A 388 -13.34 11.93 13.73
N ARG A 389 -12.36 12.84 13.93
CA ARG A 389 -12.04 13.91 12.97
C ARG A 389 -11.44 13.41 11.65
N TYR A 390 -10.96 12.17 11.63
CA TYR A 390 -10.30 11.56 10.46
C TYR A 390 -11.24 10.61 9.70
N ILE A 391 -12.51 10.54 10.11
CA ILE A 391 -13.54 9.73 9.45
C ILE A 391 -14.60 10.71 8.96
N GLN A 392 -14.79 10.77 7.64
CA GLN A 392 -15.81 11.61 7.03
C GLN A 392 -17.22 11.12 7.41
N PRO A 393 -18.18 11.98 7.80
CA PRO A 393 -19.56 11.56 8.09
C PRO A 393 -20.25 10.89 6.88
N TRP A 394 -21.25 10.03 7.14
CA TRP A 394 -22.02 9.36 6.09
C TRP A 394 -22.80 10.35 5.21
N GLU A 395 -23.43 11.37 5.79
CA GLU A 395 -24.16 12.39 5.01
C GLU A 395 -23.24 13.06 3.96
N ALA A 396 -22.03 13.45 4.38
CA ALA A 396 -21.06 14.07 3.49
C ALA A 396 -20.58 13.10 2.39
N GLU A 397 -20.41 11.82 2.72
CA GLU A 397 -20.03 10.78 1.74
C GLU A 397 -21.14 10.48 0.73
N PHE A 398 -22.40 10.47 1.16
CA PHE A 398 -23.53 10.25 0.24
C PHE A 398 -23.72 11.43 -0.71
N VAL A 399 -23.62 12.66 -0.21
CA VAL A 399 -23.69 13.87 -1.03
C VAL A 399 -22.53 13.92 -2.03
N ASP A 400 -21.30 13.65 -1.57
CA ASP A 400 -20.14 13.61 -2.46
C ASP A 400 -20.25 12.47 -3.48
N SER A 401 -20.78 11.31 -3.08
CA SER A 401 -21.03 10.18 -3.99
C SER A 401 -22.02 10.52 -5.10
N GLN A 402 -23.15 11.14 -4.79
CA GLN A 402 -24.12 11.56 -5.79
C GLN A 402 -23.49 12.50 -6.82
N ARG A 403 -22.73 13.48 -6.35
CA ARG A 403 -22.02 14.44 -7.20
C ARG A 403 -21.00 13.75 -8.09
N VAL A 404 -20.11 12.96 -7.50
CA VAL A 404 -19.01 12.28 -8.19
C VAL A 404 -19.51 11.28 -9.24
N TRP A 405 -20.56 10.51 -8.93
CA TRP A 405 -21.15 9.58 -9.90
C TRP A 405 -21.94 10.27 -11.00
N ALA A 406 -22.57 11.42 -10.73
CA ALA A 406 -23.19 12.25 -11.76
C ALA A 406 -22.15 12.87 -12.69
N GLU A 407 -21.05 13.42 -12.15
CA GLU A 407 -19.91 13.92 -12.93
C GLU A 407 -19.30 12.81 -13.79
N TYR A 408 -19.12 11.60 -13.24
CA TYR A 408 -18.67 10.44 -14.01
C TYR A 408 -19.63 10.09 -15.17
N ALA A 409 -20.95 10.10 -14.92
CA ALA A 409 -21.94 9.81 -15.95
C ALA A 409 -21.89 10.84 -17.10
N LEU A 410 -21.75 12.12 -16.77
CA LEU A 410 -21.58 13.21 -17.75
C LEU A 410 -20.27 13.05 -18.54
N LYS A 411 -19.12 12.89 -17.85
CA LYS A 411 -17.82 12.65 -18.48
C LYS A 411 -17.85 11.43 -19.41
N ARG A 412 -18.58 10.36 -19.03
CA ARG A 412 -18.77 9.17 -19.86
C ARG A 412 -19.64 9.45 -21.09
N GLN A 413 -20.71 10.24 -20.95
CA GLN A 413 -21.55 10.64 -22.08
C GLN A 413 -20.78 11.54 -23.05
N GLU A 414 -20.02 12.51 -22.56
CA GLU A 414 -19.15 13.38 -23.38
C GLU A 414 -18.09 12.56 -24.12
N ALA A 415 -17.45 11.60 -23.43
CA ALA A 415 -16.49 10.70 -24.05
C ALA A 415 -17.14 9.89 -25.19
N ASN A 416 -18.33 9.33 -24.95
CA ASN A 416 -19.09 8.59 -25.97
C ASN A 416 -19.51 9.49 -27.14
N ALA A 417 -19.95 10.73 -26.88
CA ALA A 417 -20.33 11.69 -27.92
C ALA A 417 -19.14 12.10 -28.79
N GLN A 418 -17.95 12.18 -28.20
CA GLN A 418 -16.69 12.42 -28.90
C GLN A 418 -16.07 11.13 -29.48
N ASN A 419 -16.75 9.98 -29.38
CA ASN A 419 -16.24 8.67 -29.79
C ASN A 419 -14.87 8.32 -29.16
N ARG A 420 -14.58 8.85 -27.96
CA ARG A 420 -13.40 8.56 -27.16
C ARG A 420 -13.75 7.68 -25.96
N ARG A 421 -12.75 6.99 -25.43
CA ARG A 421 -12.87 6.24 -24.17
C ARG A 421 -12.35 7.10 -23.03
N LEU A 422 -13.05 7.06 -21.89
CA LEU A 422 -12.61 7.70 -20.64
C LEU A 422 -11.32 7.04 -20.12
N THR A 423 -10.31 7.85 -19.83
CA THR A 423 -9.03 7.38 -19.28
C THR A 423 -8.96 7.62 -17.77
N LEU A 424 -7.90 7.14 -17.13
CA LEU A 424 -7.68 7.31 -15.69
C LEU A 424 -7.40 8.78 -15.33
N GLU A 425 -6.74 9.51 -16.22
CA GLU A 425 -6.36 10.93 -16.05
C GLU A 425 -7.60 11.84 -15.96
N ASP A 426 -8.71 11.48 -16.63
CA ASP A 426 -9.96 12.24 -16.58
C ASP A 426 -10.65 12.20 -15.19
N LEU A 427 -10.23 11.31 -14.27
CA LEU A 427 -10.88 11.00 -12.99
C LEU A 427 -9.94 11.05 -11.77
N ASP A 428 -8.75 11.64 -11.91
CA ASP A 428 -7.75 11.69 -10.82
C ASP A 428 -8.23 12.52 -9.62
N ASP A 429 -9.01 13.57 -9.89
CA ASP A 429 -9.67 14.46 -8.92
C ASP A 429 -10.62 13.73 -7.93
N SER A 430 -11.20 12.63 -8.40
CA SER A 430 -12.31 11.91 -7.75
C SER A 430 -11.96 10.45 -7.41
N TRP A 431 -10.70 10.06 -7.55
CA TRP A 431 -10.22 8.68 -7.48
C TRP A 431 -10.65 7.92 -6.22
N ASP A 432 -10.46 8.54 -5.06
CA ASP A 432 -10.76 7.96 -3.74
C ASP A 432 -12.13 8.39 -3.18
N ARG A 433 -13.02 8.92 -4.04
CA ARG A 433 -14.35 9.43 -3.66
C ARG A 433 -15.48 8.55 -4.18
N GLY A 434 -16.67 8.74 -3.60
CA GLY A 434 -17.91 8.07 -3.97
C GLY A 434 -18.12 6.68 -3.34
N ILE A 435 -19.38 6.24 -3.30
CA ILE A 435 -19.80 4.93 -2.81
C ILE A 435 -20.68 4.30 -3.90
N PRO A 436 -20.19 3.28 -4.62
CA PRO A 436 -18.83 2.70 -4.55
C PRO A 436 -17.73 3.69 -4.94
N ARG A 437 -16.48 3.44 -4.49
CA ARG A 437 -15.33 4.29 -4.85
C ARG A 437 -15.05 4.24 -6.35
N ILE A 438 -14.78 5.38 -6.99
CA ILE A 438 -14.55 5.46 -8.44
C ILE A 438 -13.39 4.56 -8.89
N ASN A 439 -12.31 4.46 -8.11
CA ASN A 439 -11.16 3.63 -8.43
C ASN A 439 -11.49 2.14 -8.65
N THR A 440 -12.65 1.65 -8.17
CA THR A 440 -13.12 0.28 -8.42
C THR A 440 -13.37 -0.01 -9.91
N LEU A 441 -13.66 1.02 -10.72
CA LEU A 441 -13.86 0.89 -12.16
C LEU A 441 -12.62 0.46 -12.93
N PHE A 442 -11.43 0.66 -12.35
CA PHE A 442 -10.13 0.42 -12.98
C PHE A 442 -9.35 -0.73 -12.33
N GLN A 443 -9.99 -1.52 -11.46
CA GLN A 443 -9.38 -2.72 -10.90
C GLN A 443 -9.14 -3.79 -11.97
N LYS A 444 -8.04 -4.54 -11.82
CA LYS A 444 -7.69 -5.64 -12.73
C LYS A 444 -8.76 -6.74 -12.75
N ASP A 445 -9.34 -7.05 -11.59
CA ASP A 445 -10.29 -8.17 -11.42
C ASP A 445 -11.76 -7.78 -11.67
N ARG A 446 -12.03 -6.57 -12.19
CA ARG A 446 -13.40 -6.03 -12.35
C ARG A 446 -14.33 -6.97 -13.09
N ASN A 447 -13.84 -7.60 -14.16
CA ASN A 447 -14.65 -8.49 -15.00
C ASN A 447 -15.08 -9.75 -14.24
N THR A 448 -14.23 -10.28 -13.36
CA THR A 448 -14.56 -11.43 -12.51
C THR A 448 -15.52 -11.04 -11.39
N LEU A 449 -15.30 -9.87 -10.78
CA LEU A 449 -16.16 -9.36 -9.70
C LEU A 449 -17.59 -9.08 -10.16
N ALA A 450 -17.83 -8.85 -11.46
CA ALA A 450 -19.16 -8.70 -12.02
C ALA A 450 -20.06 -9.93 -11.75
N TYR A 451 -19.49 -11.14 -11.63
CA TYR A 451 -20.21 -12.38 -11.35
C TYR A 451 -20.38 -12.66 -9.85
N ASP A 452 -19.67 -11.96 -8.98
CA ASP A 452 -19.72 -12.15 -7.53
C ASP A 452 -20.98 -11.50 -6.92
N LYS A 453 -22.16 -12.08 -7.16
CA LYS A 453 -23.45 -11.57 -6.63
C LYS A 453 -23.73 -12.07 -5.23
N GLY A 454 -24.45 -11.32 -4.40
CA GLY A 454 -24.84 -11.74 -3.03
C GLY A 454 -23.69 -11.72 -2.00
N TRP A 455 -22.61 -11.01 -2.29
CA TRP A 455 -21.40 -10.96 -1.45
C TRP A 455 -21.62 -10.33 -0.07
N ARG A 456 -22.55 -9.36 0.06
CA ARG A 456 -22.89 -8.73 1.35
C ARG A 456 -23.46 -9.75 2.35
N VAL A 457 -24.51 -10.46 1.96
CA VAL A 457 -25.17 -11.47 2.81
C VAL A 457 -24.22 -12.64 3.10
N ARG A 458 -23.37 -13.04 2.13
CA ARG A 458 -22.31 -14.04 2.39
C ARG A 458 -21.35 -13.59 3.48
N THR A 459 -20.92 -12.32 3.46
CA THR A 459 -19.97 -11.79 4.44
C THR A 459 -20.56 -11.77 5.84
N GLU A 460 -21.85 -11.44 5.98
CA GLU A 460 -22.55 -11.50 7.25
C GLU A 460 -22.70 -12.95 7.75
N PHE A 461 -23.08 -13.89 6.87
CA PHE A 461 -23.22 -15.31 7.22
C PHE A 461 -21.90 -16.01 7.55
N LYS A 462 -20.74 -15.40 7.25
CA LYS A 462 -19.43 -15.91 7.72
C LYS A 462 -19.37 -16.00 9.24
N ALA A 463 -20.17 -15.23 9.98
CA ALA A 463 -20.28 -15.34 11.43
C ALA A 463 -20.66 -16.75 11.92
N TYR A 464 -21.41 -17.52 11.12
CA TYR A 464 -21.82 -18.90 11.44
C TYR A 464 -20.82 -19.96 10.98
N GLN A 465 -19.80 -19.57 10.21
CA GLN A 465 -18.83 -20.47 9.59
C GLN A 465 -17.44 -20.33 10.20
N ILE A 466 -17.06 -19.10 10.57
CA ILE A 466 -15.74 -18.76 11.03
C ILE A 466 -15.84 -18.21 12.46
N LEU A 467 -15.18 -18.88 13.41
CA LEU A 467 -15.17 -18.48 14.82
C LEU A 467 -14.53 -17.10 15.05
N LYS A 468 -13.58 -16.70 14.19
CA LYS A 468 -12.96 -15.37 14.22
C LYS A 468 -13.97 -14.33 13.70
N GLN A 469 -14.45 -13.49 14.60
CA GLN A 469 -15.33 -12.36 14.26
C GLN A 469 -14.63 -11.36 13.31
N ASN A 470 -15.33 -11.01 12.24
CA ASN A 470 -14.96 -9.91 11.34
C ASN A 470 -15.69 -8.62 11.77
N PRO A 471 -15.01 -7.55 12.20
CA PRO A 471 -15.65 -6.28 12.51
C PRO A 471 -16.09 -5.50 11.27
N PHE A 472 -15.56 -5.82 10.09
CA PHE A 472 -15.90 -5.19 8.80
C PHE A 472 -16.80 -6.11 7.98
N TRP A 473 -17.85 -6.65 8.59
CA TRP A 473 -18.77 -7.58 7.93
C TRP A 473 -19.68 -6.88 6.90
N TRP A 474 -19.82 -5.56 7.00
CA TRP A 474 -20.74 -4.73 6.22
C TRP A 474 -20.16 -4.21 4.88
N THR A 475 -18.83 -4.27 4.69
CA THR A 475 -18.14 -3.76 3.47
C THR A 475 -17.15 -4.76 2.90
N HIS A 476 -16.89 -4.65 1.59
CA HIS A 476 -15.85 -5.43 0.91
C HIS A 476 -14.99 -4.53 0.02
N GLN A 477 -13.69 -4.46 0.29
CA GLN A 477 -12.78 -3.51 -0.37
C GLN A 477 -12.69 -3.68 -1.89
N ARG A 478 -12.95 -4.87 -2.44
CA ARG A 478 -12.95 -5.06 -3.90
C ARG A 478 -14.19 -4.47 -4.57
N HIS A 479 -15.33 -4.49 -3.88
CA HIS A 479 -16.61 -4.00 -4.42
C HIS A 479 -16.86 -2.54 -4.07
N ASP A 480 -16.68 -2.17 -2.80
CA ASP A 480 -16.94 -0.80 -2.32
C ASP A 480 -15.73 0.12 -2.47
N GLY A 481 -14.52 -0.44 -2.56
CA GLY A 481 -13.26 0.30 -2.34
C GLY A 481 -12.93 0.47 -0.86
N LYS A 482 -11.84 1.19 -0.55
CA LYS A 482 -11.48 1.51 0.83
C LYS A 482 -12.21 2.79 1.26
N LEU A 483 -13.09 2.67 2.25
CA LEU A 483 -14.00 3.76 2.66
C LEU A 483 -13.42 4.71 3.72
N TRP A 484 -12.18 4.53 4.16
CA TRP A 484 -11.52 5.41 5.12
C TRP A 484 -10.00 5.43 4.94
N ASN A 485 -9.37 6.54 5.30
CA ASN A 485 -7.91 6.71 5.28
C ASN A 485 -7.45 7.36 6.59
N LEU A 486 -6.54 6.68 7.31
CA LEU A 486 -6.05 7.11 8.64
C LEU A 486 -4.56 7.46 8.61
N ASN A 487 -3.97 7.69 7.43
CA ASN A 487 -2.56 8.05 7.33
C ASN A 487 -2.26 9.39 8.02
N ASN A 488 -3.18 10.37 7.89
CA ASN A 488 -3.03 11.68 8.51
C ASN A 488 -3.08 11.60 10.05
N TYR A 489 -3.91 10.70 10.61
CA TYR A 489 -3.96 10.47 12.07
C TYR A 489 -2.59 10.13 12.64
N ARG A 490 -1.81 9.30 11.93
CA ARG A 490 -0.47 8.90 12.36
C ARG A 490 0.49 10.09 12.36
N THR A 491 0.47 10.91 11.30
CA THR A 491 1.33 12.10 11.20
C THR A 491 1.01 13.10 12.30
N ASP A 492 -0.27 13.40 12.50
CA ASP A 492 -0.72 14.37 13.49
C ASP A 492 -0.49 13.86 14.91
N MET A 493 -0.57 12.55 15.15
CA MET A 493 -0.22 11.97 16.45
C MET A 493 1.26 12.17 16.79
N ILE A 494 2.16 12.02 15.81
CA ILE A 494 3.60 12.28 16.03
C ILE A 494 3.82 13.75 16.39
N GLN A 495 3.19 14.66 15.66
CA GLN A 495 3.30 16.10 15.93
C GLN A 495 2.72 16.47 17.30
N ALA A 496 1.54 15.93 17.63
CA ALA A 496 0.91 16.16 18.93
C ALA A 496 1.78 15.69 20.09
N LEU A 497 2.59 14.64 19.91
CA LEU A 497 3.51 14.10 20.91
C LEU A 497 4.86 14.83 21.00
N GLY A 498 5.03 15.97 20.31
CA GLY A 498 6.28 16.74 20.33
C GLY A 498 7.28 16.35 19.23
N GLY A 499 6.78 15.78 18.12
CA GLY A 499 7.62 15.32 17.02
C GLY A 499 8.37 14.02 17.32
N VAL A 500 9.19 13.56 16.38
CA VAL A 500 9.96 12.30 16.57
C VAL A 500 11.02 12.46 17.67
N GLU A 501 11.71 13.60 17.72
CA GLU A 501 12.74 13.85 18.72
C GLU A 501 12.16 13.89 20.14
N GLY A 502 11.06 14.61 20.36
CA GLY A 502 10.39 14.65 21.66
C GLY A 502 9.94 13.26 22.13
N ILE A 503 9.44 12.42 21.21
CA ILE A 503 9.11 11.02 21.52
C ILE A 503 10.37 10.23 21.93
N LEU A 504 11.49 10.40 21.22
CA LEU A 504 12.69 9.61 21.45
C LEU A 504 13.42 9.96 22.76
N GLU A 505 13.22 11.15 23.33
CA GLU A 505 13.75 11.51 24.65
C GLU A 505 13.23 10.59 25.78
N HIS A 506 12.00 10.08 25.63
CA HIS A 506 11.40 9.10 26.54
C HIS A 506 11.95 7.67 26.37
N THR A 507 12.86 7.45 25.43
CA THR A 507 13.31 6.12 25.01
C THR A 507 14.80 5.92 25.21
N LEU A 508 15.25 4.66 25.12
CA LEU A 508 16.67 4.30 25.17
C LEU A 508 17.40 4.55 23.83
N PHE A 509 16.85 5.39 22.94
CA PHE A 509 17.43 5.74 21.65
C PHE A 509 18.84 6.30 21.80
N ARG A 510 19.03 7.34 22.63
CA ARG A 510 20.36 7.93 22.87
C ARG A 510 21.37 6.89 23.40
N GLY A 511 20.90 5.90 24.17
CA GLY A 511 21.71 4.77 24.67
C GLY A 511 22.27 3.85 23.58
N THR A 512 21.61 3.77 22.42
CA THR A 512 22.12 3.01 21.26
C THR A 512 23.27 3.71 20.54
N TYR A 513 23.46 5.01 20.77
CA TYR A 513 24.45 5.85 20.10
C TYR A 513 24.35 5.79 18.56
N PHE A 514 23.13 5.74 18.03
CA PHE A 514 22.91 6.00 16.60
C PHE A 514 23.01 7.51 16.34
N PRO A 515 23.57 7.94 15.19
CA PRO A 515 23.70 9.37 14.87
C PRO A 515 22.35 10.02 14.60
N THR A 516 21.45 9.29 13.95
CA THR A 516 20.10 9.74 13.58
C THR A 516 19.09 8.60 13.80
N TRP A 517 17.82 8.96 13.88
CA TRP A 517 16.71 7.99 14.00
C TRP A 517 16.23 7.49 12.62
N GLU A 518 16.61 8.19 11.56
CA GLU A 518 16.26 7.86 10.18
C GLU A 518 16.92 6.54 9.75
N GLY A 519 16.20 5.69 9.01
CA GLY A 519 16.72 4.39 8.57
C GLY A 519 16.76 3.30 9.65
N LEU A 520 16.39 3.60 10.90
CA LEU A 520 16.22 2.59 11.93
C LEU A 520 14.98 1.74 11.68
N PHE A 521 15.13 0.44 11.81
CA PHE A 521 14.00 -0.48 11.80
C PHE A 521 14.14 -1.53 12.88
N TRP A 522 12.99 -1.87 13.47
CA TRP A 522 12.89 -3.05 14.32
C TRP A 522 12.91 -4.27 13.42
N GLU A 523 13.71 -5.28 13.77
CA GLU A 523 13.57 -6.59 13.16
C GLU A 523 12.10 -7.01 13.30
N ARG A 524 11.44 -7.26 12.16
CA ARG A 524 10.11 -7.89 12.18
C ARG A 524 10.30 -9.18 12.97
N ALA A 525 9.51 -9.35 14.04
CA ALA A 525 9.60 -10.41 15.06
C ALA A 525 9.38 -11.82 14.49
N SER A 526 10.18 -12.18 13.49
CA SER A 526 9.96 -13.25 12.54
C SER A 526 11.23 -14.05 12.25
N GLY A 527 12.46 -13.51 12.36
CA GLY A 527 13.67 -14.30 12.08
C GLY A 527 13.81 -15.51 13.02
N PHE A 528 14.03 -15.24 14.30
CA PHE A 528 14.12 -16.30 15.31
C PHE A 528 12.74 -16.87 15.69
N GLU A 529 11.72 -16.03 15.88
CA GLU A 529 10.39 -16.50 16.30
C GLU A 529 9.70 -17.35 15.25
N GLU A 530 9.84 -17.12 13.94
CA GLU A 530 9.26 -18.02 12.93
C GLU A 530 10.01 -19.34 12.86
N SER A 531 11.35 -19.32 12.92
CA SER A 531 12.13 -20.56 12.98
C SER A 531 11.70 -21.46 14.16
N MET A 532 11.32 -20.84 15.28
CA MET A 532 10.84 -21.52 16.48
C MET A 532 9.34 -21.86 16.44
N LYS A 533 8.50 -21.15 15.68
CA LYS A 533 7.07 -21.48 15.50
C LYS A 533 6.87 -22.83 14.84
N PHE A 534 7.73 -23.20 13.89
CA PHE A 534 7.67 -24.48 13.17
C PHE A 534 8.37 -25.63 13.91
N LYS A 535 9.13 -25.32 14.97
CA LYS A 535 9.72 -26.34 15.84
C LYS A 535 8.68 -26.86 16.86
N LYS A 536 8.83 -28.13 17.24
CA LYS A 536 7.97 -28.77 18.25
C LYS A 536 8.34 -28.24 19.64
N LEU A 537 7.60 -27.24 20.11
CA LEU A 537 7.78 -26.61 21.41
C LEU A 537 6.66 -27.00 22.39
N THR A 538 7.00 -27.03 23.68
CA THR A 538 6.01 -27.16 24.76
C THR A 538 5.17 -25.89 24.89
N ASN A 539 3.98 -26.00 25.49
CA ASN A 539 3.10 -24.83 25.73
C ASN A 539 3.76 -23.77 26.62
N ALA A 540 4.59 -24.18 27.59
CA ALA A 540 5.38 -23.27 28.42
C ALA A 540 6.41 -22.47 27.59
N GLN A 541 7.12 -23.14 26.68
CA GLN A 541 8.06 -22.48 25.77
C GLN A 541 7.36 -21.49 24.83
N ARG A 542 6.16 -21.84 24.31
CA ARG A 542 5.33 -20.92 23.50
C ARG A 542 4.88 -19.69 24.29
N SER A 543 4.57 -19.86 25.58
CA SER A 543 4.27 -18.72 26.47
C SER A 543 5.49 -17.83 26.67
N GLY A 544 6.67 -18.41 26.85
CA GLY A 544 7.95 -17.70 26.96
C GLY A 544 8.27 -16.88 25.70
N LEU A 545 8.03 -17.43 24.50
CA LEU A 545 8.22 -16.71 23.23
C LEU A 545 7.36 -15.44 23.12
N ASN A 546 6.13 -15.46 23.65
CA ASN A 546 5.28 -14.27 23.65
C ASN A 546 5.74 -13.17 24.63
N GLN A 547 6.69 -13.45 25.52
CA GLN A 547 7.26 -12.43 26.42
C GLN A 547 8.37 -11.61 25.77
N ILE A 548 9.03 -12.11 24.73
CA ILE A 548 10.19 -11.45 24.10
C ILE A 548 9.82 -10.05 23.59
N PRO A 549 8.72 -9.85 22.83
CA PRO A 549 8.35 -8.52 22.36
C PRO A 549 7.95 -7.56 23.48
N ASN A 550 7.41 -8.08 24.60
CA ASN A 550 7.08 -7.25 25.76
C ASN A 550 8.35 -6.79 26.46
N ARG A 551 9.36 -7.64 26.62
CA ARG A 551 10.67 -7.26 27.19
C ARG A 551 11.34 -6.19 26.33
N ARG A 552 11.28 -6.33 25.00
CA ARG A 552 11.76 -5.34 24.04
C ARG A 552 11.08 -3.99 24.23
N PHE A 553 9.74 -3.99 24.30
CA PHE A 553 8.96 -2.78 24.57
C PHE A 553 9.33 -2.14 25.91
N THR A 554 9.45 -2.92 26.99
CA THR A 554 9.87 -2.41 28.30
C THR A 554 11.28 -1.83 28.29
N LEU A 555 12.19 -2.42 27.52
CA LEU A 555 13.56 -1.93 27.38
C LEU A 555 13.62 -0.62 26.58
N TRP A 556 12.82 -0.50 25.53
CA TRP A 556 12.77 0.72 24.71
C TRP A 556 12.30 1.93 25.52
N TRP A 557 11.22 1.76 26.28
CA TRP A 557 10.62 2.80 27.13
C TRP A 557 11.21 2.80 28.55
N SER A 558 12.38 2.18 28.77
CA SER A 558 12.93 2.03 30.12
C SER A 558 13.29 3.34 30.82
N PRO A 559 13.74 4.42 30.16
CA PRO A 559 14.02 5.68 30.84
C PRO A 559 12.77 6.31 31.47
N THR A 560 11.59 6.14 30.86
CA THR A 560 10.31 6.64 31.41
C THR A 560 9.65 5.65 32.37
N ILE A 561 9.75 4.34 32.12
CA ILE A 561 9.13 3.30 32.97
C ILE A 561 10.00 2.99 34.21
N ASN A 562 11.28 3.41 34.18
CA ASN A 562 12.33 3.21 35.17
C ASN A 562 12.58 1.72 35.53
N ARG A 563 13.22 0.98 34.61
CA ARG A 563 13.72 -0.38 34.82
C ARG A 563 15.09 -0.61 34.16
N ALA A 564 16.12 -0.91 34.96
CA ALA A 564 17.44 -1.31 34.47
C ALA A 564 17.68 -2.82 34.69
N ASN A 565 17.52 -3.65 33.64
CA ASN A 565 17.76 -5.10 33.68
C ASN A 565 18.97 -5.55 32.81
N ILE A 566 19.81 -4.61 32.36
CA ILE A 566 20.80 -4.80 31.29
C ILE A 566 22.19 -5.23 31.84
N PHE A 567 22.50 -4.90 33.09
CA PHE A 567 23.83 -5.14 33.67
C PHE A 567 23.98 -6.58 34.17
N ARG A 568 24.60 -7.44 33.34
CA ARG A 568 25.07 -8.79 33.70
C ARG A 568 26.56 -8.96 33.41
N ALA A 569 27.23 -9.84 34.15
CA ALA A 569 28.65 -10.21 33.99
C ALA A 569 29.64 -9.03 34.18
N HIS A 570 29.47 -8.25 35.25
CA HIS A 570 30.40 -7.18 35.65
C HIS A 570 30.68 -6.09 34.58
N LEU A 571 29.81 -5.92 33.58
CA LEU A 571 30.03 -4.94 32.49
C LEU A 571 30.21 -3.51 33.02
N TRP A 572 29.46 -3.12 34.06
CA TRP A 572 29.59 -1.82 34.72
C TRP A 572 31.02 -1.55 35.21
N GLN A 573 31.59 -2.52 35.92
CA GLN A 573 32.95 -2.44 36.43
C GLN A 573 33.98 -2.37 35.29
N LYS A 574 33.79 -3.15 34.23
CA LYS A 574 34.66 -3.15 33.05
C LYS A 574 34.64 -1.82 32.29
N ILE A 575 33.49 -1.16 32.21
CA ILE A 575 33.39 0.17 31.59
C ILE A 575 34.19 1.18 32.41
N HIS A 576 33.99 1.20 33.73
CA HIS A 576 34.72 2.11 34.63
C HIS A 576 36.23 1.91 34.50
N GLU A 577 36.69 0.67 34.61
CA GLU A 577 38.11 0.33 34.50
C GLU A 577 38.70 0.68 33.13
N SER A 578 37.98 0.41 32.04
CA SER A 578 38.44 0.72 30.68
C SER A 578 38.58 2.22 30.45
N VAL A 579 37.63 3.03 30.92
CA VAL A 579 37.69 4.49 30.79
C VAL A 579 38.84 5.07 31.61
N VAL A 580 39.04 4.58 32.84
CA VAL A 580 40.18 4.99 33.69
C VAL A 580 41.51 4.67 33.01
N MET A 581 41.64 3.47 32.41
CA MET A 581 42.86 3.09 31.69
C MET A 581 43.12 3.96 30.46
N ASP A 582 42.09 4.26 29.66
CA ASP A 582 42.24 5.13 28.48
C ASP A 582 42.68 6.55 28.90
N LEU A 583 42.12 7.07 30.01
CA LEU A 583 42.53 8.37 30.55
C LEU A 583 43.99 8.35 31.04
N CYS A 584 44.44 7.30 31.74
CA CYS A 584 45.86 7.15 32.12
C CYS A 584 46.77 7.23 30.89
N GLN A 585 46.45 6.50 29.83
CA GLN A 585 47.24 6.50 28.59
C GLN A 585 47.28 7.88 27.91
N VAL A 586 46.17 8.64 27.96
CA VAL A 586 46.16 10.01 27.43
C VAL A 586 47.08 10.92 28.24
N PHE A 587 47.06 10.84 29.57
CA PHE A 587 47.95 11.65 30.40
C PHE A 587 49.43 11.22 30.29
N ASP A 588 49.71 9.93 30.07
CA ASP A 588 51.08 9.44 29.82
C ASP A 588 51.68 9.98 28.51
N LEU A 589 50.86 10.32 27.52
CA LEU A 589 51.32 10.93 26.26
C LEU A 589 51.58 12.45 26.40
N GLU A 590 51.01 13.08 27.43
CA GLU A 590 51.03 14.54 27.63
C GLU A 590 51.82 14.93 28.89
N LEU A 591 52.82 14.14 29.29
CA LEU A 591 53.63 14.39 30.47
C LEU A 591 54.40 15.72 30.39
N ASP A 592 55.13 15.94 29.29
CA ASP A 592 55.96 17.13 29.10
C ASP A 592 55.11 18.41 28.89
N PRO A 593 54.07 18.43 28.03
CA PRO A 593 53.27 19.65 27.80
C PRO A 593 52.47 20.12 29.01
N LEU A 594 52.11 19.21 29.92
CA LEU A 594 51.34 19.52 31.13
C LEU A 594 52.19 19.57 32.41
N GLU A 595 53.51 19.44 32.30
CA GLU A 595 54.46 19.43 33.43
C GLU A 595 54.13 18.35 34.49
N ILE A 596 53.71 17.16 34.04
CA ILE A 596 53.38 16.02 34.90
C ILE A 596 54.64 15.18 35.14
N GLN A 597 55.00 14.96 36.41
CA GLN A 597 56.10 14.09 36.80
C GLN A 597 55.76 12.61 36.61
N THR A 598 54.58 12.19 37.07
CA THR A 598 54.12 10.81 36.95
C THR A 598 52.59 10.73 37.07
N VAL A 599 52.01 9.79 36.33
CA VAL A 599 50.58 9.44 36.34
C VAL A 599 50.44 8.12 37.07
N GLN A 600 49.82 8.14 38.25
CA GLN A 600 49.59 6.94 39.04
C GLN A 600 48.12 6.53 38.95
N LYS A 601 47.84 5.34 38.42
CA LYS A 601 46.53 4.69 38.56
C LYS A 601 46.41 4.11 39.97
N GLU A 602 45.36 4.49 40.69
CA GLU A 602 45.09 3.97 42.04
C GLU A 602 44.55 2.55 42.03
N THR A 603 44.73 1.85 43.16
CA THR A 603 44.15 0.51 43.33
C THR A 603 42.67 0.61 43.68
N ILE A 604 41.82 0.46 42.66
CA ILE A 604 40.38 0.67 42.78
C ILE A 604 39.70 -0.52 43.45
N HIS A 605 38.89 -0.26 44.48
CA HIS A 605 38.07 -1.29 45.10
C HIS A 605 37.03 -1.86 44.10
N PRO A 606 36.84 -3.20 44.00
CA PRO A 606 36.01 -3.81 42.96
C PRO A 606 34.56 -3.30 42.86
N ARG A 607 34.02 -2.79 43.98
CA ARG A 607 32.65 -2.27 44.06
C ARG A 607 32.53 -0.75 43.93
N LYS A 608 33.66 -0.03 43.82
CA LYS A 608 33.67 1.45 43.81
C LYS A 608 32.86 2.01 42.64
N SER A 609 33.01 1.41 41.46
CA SER A 609 32.33 1.83 40.24
C SER A 609 30.81 1.97 40.36
N TYR A 610 30.14 1.19 41.22
CA TYR A 610 28.69 1.23 41.44
C TYR A 610 28.29 1.62 42.88
N LYS A 611 29.22 2.20 43.66
CA LYS A 611 28.93 2.76 44.98
C LYS A 611 28.57 4.23 44.85
N MET A 612 27.28 4.54 44.91
CA MET A 612 26.76 5.90 44.63
C MET A 612 26.81 6.87 45.82
N ASN A 613 27.16 6.38 47.01
CA ASN A 613 27.10 7.15 48.25
C ASN A 613 28.45 7.72 48.67
N SER A 614 29.58 7.12 48.26
CA SER A 614 30.92 7.62 48.57
C SER A 614 31.91 7.14 47.51
N SER A 615 33.01 7.86 47.35
CA SER A 615 34.01 7.60 46.30
C SER A 615 35.46 7.77 46.78
N CYS A 616 36.41 7.43 45.90
CA CYS A 616 37.86 7.58 46.05
C CYS A 616 38.46 7.98 44.69
N ALA A 617 39.67 8.54 44.69
CA ALA A 617 40.41 8.85 43.45
C ALA A 617 40.71 7.58 42.63
N ASP A 618 40.60 7.67 41.30
CA ASP A 618 40.98 6.62 40.35
C ASP A 618 42.39 6.84 39.77
N ILE A 619 42.74 8.10 39.51
CA ILE A 619 44.03 8.51 38.95
C ILE A 619 44.56 9.66 39.80
N LEU A 620 45.87 9.66 40.04
CA LEU A 620 46.58 10.73 40.73
C LEU A 620 47.76 11.22 39.87
N LEU A 621 47.79 12.52 39.61
CA LEU A 621 48.84 13.21 38.88
C LEU A 621 49.76 13.93 39.86
N PHE A 622 51.06 13.83 39.65
CA PHE A 622 52.08 14.57 40.39
C PHE A 622 52.70 15.65 39.50
N ALA A 623 52.75 16.89 39.98
CA ALA A 623 53.38 17.99 39.26
C ALA A 623 54.90 17.89 39.31
N GLN A 624 55.59 18.25 38.22
CA GLN A 624 57.05 18.38 38.21
C GLN A 624 57.54 19.52 39.12
N TYR A 625 56.74 20.59 39.25
CA TYR A 625 56.98 21.68 40.19
C TYR A 625 55.73 22.07 40.99
N LYS A 626 54.87 22.95 40.45
CA LYS A 626 53.60 23.40 41.05
C LYS A 626 52.63 23.87 39.97
N TRP A 627 51.39 23.40 40.01
CA TRP A 627 50.31 23.91 39.15
C TRP A 627 49.54 25.04 39.82
N HIS A 628 49.24 26.10 39.07
CA HIS A 628 48.21 27.08 39.41
C HIS A 628 46.82 26.52 39.10
N ILE A 629 45.89 26.67 40.03
CA ILE A 629 44.59 26.01 39.97
C ILE A 629 43.46 27.03 39.92
N SER A 630 42.46 26.74 39.08
CA SER A 630 41.20 27.46 39.04
C SER A 630 40.26 27.06 40.19
N ARG A 631 39.27 27.91 40.44
CA ARG A 631 38.07 27.48 41.18
C ARG A 631 37.34 26.35 40.43
N PRO A 632 36.57 25.50 41.14
CA PRO A 632 35.82 24.44 40.50
C PRO A 632 34.83 24.98 39.45
N SER A 633 34.97 24.54 38.20
CA SER A 633 34.12 24.93 37.07
C SER A 633 33.76 23.71 36.22
N LEU A 634 32.75 23.85 35.34
CA LEU A 634 32.34 22.78 34.43
C LEU A 634 33.35 22.63 33.27
N LEU A 635 33.35 21.45 32.65
CA LEU A 635 34.16 21.16 31.46
C LEU A 635 33.84 22.11 30.29
N ALA A 636 32.58 22.53 30.16
CA ALA A 636 32.12 23.41 29.07
C ALA A 636 32.39 24.90 29.34
N ASP A 637 32.75 25.28 30.57
CA ASP A 637 33.00 26.68 30.91
C ASP A 637 34.32 27.15 30.26
N THR A 638 34.25 28.28 29.54
CA THR A 638 35.38 28.83 28.77
C THR A 638 36.25 29.82 29.54
N LYS A 639 35.77 30.34 30.68
CA LYS A 639 36.46 31.37 31.45
C LYS A 639 36.86 30.86 32.84
N ASP A 640 38.08 30.34 32.94
CA ASP A 640 38.68 29.99 34.22
C ASP A 640 39.56 31.12 34.74
N VAL A 641 39.32 31.53 35.99
CA VAL A 641 40.23 32.43 36.71
C VAL A 641 41.14 31.55 37.56
N MET A 642 42.43 31.56 37.27
CA MET A 642 43.45 30.86 38.05
C MET A 642 43.72 31.66 39.33
N ASP A 643 43.41 31.08 40.49
CA ASP A 643 43.70 31.72 41.78
C ASP A 643 45.20 31.52 42.13
N ASN A 644 45.72 32.29 43.10
CA ASN A 644 47.11 32.13 43.60
C ASN A 644 47.36 30.81 44.36
N THR A 645 46.37 29.91 44.40
CA THR A 645 46.47 28.59 45.04
C THR A 645 47.25 27.63 44.14
N THR A 646 48.27 26.98 44.71
CA THR A 646 49.11 26.02 43.99
C THR A 646 48.98 24.61 44.57
N THR A 647 49.11 23.58 43.73
CA THR A 647 49.17 22.18 44.18
C THR A 647 50.28 21.39 43.51
N GLN A 648 50.63 20.28 44.14
CA GLN A 648 51.56 19.27 43.62
C GLN A 648 50.88 17.93 43.32
N LYS A 649 49.68 17.70 43.86
CA LYS A 649 48.91 16.46 43.68
C LYS A 649 47.52 16.78 43.17
N PHE A 650 47.11 16.10 42.10
CA PHE A 650 45.82 16.33 41.47
C PHE A 650 45.13 14.99 41.19
N TRP A 651 43.89 14.82 41.66
CA TRP A 651 43.16 13.56 41.48
C TRP A 651 42.07 13.63 40.42
N LEU A 652 41.77 12.49 39.80
CA LEU A 652 40.62 12.29 38.93
C LEU A 652 39.75 11.15 39.47
N ASP A 653 38.45 11.40 39.53
CA ASP A 653 37.43 10.40 39.89
C ASP A 653 36.46 10.21 38.71
N VAL A 654 36.31 8.98 38.20
CA VAL A 654 35.36 8.62 37.15
C VAL A 654 34.11 8.00 37.79
N GLN A 655 32.97 8.63 37.54
CA GLN A 655 31.64 8.21 37.99
C GLN A 655 30.78 7.75 36.82
N LEU A 656 30.18 6.57 36.95
CA LEU A 656 29.21 6.06 36.00
C LEU A 656 27.79 6.27 36.53
N ARG A 657 26.86 6.53 35.62
CA ARG A 657 25.44 6.76 35.93
C ARG A 657 24.56 6.07 34.90
N TRP A 658 23.36 5.67 35.32
CA TRP A 658 22.29 5.25 34.42
C TRP A 658 21.09 6.15 34.66
N GLY A 659 20.92 7.16 33.81
CA GLY A 659 19.85 8.15 33.93
C GLY A 659 18.45 7.62 33.62
N ASP A 660 17.45 8.36 34.10
CA ASP A 660 16.05 8.22 33.72
C ASP A 660 15.53 9.53 33.10
N TYR A 661 14.30 9.52 32.59
CA TYR A 661 13.75 10.68 31.90
C TYR A 661 13.71 11.94 32.79
N ASP A 662 13.34 11.78 34.06
CA ASP A 662 13.22 12.89 35.01
C ASP A 662 14.59 13.47 35.42
N SER A 663 15.63 12.62 35.44
CA SER A 663 16.98 13.00 35.84
C SER A 663 18.02 12.41 34.88
N HIS A 664 18.43 13.19 33.89
CA HIS A 664 19.52 12.84 32.95
C HIS A 664 20.50 13.99 32.65
N ASP A 665 20.34 15.13 33.33
CA ASP A 665 21.31 16.22 33.28
C ASP A 665 22.61 15.82 34.02
N ILE A 666 23.64 15.56 33.22
CA ILE A 666 24.93 15.06 33.70
C ILE A 666 25.79 16.16 34.35
N GLU A 667 25.62 17.42 33.97
CA GLU A 667 26.39 18.56 34.51
C GLU A 667 25.96 18.86 35.94
N ARG A 668 24.64 18.88 36.16
CA ARG A 668 24.08 19.03 37.51
C ARG A 668 24.51 17.87 38.40
N TYR A 669 24.56 16.65 37.85
CA TYR A 669 24.99 15.46 38.59
C TYR A 669 26.48 15.51 38.96
N SER A 670 27.38 15.84 38.03
CA SER A 670 28.83 15.91 38.30
C SER A 670 29.15 16.97 39.35
N ARG A 671 28.50 18.13 39.27
CA ARG A 671 28.65 19.21 40.26
C ARG A 671 28.16 18.79 41.64
N ALA A 672 26.96 18.23 41.72
CA ALA A 672 26.39 17.80 43.00
C ALA A 672 27.28 16.74 43.67
N LYS A 673 27.70 15.71 42.93
CA LYS A 673 28.54 14.64 43.47
C LYS A 673 29.94 15.10 43.85
N PHE A 674 30.54 16.02 43.09
CA PHE A 674 31.83 16.58 43.46
C PHE A 674 31.75 17.33 44.79
N LEU A 675 30.75 18.18 44.97
CA LEU A 675 30.54 18.93 46.22
C LEU A 675 30.20 17.99 47.39
N ASP A 676 29.32 17.01 47.17
CA ASP A 676 28.98 16.00 48.18
C ASP A 676 30.23 15.22 48.63
N TYR A 677 31.02 14.68 47.69
CA TYR A 677 32.14 13.81 48.04
C TYR A 677 33.37 14.57 48.57
N THR A 678 33.55 15.84 48.22
CA THR A 678 34.67 16.64 48.73
C THR A 678 34.39 17.24 50.10
N THR A 679 33.12 17.38 50.48
CA THR A 679 32.70 17.89 51.79
C THR A 679 32.36 16.79 52.80
N ASP A 680 32.00 15.59 52.32
CA ASP A 680 31.68 14.43 53.16
C ASP A 680 32.94 13.70 53.66
N ASN A 681 32.97 13.42 54.97
CA ASN A 681 34.08 12.73 55.63
C ASN A 681 34.17 11.23 55.29
N MET A 682 33.14 10.64 54.65
CA MET A 682 33.21 9.23 54.19
C MET A 682 34.02 9.03 52.92
N SER A 683 34.21 10.07 52.10
CA SER A 683 35.00 10.00 50.88
C SER A 683 36.38 10.59 51.14
N ILE A 684 37.43 9.86 50.78
CA ILE A 684 38.81 10.26 51.07
C ILE A 684 39.51 10.52 49.74
N TYR A 685 39.93 11.77 49.54
CA TYR A 685 40.76 12.18 48.41
C TYR A 685 42.18 12.57 48.86
N PRO A 686 43.22 12.25 48.07
CA PRO A 686 44.61 12.52 48.46
C PRO A 686 45.02 14.00 48.47
N SER A 687 44.22 14.88 47.86
CA SER A 687 44.40 16.33 47.88
C SER A 687 43.03 17.02 47.76
N PRO A 688 42.90 18.32 48.12
CA PRO A 688 41.63 19.04 47.97
C PRO A 688 41.34 19.44 46.50
N ASN A 689 42.31 19.31 45.60
CA ASN A 689 42.19 19.73 44.21
C ASN A 689 42.10 18.52 43.28
N GLY A 690 41.03 18.46 42.51
CA GLY A 690 40.83 17.40 41.53
C GLY A 690 39.59 17.62 40.68
N ILE A 691 39.25 16.62 39.87
CA ILE A 691 38.05 16.60 39.05
C ILE A 691 37.24 15.32 39.22
N LEU A 692 35.94 15.46 39.07
CA LEU A 692 35.02 14.35 38.92
C LEU A 692 34.45 14.35 37.50
N ILE A 693 34.68 13.25 36.78
CA ILE A 693 34.17 12.99 35.42
C ILE A 693 32.95 12.07 35.55
N ALA A 694 31.78 12.52 35.11
CA ALA A 694 30.56 11.73 35.15
C ALA A 694 30.13 11.30 33.74
N ILE A 695 29.72 10.04 33.58
CA ILE A 695 29.23 9.47 32.32
C ILE A 695 27.86 8.85 32.53
N ASP A 696 26.85 9.32 31.78
CA ASP A 696 25.54 8.70 31.71
C ASP A 696 25.50 7.65 30.60
N LEU A 697 25.40 6.38 31.00
CA LEU A 697 25.39 5.23 30.11
C LEU A 697 24.05 5.03 29.39
N ALA A 698 22.94 5.58 29.92
CA ALA A 698 21.62 5.45 29.29
C ALA A 698 21.44 6.47 28.16
N TYR A 699 22.04 7.66 28.31
CA TYR A 699 21.93 8.77 27.36
C TYR A 699 23.23 9.03 26.57
N ASN A 700 24.32 8.29 26.83
CA ASN A 700 25.67 8.52 26.28
C ASN A 700 26.16 9.96 26.48
N LEU A 701 25.80 10.60 27.60
CA LEU A 701 26.21 11.95 27.96
C LEU A 701 27.43 11.90 28.89
N TYR A 702 28.27 12.92 28.87
CA TYR A 702 29.38 13.07 29.80
C TYR A 702 29.57 14.53 30.18
N SER A 703 30.07 14.77 31.39
CA SER A 703 30.57 16.08 31.82
C SER A 703 31.60 15.88 32.91
N ALA A 704 32.32 16.94 33.24
CA ALA A 704 33.24 16.96 34.37
C ALA A 704 33.08 18.26 35.16
N TYR A 705 33.27 18.16 36.47
CA TYR A 705 33.26 19.31 37.37
C TYR A 705 34.40 19.17 38.37
N GLY A 706 35.10 20.28 38.61
CA GLY A 706 36.20 20.33 39.55
C GLY A 706 37.20 21.41 39.19
N ASN A 707 38.37 21.33 39.80
CA ASN A 707 39.47 22.27 39.59
C ASN A 707 40.12 22.06 38.23
N TRP A 708 40.79 23.08 37.69
CA TRP A 708 41.53 22.97 36.43
C TRP A 708 42.90 23.62 36.56
N PHE A 709 43.91 22.99 35.97
CA PHE A 709 45.21 23.63 35.71
C PHE A 709 45.38 23.87 34.20
N PRO A 710 46.27 24.79 33.78
CA PRO A 710 46.42 25.17 32.37
C PRO A 710 46.62 23.96 31.44
N GLY A 711 45.92 23.93 30.31
CA GLY A 711 45.99 22.84 29.32
C GLY A 711 45.10 21.62 29.61
N MET A 712 44.80 21.30 30.87
CA MET A 712 44.05 20.10 31.26
C MET A 712 42.62 20.06 30.68
N LYS A 713 41.91 21.20 30.74
CA LYS A 713 40.50 21.27 30.32
C LYS A 713 40.33 20.94 28.83
N GLU A 714 41.21 21.47 27.99
CA GLU A 714 41.20 21.19 26.54
C GLU A 714 41.55 19.73 26.25
N LEU A 715 42.54 19.16 26.96
CA LEU A 715 42.91 17.76 26.83
C LEU A 715 41.74 16.84 27.18
N ILE A 716 41.08 17.05 28.32
CA ILE A 716 39.95 16.21 28.75
C ILE A 716 38.77 16.34 27.79
N ARG A 717 38.52 17.54 27.25
CA ARG A 717 37.48 17.76 26.23
C ARG A 717 37.71 16.88 25.00
N GLN A 718 38.94 16.86 24.47
CA GLN A 718 39.32 16.04 23.32
C GLN A 718 39.36 14.54 23.65
N ALA A 719 39.92 14.19 24.81
CA ALA A 719 40.05 12.82 25.29
C ALA A 719 38.69 12.16 25.48
N MET A 720 37.77 12.82 26.18
CA MET A 720 36.43 12.27 26.44
C MET A 720 35.61 12.13 25.17
N ALA A 721 35.71 13.08 24.23
CA ALA A 721 35.06 12.96 22.93
C ALA A 721 35.54 11.71 22.16
N LYS A 722 36.84 11.41 22.23
CA LYS A 722 37.44 10.22 21.61
C LYS A 722 37.07 8.92 22.35
N ILE A 723 37.15 8.91 23.69
CA ILE A 723 36.82 7.74 24.53
C ILE A 723 35.36 7.34 24.35
N ILE A 724 34.42 8.29 24.42
CA ILE A 724 33.00 7.99 24.21
C ILE A 724 32.77 7.39 22.82
N LYS A 725 33.48 7.83 21.79
CA LYS A 725 33.31 7.28 20.44
C LYS A 725 33.94 5.89 20.25
N ALA A 726 35.16 5.69 20.73
CA ALA A 726 36.00 4.55 20.35
C ALA A 726 36.19 3.47 21.43
N ASN A 727 35.76 3.70 22.67
CA ASN A 727 36.01 2.75 23.76
C ASN A 727 35.32 1.38 23.53
N PRO A 728 36.06 0.25 23.58
CA PRO A 728 35.50 -1.07 23.33
C PRO A 728 34.42 -1.51 24.33
N ALA A 729 34.54 -1.14 25.61
CA ALA A 729 33.57 -1.51 26.63
C ALA A 729 32.23 -0.78 26.44
N LEU A 730 32.27 0.51 26.06
CA LEU A 730 31.08 1.27 25.67
C LEU A 730 30.46 0.75 24.37
N TYR A 731 31.28 0.33 23.40
CA TYR A 731 30.80 -0.33 22.19
C TYR A 731 30.03 -1.63 22.51
N VAL A 732 30.57 -2.48 23.39
CA VAL A 732 29.88 -3.71 23.84
C VAL A 732 28.56 -3.40 24.54
N LEU A 733 28.49 -2.33 25.34
CA LEU A 733 27.24 -1.87 25.96
C LEU A 733 26.21 -1.49 24.88
N ARG A 734 26.60 -0.67 23.91
CA ARG A 734 25.74 -0.22 22.79
C ARG A 734 25.23 -1.39 21.99
N GLU A 735 26.10 -2.34 21.63
CA GLU A 735 25.72 -3.56 20.91
C GLU A 735 24.75 -4.44 21.71
N ARG A 736 24.92 -4.55 23.04
CA ARG A 736 23.96 -5.27 23.89
C ARG A 736 22.61 -4.56 23.94
N ILE A 737 22.59 -3.23 24.01
CA ILE A 737 21.37 -2.43 23.95
C ILE A 737 20.68 -2.64 22.59
N ARG A 738 21.40 -2.49 21.48
CA ARG A 738 20.89 -2.71 20.11
C ARG A 738 20.31 -4.10 19.92
N LYS A 739 21.03 -5.16 20.32
CA LYS A 739 20.55 -6.55 20.27
C LYS A 739 19.36 -6.81 21.19
N GLY A 740 19.36 -6.23 22.40
CA GLY A 740 18.24 -6.33 23.34
C GLY A 740 16.98 -5.65 22.81
N LEU A 741 17.16 -4.55 22.10
CA LEU A 741 16.11 -3.85 21.36
C LEU A 741 15.82 -4.55 20.02
N GLN A 742 16.67 -5.39 19.46
CA GLN A 742 16.53 -5.87 18.07
C GLN A 742 16.38 -4.69 17.10
N LEU A 743 17.07 -3.59 17.41
CA LEU A 743 17.19 -2.43 16.55
C LEU A 743 18.38 -2.64 15.65
N TYR A 744 18.10 -2.59 14.36
CA TYR A 744 19.10 -2.61 13.34
C TYR A 744 19.04 -1.27 12.63
N SER A 745 20.20 -0.67 12.44
CA SER A 745 20.36 0.41 11.50
C SER A 745 20.37 -0.18 10.09
N SER A 746 19.72 0.49 9.15
CA SER A 746 20.00 0.26 7.74
C SER A 746 21.47 0.52 7.43
N GLU A 747 22.12 1.38 8.21
CA GLU A 747 23.55 1.64 8.20
C GLU A 747 24.33 0.60 9.01
N PRO A 748 25.08 -0.33 8.41
CA PRO A 748 26.11 -1.10 9.13
C PRO A 748 27.14 -0.21 9.84
N THR A 749 27.92 -0.82 10.73
CA THR A 749 29.05 -0.20 11.47
C THR A 749 30.07 0.53 10.58
N GLU A 750 30.07 0.25 9.27
CA GLU A 750 30.71 1.07 8.26
C GLU A 750 29.68 1.61 7.27
N PRO A 751 29.55 2.93 7.07
CA PRO A 751 28.45 3.51 6.31
C PRO A 751 28.31 2.84 4.92
N TYR A 752 27.09 2.38 4.62
CA TYR A 752 26.77 1.91 3.27
C TYR A 752 27.06 3.01 2.25
N LEU A 753 27.26 2.61 1.00
CA LEU A 753 27.34 3.58 -0.07
C LEU A 753 25.98 4.27 -0.26
N THR A 754 25.94 5.56 0.05
CA THR A 754 24.83 6.51 -0.08
C THR A 754 25.22 7.66 -1.01
N SER A 755 24.29 8.60 -1.27
CA SER A 755 24.60 9.79 -2.07
C SER A 755 25.55 10.77 -1.35
N GLN A 756 25.70 10.66 -0.03
CA GLN A 756 26.55 11.54 0.78
C GLN A 756 28.03 11.13 0.73
N ASN A 757 28.33 9.82 0.81
CA ASN A 757 29.70 9.29 0.76
C ASN A 757 30.12 8.79 -0.64
N TYR A 758 29.32 9.08 -1.68
CA TYR A 758 29.56 8.70 -3.06
C TYR A 758 30.95 9.09 -3.60
N GLY A 759 31.54 10.17 -3.08
CA GLY A 759 32.89 10.61 -3.44
C GLY A 759 34.02 9.65 -3.02
N GLU A 760 33.81 8.79 -2.01
CA GLU A 760 34.81 7.84 -1.53
C GLU A 760 35.22 6.80 -2.59
N LEU A 761 34.33 6.54 -3.55
CA LEU A 761 34.53 5.60 -4.67
C LEU A 761 35.75 5.94 -5.53
N PHE A 762 36.16 7.20 -5.56
CA PHE A 762 37.22 7.72 -6.44
C PHE A 762 38.51 8.01 -5.70
N SER A 763 38.65 7.49 -4.48
CA SER A 763 39.89 7.57 -3.72
C SER A 763 41.02 6.72 -4.33
N ASN A 764 42.23 6.84 -3.77
CA ASN A 764 43.36 6.00 -4.19
C ASN A 764 43.20 4.51 -3.83
N GLN A 765 42.19 4.13 -3.04
CA GLN A 765 41.90 2.73 -2.73
C GLN A 765 41.29 2.00 -3.94
N ILE A 766 41.63 0.72 -4.10
CA ILE A 766 40.99 -0.15 -5.09
C ILE A 766 39.65 -0.61 -4.52
N ILE A 767 38.56 -0.23 -5.18
CA ILE A 767 37.18 -0.52 -4.78
C ILE A 767 36.52 -1.30 -5.91
N TRP A 768 35.81 -2.38 -5.57
CA TRP A 768 35.02 -3.15 -6.54
C TRP A 768 33.54 -3.14 -6.21
N PHE A 769 32.70 -2.96 -7.23
CA PHE A 769 31.30 -3.31 -7.18
C PHE A 769 31.10 -4.77 -7.57
N VAL A 770 30.28 -5.50 -6.82
CA VAL A 770 29.82 -6.85 -7.17
C VAL A 770 28.31 -6.83 -7.32
N ASP A 771 27.81 -7.13 -8.52
CA ASP A 771 26.39 -7.31 -8.80
C ASP A 771 26.10 -8.76 -9.23
N ASP A 772 25.25 -9.43 -8.46
CA ASP A 772 24.85 -10.82 -8.67
C ASP A 772 23.46 -10.93 -9.33
N THR A 773 22.91 -9.81 -9.82
CA THR A 773 21.54 -9.74 -10.38
C THR A 773 21.34 -10.65 -11.59
N ASN A 774 22.33 -10.75 -12.47
CA ASN A 774 22.25 -11.53 -13.70
C ASN A 774 22.92 -12.91 -13.62
N VAL A 775 23.24 -13.40 -12.42
CA VAL A 775 23.93 -14.69 -12.24
C VAL A 775 23.01 -15.88 -12.50
N TYR A 776 21.83 -15.90 -11.88
CA TYR A 776 20.84 -16.95 -12.11
C TYR A 776 19.62 -16.39 -12.83
N ARG A 777 19.52 -16.71 -14.12
CA ARG A 777 18.46 -16.21 -15.02
C ARG A 777 17.62 -17.37 -15.51
N VAL A 778 16.32 -17.14 -15.64
CA VAL A 778 15.36 -18.15 -16.11
C VAL A 778 14.45 -17.58 -17.17
N THR A 779 14.10 -18.42 -18.14
CA THR A 779 12.92 -18.21 -18.99
C THR A 779 11.73 -18.89 -18.32
N ILE A 780 10.65 -18.11 -18.13
CA ILE A 780 9.44 -18.59 -17.49
C ILE A 780 8.46 -19.01 -18.59
N HIS A 781 8.04 -20.26 -18.54
CA HIS A 781 6.98 -20.79 -19.37
C HIS A 781 5.79 -21.11 -18.49
N LYS A 782 4.71 -20.33 -18.66
CA LYS A 782 3.43 -20.65 -18.04
C LYS A 782 2.80 -21.79 -18.84
N THR A 783 2.61 -22.92 -18.19
CA THR A 783 1.88 -24.07 -18.74
C THR A 783 0.38 -23.75 -18.81
N PHE A 784 -0.35 -24.57 -19.55
CA PHE A 784 -1.80 -24.44 -19.76
C PHE A 784 -2.60 -24.43 -18.44
N GLU A 785 -2.20 -25.23 -17.46
CA GLU A 785 -2.82 -25.33 -16.13
C GLU A 785 -2.56 -24.10 -15.23
N GLY A 786 -1.77 -23.15 -15.73
CA GLY A 786 -1.30 -21.99 -14.98
C GLY A 786 -0.02 -22.24 -14.17
N ASN A 787 0.54 -23.46 -14.20
CA ASN A 787 1.80 -23.76 -13.53
C ASN A 787 2.96 -23.04 -14.22
N LEU A 788 3.81 -22.39 -13.43
CA LEU A 788 5.00 -21.70 -13.93
C LEU A 788 6.18 -22.68 -13.94
N THR A 789 6.65 -23.04 -15.14
CA THR A 789 7.88 -23.82 -15.32
C THR A 789 9.02 -22.88 -15.69
N THR A 790 10.23 -23.16 -15.18
CA THR A 790 11.39 -22.30 -15.37
C THR A 790 12.53 -23.08 -16.01
N LYS A 791 13.15 -22.51 -17.04
CA LYS A 791 14.34 -23.06 -17.69
C LYS A 791 15.53 -22.11 -17.46
N PRO A 792 16.64 -22.58 -16.87
CA PRO A 792 17.79 -21.72 -16.62
C PRO A 792 18.47 -21.30 -17.93
N MET A 793 19.06 -20.12 -17.92
CA MET A 793 19.88 -19.55 -19.00
C MET A 793 21.28 -19.23 -18.48
N ASN A 794 22.20 -18.95 -19.42
CA ASN A 794 23.50 -18.40 -19.07
C ASN A 794 23.34 -17.06 -18.33
N GLY A 795 24.11 -16.91 -17.27
CA GLY A 795 24.20 -15.71 -16.47
C GLY A 795 25.61 -15.14 -16.47
N ALA A 796 25.79 -14.03 -15.76
CA ALA A 796 27.11 -13.46 -15.54
C ALA A 796 27.18 -12.76 -14.18
N ILE A 797 28.37 -12.83 -13.56
CA ILE A 797 28.75 -12.02 -12.42
C ILE A 797 29.39 -10.74 -12.96
N PHE A 798 28.95 -9.61 -12.43
CA PHE A 798 29.47 -8.30 -12.80
C PHE A 798 30.36 -7.77 -11.66
N ILE A 799 31.66 -7.64 -11.93
CA ILE A 799 32.64 -7.08 -10.99
C ILE A 799 33.28 -5.85 -11.63
N PHE A 800 33.15 -4.68 -11.02
CA PHE A 800 33.49 -3.41 -11.67
C PHE A 800 34.29 -2.46 -10.78
N ASN A 801 35.37 -1.90 -11.31
CA ASN A 801 36.15 -0.86 -10.65
C ASN A 801 35.69 0.53 -11.12
N PRO A 802 35.06 1.34 -10.26
CA PRO A 802 34.51 2.64 -10.63
C PRO A 802 35.56 3.71 -10.93
N ARG A 803 36.80 3.53 -10.45
CA ARG A 803 37.88 4.49 -10.73
C ARG A 803 38.48 4.28 -12.12
N THR A 804 38.79 3.03 -12.47
CA THR A 804 39.48 2.71 -13.73
C THR A 804 38.54 2.39 -14.88
N GLY A 805 37.29 2.02 -14.60
CA GLY A 805 36.34 1.54 -15.61
C GLY A 805 36.49 0.05 -15.93
N GLN A 806 37.42 -0.66 -15.28
CA GLN A 806 37.67 -2.08 -15.55
C GLN A 806 36.50 -2.95 -15.07
N LEU A 807 35.99 -3.78 -15.98
CA LEU A 807 34.92 -4.75 -15.76
C LEU A 807 35.47 -6.17 -15.90
N PHE A 808 35.36 -6.95 -14.84
CA PHE A 808 35.55 -8.40 -14.86
C PHE A 808 34.17 -9.06 -14.97
N LEU A 809 33.86 -9.59 -16.15
CA LEU A 809 32.59 -10.24 -16.45
C LEU A 809 32.80 -11.76 -16.45
N LYS A 810 32.38 -12.43 -15.38
CA LYS A 810 32.45 -13.90 -15.29
C LYS A 810 31.15 -14.50 -15.81
N ILE A 811 31.22 -15.24 -16.91
CA ILE A 811 30.07 -15.93 -17.48
C ILE A 811 29.84 -17.23 -16.70
N ILE A 812 28.58 -17.45 -16.28
CA ILE A 812 28.13 -18.66 -15.60
C ILE A 812 27.23 -19.45 -16.57
N HIS A 813 27.75 -20.58 -17.02
CA HIS A 813 27.05 -21.46 -17.96
C HIS A 813 25.96 -22.28 -17.28
N THR A 814 24.92 -22.68 -18.04
CA THR A 814 23.79 -23.47 -17.53
C THR A 814 24.17 -24.80 -16.87
N SER A 815 25.34 -25.37 -17.20
CA SER A 815 25.84 -26.61 -16.60
C SER A 815 26.05 -26.52 -15.08
N VAL A 816 26.33 -25.32 -14.54
CA VAL A 816 26.48 -25.10 -13.10
C VAL A 816 25.19 -25.40 -12.33
N TRP A 817 24.04 -25.25 -12.99
CA TRP A 817 22.72 -25.45 -12.38
C TRP A 817 22.21 -26.89 -12.50
N ALA A 818 22.87 -27.73 -13.31
CA ALA A 818 22.41 -29.09 -13.59
C ALA A 818 22.47 -29.97 -12.32
N GLY A 819 21.36 -30.64 -12.01
CA GLY A 819 21.25 -31.54 -10.85
C GLY A 819 21.14 -30.85 -9.48
N GLN A 820 21.16 -29.50 -9.43
CA GLN A 820 21.14 -28.74 -8.18
C GLN A 820 19.72 -28.28 -7.80
N LYS A 821 19.49 -28.08 -6.49
CA LYS A 821 18.24 -27.52 -5.94
C LYS A 821 18.52 -26.20 -5.24
N ARG A 822 17.48 -25.36 -5.06
CA ARG A 822 17.59 -24.03 -4.43
C ARG A 822 18.60 -23.11 -5.15
N LEU A 823 18.47 -23.04 -6.47
CA LEU A 823 19.40 -22.34 -7.36
C LEU A 823 19.58 -20.85 -7.05
N SER A 824 18.56 -20.17 -6.50
CA SER A 824 18.67 -18.76 -6.09
C SER A 824 19.60 -18.54 -4.89
N GLN A 825 19.70 -19.51 -3.97
CA GLN A 825 20.67 -19.47 -2.88
C GLN A 825 22.04 -19.84 -3.44
N LEU A 826 22.12 -20.94 -4.20
CA LEU A 826 23.37 -21.39 -4.81
C LEU A 826 24.04 -20.31 -5.66
N ALA A 827 23.28 -19.51 -6.40
CA ALA A 827 23.81 -18.40 -7.20
C ALA A 827 24.64 -17.42 -6.38
N LYS A 828 24.21 -17.09 -5.15
CA LYS A 828 24.91 -16.15 -4.27
C LYS A 828 26.23 -16.73 -3.76
N TRP A 829 26.17 -17.99 -3.31
CA TRP A 829 27.36 -18.73 -2.87
C TRP A 829 28.36 -18.91 -4.00
N LYS A 830 27.88 -19.28 -5.20
CA LYS A 830 28.74 -19.40 -6.38
C LYS A 830 29.33 -18.06 -6.80
N THR A 831 28.58 -16.97 -6.64
CA THR A 831 29.13 -15.62 -6.88
C THR A 831 30.26 -15.30 -5.91
N ALA A 832 30.05 -15.52 -4.61
CA ALA A 832 31.07 -15.28 -3.60
C ALA A 832 32.33 -16.14 -3.81
N GLU A 833 32.15 -17.41 -4.20
CA GLU A 833 33.23 -18.32 -4.55
C GLU A 833 34.07 -17.79 -5.74
N GLU A 834 33.43 -17.39 -6.84
CA GLU A 834 34.13 -16.87 -8.02
C GLU A 834 34.80 -15.50 -7.77
N VAL A 835 34.20 -14.64 -6.92
CA VAL A 835 34.81 -13.38 -6.49
C VAL A 835 36.06 -13.65 -5.66
N ALA A 836 36.00 -14.56 -4.68
CA ALA A 836 37.15 -14.96 -3.88
C ALA A 836 38.25 -15.61 -4.75
N ALA A 837 37.87 -16.42 -5.74
CA ALA A 837 38.82 -17.01 -6.69
C ALA A 837 39.53 -15.94 -7.54
N LEU A 838 38.81 -14.90 -7.99
CA LEU A 838 39.40 -13.78 -8.72
C LEU A 838 40.39 -13.00 -7.83
N ILE A 839 40.06 -12.73 -6.57
CA ILE A 839 40.95 -12.02 -5.63
C ILE A 839 42.24 -12.83 -5.40
N ARG A 840 42.12 -14.16 -5.24
CA ARG A 840 43.29 -15.05 -5.12
C ARG A 840 44.20 -15.05 -6.36
N SER A 841 43.64 -14.77 -7.53
CA SER A 841 44.42 -14.74 -8.79
C SER A 841 45.21 -13.44 -9.00
N LEU A 842 44.90 -12.38 -8.22
CA LEU A 842 45.54 -11.08 -8.36
C LEU A 842 46.70 -10.90 -7.36
N PRO A 843 47.76 -10.19 -7.76
CA PRO A 843 48.81 -9.72 -6.85
C PRO A 843 48.23 -8.87 -5.71
N VAL A 844 48.89 -8.86 -4.55
CA VAL A 844 48.41 -8.17 -3.34
C VAL A 844 48.24 -6.66 -3.56
N GLU A 845 49.02 -6.06 -4.47
CA GLU A 845 48.94 -4.66 -4.85
C GLU A 845 47.66 -4.30 -5.62
N GLU A 846 47.11 -5.27 -6.35
CA GLU A 846 45.89 -5.12 -7.17
C GLU A 846 44.63 -5.61 -6.45
N GLN A 847 44.77 -6.20 -5.27
CA GLN A 847 43.64 -6.66 -4.47
C GLN A 847 42.79 -5.48 -3.97
N PRO A 848 41.44 -5.62 -4.01
CA PRO A 848 40.55 -4.56 -3.54
C PRO A 848 40.69 -4.38 -2.04
N ARG A 849 40.70 -3.13 -1.57
CA ARG A 849 40.60 -2.80 -0.14
C ARG A 849 39.16 -2.79 0.32
N GLN A 850 38.23 -2.48 -0.57
CA GLN A 850 36.79 -2.49 -0.29
C GLN A 850 36.01 -3.17 -1.43
N ILE A 851 35.03 -3.99 -1.06
CA ILE A 851 34.07 -4.61 -1.96
C ILE A 851 32.67 -4.10 -1.59
N ILE A 852 31.99 -3.50 -2.56
CA ILE A 852 30.64 -2.97 -2.42
C ILE A 852 29.67 -3.90 -3.14
N VAL A 853 28.73 -4.49 -2.40
CA VAL A 853 27.68 -5.33 -2.97
C VAL A 853 26.43 -4.51 -3.25
N THR A 854 25.82 -4.71 -4.43
CA THR A 854 24.56 -4.06 -4.78
C THR A 854 23.36 -4.63 -4.02
N ARG A 855 23.44 -5.91 -3.61
CA ARG A 855 22.35 -6.62 -2.91
C ARG A 855 22.82 -7.10 -1.54
N LYS A 856 22.07 -6.73 -0.49
CA LYS A 856 22.38 -7.08 0.91
C LYS A 856 22.54 -8.58 1.15
N ALA A 857 21.86 -9.42 0.37
CA ALA A 857 21.93 -10.87 0.53
C ALA A 857 23.27 -11.50 0.07
N MET A 858 24.18 -10.71 -0.50
CA MET A 858 25.55 -11.12 -0.82
C MET A 858 26.55 -10.90 0.31
N LEU A 859 26.18 -10.14 1.36
CA LEU A 859 27.07 -9.87 2.50
C LEU A 859 27.50 -11.17 3.18
N ASP A 860 26.56 -11.97 3.69
CA ASP A 860 26.90 -13.20 4.41
C ASP A 860 27.76 -14.19 3.58
N PRO A 861 27.42 -14.51 2.31
CA PRO A 861 28.25 -15.40 1.50
C PRO A 861 29.68 -14.88 1.27
N LEU A 862 29.84 -13.57 1.04
CA LEU A 862 31.17 -12.98 0.85
C LEU A 862 31.97 -12.92 2.16
N GLU A 863 31.34 -12.61 3.29
CA GLU A 863 31.99 -12.66 4.61
C GLU A 863 32.57 -14.06 4.89
N VAL A 864 31.83 -15.11 4.54
CA VAL A 864 32.29 -16.50 4.73
C VAL A 864 33.42 -16.87 3.75
N HIS A 865 33.33 -16.47 2.48
CA HIS A 865 34.34 -16.83 1.48
C HIS A 865 35.61 -15.97 1.53
N LEU A 866 35.56 -14.80 2.17
CA LEU A 866 36.68 -13.86 2.30
C LEU A 866 37.32 -13.88 3.70
N LEU A 867 37.07 -14.92 4.51
CA LEU A 867 37.74 -15.10 5.80
C LEU A 867 39.28 -15.12 5.69
N ASP A 868 39.80 -15.57 4.54
CA ASP A 868 41.24 -15.58 4.22
C ASP A 868 41.81 -14.15 4.02
N PHE A 869 40.95 -13.13 3.84
CA PHE A 869 41.31 -11.76 3.49
C PHE A 869 40.76 -10.74 4.51
N PRO A 870 41.26 -10.71 5.76
CA PRO A 870 40.71 -9.87 6.83
C PRO A 870 40.84 -8.36 6.60
N ASN A 871 41.69 -7.95 5.66
CA ASN A 871 41.93 -6.54 5.31
C ASN A 871 40.95 -6.00 4.27
N ILE A 872 40.09 -6.86 3.69
CA ILE A 872 39.10 -6.45 2.68
C ILE A 872 37.79 -6.13 3.40
N VAL A 873 37.39 -4.89 3.27
CA VAL A 873 36.12 -4.39 3.81
C VAL A 873 34.98 -4.79 2.89
N ILE A 874 33.89 -5.33 3.44
CA ILE A 874 32.67 -5.67 2.69
C ILE A 874 31.57 -4.67 3.08
N LYS A 875 31.17 -3.81 2.14
CA LYS A 875 30.08 -2.83 2.30
C LYS A 875 28.89 -3.19 1.43
N GLY A 876 27.69 -2.84 1.90
CA GLY A 876 26.50 -2.79 1.05
C GLY A 876 26.29 -1.40 0.44
N SER A 877 25.41 -1.31 -0.54
CA SER A 877 24.93 -0.04 -1.10
C SER A 877 23.43 0.14 -0.84
N GLU A 878 23.03 1.36 -0.47
CA GLU A 878 21.61 1.78 -0.49
C GLU A 878 21.18 2.28 -1.87
N LEU A 879 22.14 2.68 -2.70
CA LEU A 879 21.90 3.08 -4.07
C LEU A 879 21.56 1.84 -4.90
N MET A 880 20.37 1.82 -5.49
CA MET A 880 19.98 0.75 -6.41
C MET A 880 20.63 0.97 -7.77
N LEU A 881 21.92 0.69 -7.89
CA LEU A 881 22.68 0.93 -9.13
C LEU A 881 22.18 0.02 -10.28
N PRO A 882 22.09 0.51 -11.53
CA PRO A 882 21.43 -0.18 -12.62
C PRO A 882 22.36 -1.14 -13.39
N PHE A 883 23.34 -1.77 -12.73
CA PHE A 883 24.31 -2.65 -13.41
C PHE A 883 23.67 -3.85 -14.11
N GLN A 884 22.50 -4.29 -13.65
CA GLN A 884 21.72 -5.32 -14.33
C GLN A 884 21.38 -4.99 -15.79
N ALA A 885 21.37 -3.70 -16.16
CA ALA A 885 21.09 -3.24 -17.52
C ALA A 885 22.18 -3.61 -18.53
N ILE A 886 23.35 -4.08 -18.07
CA ILE A 886 24.45 -4.50 -18.96
C ILE A 886 24.02 -5.58 -19.96
N MET A 887 23.10 -6.46 -19.58
CA MET A 887 22.55 -7.50 -20.47
C MET A 887 21.76 -6.93 -21.65
N ARG A 888 21.31 -5.68 -21.56
CA ARG A 888 20.55 -5.01 -22.63
C ARG A 888 21.46 -4.41 -23.70
N ILE A 889 22.76 -4.34 -23.44
CA ILE A 889 23.80 -3.98 -24.39
C ILE A 889 24.13 -5.22 -25.22
N GLU A 890 23.99 -5.12 -26.54
CA GLU A 890 24.07 -6.25 -27.47
C GLU A 890 25.42 -6.98 -27.40
N LYS A 891 26.54 -6.25 -27.31
CA LYS A 891 27.89 -6.81 -27.19
C LYS A 891 28.02 -7.81 -26.02
N PHE A 892 27.45 -7.47 -24.86
CA PHE A 892 27.46 -8.34 -23.68
C PHE A 892 26.37 -9.41 -23.73
N GLY A 893 25.16 -9.04 -24.18
CA GLY A 893 24.02 -9.94 -24.34
C GLY A 893 24.36 -11.15 -25.20
N ASP A 894 24.92 -10.91 -26.39
CA ASP A 894 25.29 -11.96 -27.33
C ASP A 894 26.45 -12.81 -26.82
N LEU A 895 27.46 -12.19 -26.19
CA LEU A 895 28.62 -12.89 -25.64
C LEU A 895 28.19 -13.92 -24.58
N ILE A 896 27.32 -13.51 -23.67
CA ILE A 896 26.83 -14.38 -22.58
C ILE A 896 25.94 -15.50 -23.12
N LEU A 897 25.09 -15.22 -24.11
CA LEU A 897 24.20 -16.22 -24.71
C LEU A 897 24.94 -17.24 -25.57
N LYS A 898 26.02 -16.84 -26.27
CA LYS A 898 26.83 -17.73 -27.15
C LYS A 898 27.88 -18.55 -26.41
N ALA A 899 28.15 -18.26 -25.12
CA ALA A 899 29.14 -18.97 -24.35
C ALA A 899 28.73 -20.43 -24.08
N ASN A 900 29.63 -21.37 -24.40
CA ASN A 900 29.43 -22.81 -24.17
C ASN A 900 30.03 -23.30 -22.85
N GLU A 901 30.90 -22.50 -22.22
CA GLU A 901 31.58 -22.83 -20.97
C GLU A 901 31.74 -21.59 -20.06
N PRO A 902 31.96 -21.78 -18.74
CA PRO A 902 32.24 -20.67 -17.83
C PRO A 902 33.60 -20.03 -18.12
N GLN A 903 33.61 -18.74 -18.47
CA GLN A 903 34.83 -17.98 -18.79
C GLN A 903 34.82 -16.58 -18.17
N MET A 904 36.00 -16.03 -17.91
CA MET A 904 36.19 -14.65 -17.43
C MET A 904 36.58 -13.76 -18.60
N VAL A 905 35.89 -12.62 -18.77
CA VAL A 905 36.16 -11.68 -19.85
C VAL A 905 36.39 -10.28 -19.27
N LEU A 906 37.45 -9.62 -19.73
CA LEU A 906 37.86 -8.28 -19.30
C LEU A 906 37.38 -7.22 -20.29
N PHE A 907 36.79 -6.14 -19.77
CA PHE A 907 36.37 -4.97 -20.54
C PHE A 907 36.70 -3.68 -19.81
N ASN A 908 36.68 -2.55 -20.52
CA ASN A 908 36.69 -1.22 -19.93
C ASN A 908 35.38 -0.50 -20.28
N LEU A 909 34.54 -0.20 -19.28
CA LEU A 909 33.26 0.47 -19.49
C LEU A 909 33.39 1.97 -19.82
N TYR A 910 34.55 2.57 -19.60
CA TYR A 910 34.79 3.98 -19.92
C TYR A 910 35.41 4.18 -21.31
N ASP A 911 35.72 3.10 -22.04
CA ASP A 911 36.44 3.17 -23.30
C ASP A 911 37.70 4.07 -23.16
N ASP A 912 37.69 5.26 -23.76
CA ASP A 912 38.76 6.26 -23.73
C ASP A 912 38.41 7.57 -22.98
N TRP A 913 37.25 7.64 -22.31
CA TRP A 913 36.74 8.86 -21.68
C TRP A 913 37.66 9.44 -20.60
N LEU A 914 38.47 8.62 -19.93
CA LEU A 914 39.41 9.08 -18.91
C LEU A 914 40.50 10.01 -19.45
N LYS A 915 40.62 10.16 -20.78
CA LYS A 915 41.51 11.16 -21.41
C LYS A 915 40.94 12.58 -21.33
N THR A 916 39.61 12.74 -21.39
CA THR A 916 38.94 14.05 -21.45
C THR A 916 38.20 14.41 -20.17
N ILE A 917 37.67 13.42 -19.43
CA ILE A 917 36.89 13.62 -18.22
C ILE A 917 37.43 12.83 -17.02
N SER A 918 37.05 13.25 -15.80
CA SER A 918 37.46 12.55 -14.58
C SER A 918 36.71 11.23 -14.40
N SER A 919 37.24 10.33 -13.56
CA SER A 919 36.56 9.07 -13.21
C SER A 919 35.18 9.29 -12.59
N TYR A 920 34.99 10.39 -11.86
CA TYR A 920 33.70 10.75 -11.26
C TYR A 920 32.63 11.01 -12.33
N THR A 921 32.96 11.83 -13.34
CA THR A 921 32.05 12.14 -14.44
C THR A 921 31.85 10.93 -15.35
N ALA A 922 32.91 10.16 -15.63
CA ALA A 922 32.81 8.93 -16.43
C ALA A 922 31.88 7.90 -15.78
N PHE A 923 32.01 7.68 -14.46
CA PHE A 923 31.10 6.81 -13.73
C PHE A 923 29.65 7.29 -13.78
N SER A 924 29.43 8.59 -13.57
CA SER A 924 28.10 9.20 -13.60
C SER A 924 27.44 9.07 -14.99
N ARG A 925 28.22 9.21 -16.07
CA ARG A 925 27.78 8.95 -17.45
C ARG A 925 27.34 7.50 -17.63
N VAL A 926 28.13 6.52 -17.16
CA VAL A 926 27.74 5.09 -17.22
C VAL A 926 26.45 4.85 -16.45
N ILE A 927 26.31 5.38 -15.23
CA ILE A 927 25.09 5.21 -14.44
C ILE A 927 23.88 5.80 -15.16
N LEU A 928 24.01 6.99 -15.77
CA LEU A 928 22.93 7.64 -16.51
C LEU A 928 22.49 6.79 -17.72
N ILE A 929 23.45 6.27 -18.50
CA ILE A 929 23.16 5.41 -19.65
C ILE A 929 22.51 4.10 -19.20
N MET A 930 23.07 3.43 -18.19
CA MET A 930 22.55 2.16 -17.67
C MET A 930 21.16 2.36 -17.05
N ARG A 931 20.90 3.49 -16.39
CA ARG A 931 19.57 3.85 -15.87
C ARG A 931 18.58 4.07 -16.99
N GLY A 932 18.97 4.81 -18.03
CA GLY A 932 18.17 4.95 -19.24
C GLY A 932 17.82 3.60 -19.86
N MET A 933 18.82 2.73 -20.03
CA MET A 933 18.64 1.37 -20.53
C MET A 933 17.72 0.53 -19.66
N HIS A 934 17.75 0.72 -18.33
CA HIS A 934 16.87 0.01 -17.39
C HIS A 934 15.40 0.44 -17.53
N ILE A 935 15.15 1.74 -17.69
CA ILE A 935 13.80 2.30 -17.81
C ILE A 935 13.21 2.05 -19.21
N ASN A 936 13.90 2.51 -20.25
CA ASN A 936 13.43 2.43 -21.62
C ASN A 936 14.59 2.13 -22.58
N PRO A 937 14.90 0.83 -22.81
CA PRO A 937 16.05 0.44 -23.63
C PRO A 937 15.90 0.89 -25.08
N ASP A 938 14.68 0.85 -25.63
CA ASP A 938 14.41 1.23 -27.01
C ASP A 938 14.76 2.71 -27.23
N LYS A 939 14.26 3.60 -26.37
CA LYS A 939 14.48 5.05 -26.50
C LYS A 939 15.93 5.43 -26.19
N THR A 940 16.58 4.80 -25.20
CA THR A 940 18.00 5.05 -24.91
C THR A 940 18.90 4.65 -26.08
N LYS A 941 18.63 3.52 -26.76
CA LYS A 941 19.42 3.13 -27.94
C LYS A 941 19.31 4.15 -29.08
N VAL A 942 18.11 4.69 -29.29
CA VAL A 942 17.87 5.75 -30.29
C VAL A 942 18.63 7.04 -29.91
N ILE A 943 18.64 7.42 -28.63
CA ILE A 943 19.38 8.59 -28.14
C ILE A 943 20.90 8.40 -28.34
N LEU A 944 21.43 7.20 -28.07
CA LEU A 944 22.86 6.92 -28.22
C LEU A 944 23.31 6.85 -29.69
N LYS A 945 22.45 6.35 -30.58
CA LYS A 945 22.75 6.20 -32.02
C LYS A 945 21.65 6.85 -32.87
N PRO A 946 21.59 8.19 -32.92
CA PRO A 946 20.53 8.89 -33.64
C PRO A 946 20.71 8.81 -35.16
N ASP A 947 21.97 8.77 -35.64
CA ASP A 947 22.33 8.76 -37.05
C ASP A 947 23.33 7.65 -37.39
N ARG A 948 23.43 7.28 -38.67
CA ARG A 948 24.38 6.26 -39.14
C ARG A 948 25.85 6.72 -39.04
N THR A 949 26.08 8.02 -38.95
CA THR A 949 27.41 8.63 -38.85
C THR A 949 28.08 8.35 -37.50
N THR A 950 27.30 8.07 -36.45
CA THR A 950 27.84 7.76 -35.12
C THR A 950 28.26 6.29 -35.03
N VAL A 951 29.53 6.03 -35.35
CA VAL A 951 30.10 4.69 -35.35
C VAL A 951 30.58 4.31 -33.95
N THR A 952 30.47 3.03 -33.61
CA THR A 952 31.07 2.44 -32.41
C THR A 952 32.29 1.65 -32.85
N GLU A 953 33.46 1.95 -32.31
CA GLU A 953 34.68 1.20 -32.64
C GLU A 953 34.58 -0.25 -32.17
N SER A 954 35.31 -1.16 -32.82
CA SER A 954 35.22 -2.60 -32.53
C SER A 954 35.63 -2.95 -31.10
N HIS A 955 36.64 -2.26 -30.57
CA HIS A 955 37.13 -2.42 -29.21
C HIS A 955 36.32 -1.61 -28.19
N HIS A 956 35.61 -0.56 -28.60
CA HIS A 956 34.74 0.24 -27.74
C HIS A 956 33.37 -0.41 -27.47
N ILE A 957 32.69 0.09 -26.45
CA ILE A 957 31.34 -0.32 -26.08
C ILE A 957 30.34 0.77 -26.49
N TRP A 958 30.70 2.03 -26.28
CA TRP A 958 29.86 3.19 -26.53
C TRP A 958 30.20 3.87 -27.87
N PRO A 959 29.24 4.60 -28.47
CA PRO A 959 29.51 5.38 -29.68
C PRO A 959 30.61 6.40 -29.44
N THR A 960 31.50 6.58 -30.41
CA THR A 960 32.55 7.60 -30.35
C THR A 960 31.91 8.97 -30.67
N LEU A 961 31.75 9.82 -29.66
CA LEU A 961 31.14 11.15 -29.74
C LEU A 961 32.10 12.20 -29.16
N SER A 962 31.94 13.44 -29.60
CA SER A 962 32.61 14.60 -29.00
C SER A 962 32.00 14.98 -27.63
N ASP A 963 32.72 15.74 -26.81
CA ASP A 963 32.24 16.13 -25.47
C ASP A 963 30.94 16.97 -25.53
N ASP A 964 30.78 17.84 -26.54
CA ASP A 964 29.55 18.62 -26.75
C ASP A 964 28.34 17.75 -27.13
N GLU A 965 28.57 16.69 -27.91
CA GLU A 965 27.53 15.71 -28.25
C GLU A 965 27.14 14.86 -27.05
N TRP A 966 28.12 14.47 -26.23
CA TRP A 966 27.86 13.77 -24.97
C TRP A 966 26.98 14.58 -24.02
N ILE A 967 27.20 15.90 -23.90
CA ILE A 967 26.34 16.76 -23.07
C ILE A 967 24.89 16.72 -23.56
N LYS A 968 24.64 16.77 -24.87
CA LYS A 968 23.29 16.69 -25.44
C LYS A 968 22.63 15.33 -25.16
N VAL A 969 23.39 14.25 -25.30
CA VAL A 969 22.94 12.88 -25.00
C VAL A 969 22.61 12.73 -23.52
N GLU A 970 23.47 13.22 -22.62
CA GLU A 970 23.27 13.16 -21.18
C GLU A 970 22.00 13.90 -20.75
N LEU A 971 21.78 15.12 -21.27
CA LEU A 971 20.55 15.87 -21.01
C LEU A 971 19.30 15.12 -21.47
N ALA A 972 19.33 14.55 -22.69
CA ALA A 972 18.21 13.76 -23.21
C ALA A 972 17.91 12.51 -22.37
N LEU A 973 18.94 11.85 -21.83
CA LEU A 973 18.78 10.70 -20.93
C LEU A 973 18.21 11.11 -19.57
N LYS A 974 18.73 12.20 -18.99
CA LYS A 974 18.22 12.77 -17.74
C LYS A 974 16.72 13.09 -17.85
N ASP A 975 16.33 13.83 -18.88
CA ASP A 975 14.93 14.22 -19.07
C ASP A 975 14.02 13.02 -19.29
N MET A 976 14.51 11.99 -20.01
CA MET A 976 13.76 10.75 -20.17
C MET A 976 13.53 10.02 -18.84
N ILE A 977 14.55 9.94 -17.98
CA ILE A 977 14.46 9.30 -16.67
C ILE A 977 13.47 10.07 -15.77
N LEU A 978 13.58 11.39 -15.72
CA LEU A 978 12.72 12.24 -14.89
C LEU A 978 11.26 12.20 -15.35
N ASN A 979 11.00 12.24 -16.66
CA ASN A 979 9.64 12.15 -17.19
C ASN A 979 8.97 10.80 -16.90
N ASP A 980 9.72 9.69 -16.92
CA ASP A 980 9.20 8.39 -16.51
C ASP A 980 8.87 8.36 -15.01
N TYR A 981 9.74 8.93 -14.17
CA TYR A 981 9.48 9.07 -12.73
C TYR A 981 8.25 9.94 -12.44
N GLY A 982 8.14 11.10 -13.10
CA GLY A 982 7.00 12.00 -12.98
C GLY A 982 5.69 11.34 -13.40
N LYS A 983 5.70 10.57 -14.50
CA LYS A 983 4.52 9.84 -14.97
C LYS A 983 4.11 8.67 -14.07
N LYS A 984 5.07 7.96 -13.45
CA LYS A 984 4.77 6.84 -12.54
C LYS A 984 4.22 7.29 -11.19
N ASN A 985 4.68 8.44 -10.70
CA ASN A 985 4.34 8.95 -9.37
C ASN A 985 3.36 10.12 -9.40
N ASN A 986 2.86 10.52 -10.59
CA ASN A 986 2.04 11.71 -10.81
C ASN A 986 2.65 12.98 -10.20
N VAL A 987 3.95 13.20 -10.43
CA VAL A 987 4.70 14.36 -9.95
C VAL A 987 5.15 15.21 -11.12
N ASN A 988 4.96 16.52 -11.03
CA ASN A 988 5.54 17.46 -11.99
C ASN A 988 7.07 17.50 -11.83
N VAL A 989 7.81 17.17 -12.88
CA VAL A 989 9.29 17.13 -12.85
C VAL A 989 9.92 18.48 -12.51
N GLY A 990 9.22 19.59 -12.79
CA GLY A 990 9.69 20.94 -12.48
C GLY A 990 9.72 21.29 -10.99
N SER A 991 9.03 20.53 -10.14
CA SER A 991 9.04 20.76 -8.69
C SER A 991 10.17 20.03 -7.95
N LEU A 992 11.01 19.28 -8.67
CA LEU A 992 12.10 18.49 -8.08
C LEU A 992 13.35 19.35 -7.81
N THR A 993 13.93 19.18 -6.63
CA THR A 993 15.22 19.78 -6.26
C THR A 993 16.39 19.04 -6.92
N GLN A 994 17.56 19.67 -7.00
CA GLN A 994 18.76 19.04 -7.59
C GLN A 994 19.22 17.79 -6.83
N SER A 995 19.05 17.78 -5.50
CA SER A 995 19.32 16.59 -4.67
C SER A 995 18.36 15.45 -5.02
N GLU A 996 17.07 15.73 -5.16
CA GLU A 996 16.08 14.71 -5.54
C GLU A 996 16.33 14.18 -6.95
N VAL A 997 16.69 15.04 -7.90
CA VAL A 997 17.07 14.63 -9.26
C VAL A 997 18.27 13.68 -9.23
N ARG A 998 19.32 14.03 -8.47
CA ARG A 998 20.50 13.18 -8.29
C ARG A 998 20.12 11.83 -7.70
N ASP A 999 19.31 11.84 -6.64
CA ASP A 999 18.93 10.64 -5.91
C ASP A 999 18.02 9.72 -6.77
N ILE A 1000 17.13 10.27 -7.61
CA ILE A 1000 16.35 9.51 -8.62
C ILE A 1000 17.29 8.81 -9.62
N ILE A 1001 18.30 9.52 -10.14
CA ILE A 1001 19.26 8.95 -11.10
C ILE A 1001 20.11 7.85 -10.44
N LEU A 1002 20.51 8.04 -9.18
CA LEU A 1002 21.25 7.05 -8.40
C LEU A 1002 20.35 5.89 -7.91
N GLY A 1003 19.03 6.01 -8.07
CA GLY A 1003 18.06 4.95 -7.81
C GLY A 1003 17.62 4.86 -6.35
N MET A 1004 17.70 5.95 -5.59
CA MET A 1004 17.11 6.02 -4.26
C MET A 1004 15.58 6.16 -4.35
N GLU A 1005 14.86 5.54 -3.41
CA GLU A 1005 13.42 5.70 -3.29
C GLU A 1005 13.11 7.03 -2.60
N ILE A 1006 12.52 7.99 -3.33
CA ILE A 1006 12.12 9.29 -2.79
C ILE A 1006 10.61 9.33 -2.61
N SER A 1007 10.14 9.90 -1.50
CA SER A 1007 8.72 10.21 -1.32
C SER A 1007 8.29 11.34 -2.26
N ALA A 1008 7.13 11.19 -2.92
CA ALA A 1008 6.59 12.24 -3.78
C ALA A 1008 6.48 13.59 -3.02
N PRO A 1009 6.80 14.73 -3.66
CA PRO A 1009 6.68 16.05 -3.04
C PRO A 1009 5.24 16.33 -2.58
N SER A 1010 5.06 17.08 -1.49
CA SER A 1010 3.73 17.43 -1.00
C SER A 1010 2.93 18.27 -2.00
N GLN A 1011 1.62 18.07 -2.09
CA GLN A 1011 0.71 18.83 -2.99
C GLN A 1011 0.82 20.35 -2.79
N GLN A 1012 1.10 20.80 -1.57
CA GLN A 1012 1.30 22.21 -1.24
C GLN A 1012 2.54 22.79 -1.93
N ARG A 1013 3.64 22.04 -2.00
CA ARG A 1013 4.86 22.44 -2.74
C ARG A 1013 4.62 22.49 -4.24
N GLN A 1014 3.81 21.56 -4.77
CA GLN A 1014 3.44 21.53 -6.18
C GLN A 1014 2.61 22.76 -6.57
N GLN A 1015 1.64 23.15 -5.74
CA GLN A 1015 0.84 24.36 -5.94
C GLN A 1015 1.67 25.64 -5.90
N ILE A 1016 2.63 25.74 -4.96
CA ILE A 1016 3.53 26.91 -4.89
C ILE A 1016 4.38 27.03 -6.16
N ALA A 1017 4.92 25.91 -6.66
CA ALA A 1017 5.71 25.91 -7.89
C ALA A 1017 4.86 26.24 -9.13
N GLU A 1018 3.60 25.81 -9.19
CA GLU A 1018 2.66 26.20 -10.25
C GLU A 1018 2.31 27.68 -10.20
N ILE A 1019 2.09 28.25 -9.01
CA ILE A 1019 1.85 29.69 -8.82
C ILE A 1019 3.08 30.51 -9.24
N GLU A 1020 4.29 30.10 -8.86
CA GLU A 1020 5.52 30.76 -9.30
C GLU A 1020 5.70 30.68 -10.82
N LYS A 1021 5.34 29.55 -11.44
CA LYS A 1021 5.41 29.37 -12.89
C LYS A 1021 4.38 30.24 -13.62
N GLN A 1022 3.14 30.32 -13.12
CA GLN A 1022 2.12 31.24 -13.65
C GLN A 1022 2.54 32.71 -13.52
N THR A 1023 3.21 33.07 -12.42
CA THR A 1023 3.72 34.43 -12.19
C THR A 1023 4.85 34.77 -13.17
N LYS A 1024 5.71 33.79 -13.51
CA LYS A 1024 6.74 33.94 -14.55
C LYS A 1024 6.16 33.99 -15.97
N GLU A 1025 5.18 33.16 -16.29
CA GLU A 1025 4.54 33.13 -17.61
C GLU A 1025 3.72 34.41 -17.90
N GLN A 1026 3.15 35.05 -16.87
CA GLN A 1026 2.52 36.37 -17.02
C GLN A 1026 3.48 37.51 -17.41
N SER A 1027 4.79 37.33 -17.23
CA SER A 1027 5.79 38.36 -17.56
C SER A 1027 6.29 38.34 -19.00
N GLN A 1028 5.90 37.36 -19.82
CA GLN A 1028 6.33 37.23 -21.23
C GLN A 1028 5.20 36.75 -22.15
N LEU A 1029 4.32 37.64 -22.60
CA LEU A 1029 3.38 37.37 -23.70
C LEU A 1029 3.33 38.55 -24.67
N THR A 1030 4.05 38.43 -25.79
CA THR A 1030 3.77 39.19 -27.02
C THR A 1030 3.66 38.18 -28.16
N ALA A 1031 2.44 37.93 -28.64
CA ALA A 1031 2.18 37.00 -29.74
C ALA A 1031 2.63 37.62 -31.08
N THR A 1032 3.46 36.89 -31.84
CA THR A 1032 3.92 37.33 -33.18
C THR A 1032 3.18 36.52 -34.24
N THR A 1033 2.46 37.18 -35.13
CA THR A 1033 1.76 36.55 -36.27
C THR A 1033 2.69 36.50 -37.48
N THR A 1034 2.90 35.31 -38.04
CA THR A 1034 3.68 35.09 -39.26
C THR A 1034 2.78 34.61 -40.39
N LYS A 1035 2.91 35.25 -41.56
CA LYS A 1035 2.26 34.85 -42.82
C LYS A 1035 3.23 34.01 -43.64
N SER A 1036 2.84 32.80 -44.02
CA SER A 1036 3.62 31.94 -44.93
C SER A 1036 2.73 31.32 -46.00
N VAL A 1037 3.29 31.06 -47.18
CA VAL A 1037 2.56 30.57 -48.37
C VAL A 1037 2.99 29.15 -48.70
N ASN A 1038 2.04 28.25 -48.91
CA ASN A 1038 2.29 26.86 -49.34
C ASN A 1038 2.77 26.82 -50.82
N LYS A 1039 3.45 25.75 -51.22
CA LYS A 1039 3.79 25.39 -52.62
C LYS A 1039 2.57 25.34 -53.57
N HIS A 1040 1.35 25.35 -53.04
CA HIS A 1040 0.08 25.46 -53.78
C HIS A 1040 -0.52 26.88 -53.83
N GLY A 1041 0.12 27.89 -53.24
CA GLY A 1041 -0.30 29.29 -53.31
C GLY A 1041 -1.25 29.76 -52.20
N ASP A 1042 -1.65 28.89 -51.26
CA ASP A 1042 -2.54 29.26 -50.15
C ASP A 1042 -1.79 29.98 -49.02
N GLU A 1043 -2.33 31.12 -48.58
CA GLU A 1043 -1.82 31.89 -47.43
C GLU A 1043 -2.23 31.25 -46.10
N ILE A 1044 -1.24 30.94 -45.26
CA ILE A 1044 -1.44 30.48 -43.88
C ILE A 1044 -0.97 31.57 -42.92
N ILE A 1045 -1.86 32.00 -42.02
CA ILE A 1045 -1.58 32.94 -40.94
C ILE A 1045 -1.44 32.13 -39.65
N SER A 1046 -0.22 32.06 -39.09
CA SER A 1046 0.04 31.40 -37.80
C SER A 1046 0.37 32.44 -36.72
N ALA A 1047 -0.38 32.44 -35.62
CA ALA A 1047 -0.09 33.22 -34.43
C ALA A 1047 0.76 32.36 -33.47
N THR A 1048 2.00 32.78 -33.21
CA THR A 1048 2.95 32.08 -32.32
C THR A 1048 3.15 32.91 -31.06
N THR A 1049 2.97 32.30 -29.89
CA THR A 1049 3.11 32.97 -28.57
C THR A 1049 4.47 32.73 -27.90
N SER A 1050 5.28 31.78 -28.38
CA SER A 1050 6.61 31.48 -27.82
C SER A 1050 7.68 31.20 -28.89
N ASN A 1051 8.92 31.63 -28.65
CA ASN A 1051 10.07 31.41 -29.53
C ASN A 1051 10.46 29.91 -29.69
N TYR A 1052 9.95 29.02 -28.84
CA TYR A 1052 10.23 27.58 -28.90
C TYR A 1052 9.40 26.87 -29.98
N GLU A 1053 8.18 27.35 -30.23
CA GLU A 1053 7.29 26.75 -31.24
C GLU A 1053 7.82 26.95 -32.66
N THR A 1054 8.56 28.04 -32.90
CA THR A 1054 9.19 28.36 -34.19
C THR A 1054 10.31 27.37 -34.57
N GLN A 1055 10.95 26.71 -33.59
CA GLN A 1055 11.98 25.69 -33.84
C GLN A 1055 11.43 24.27 -33.96
N THR A 1056 10.20 24.02 -33.50
CA THR A 1056 9.63 22.66 -33.39
C THR A 1056 8.63 22.33 -34.49
N PHE A 1057 8.47 23.20 -35.49
CA PHE A 1057 7.64 22.91 -36.65
C PHE A 1057 8.46 22.21 -37.75
N SER A 1058 8.79 20.94 -37.52
CA SER A 1058 9.37 20.07 -38.55
C SER A 1058 8.24 19.37 -39.35
N SER A 1059 8.38 19.39 -40.67
CA SER A 1059 7.40 18.84 -41.61
C SER A 1059 7.09 17.36 -41.36
N ARG A 1060 5.81 17.00 -41.50
CA ARG A 1060 5.23 15.65 -41.42
C ARG A 1060 6.17 14.57 -42.03
N THR A 1061 6.39 13.50 -41.26
CA THR A 1061 6.99 12.19 -41.62
C THR A 1061 8.52 12.05 -41.64
N GLU A 1062 9.19 12.19 -40.49
CA GLU A 1062 10.50 11.56 -40.29
C GLU A 1062 10.38 10.01 -40.26
N TRP A 1063 10.46 9.40 -41.43
CA TRP A 1063 10.53 7.95 -41.59
C TRP A 1063 11.84 7.36 -41.05
N ARG A 1064 12.91 8.16 -40.97
CA ARG A 1064 14.24 7.73 -40.49
C ARG A 1064 14.22 7.31 -39.02
N VAL A 1065 13.70 8.16 -38.14
CA VAL A 1065 13.56 7.85 -36.70
C VAL A 1065 12.70 6.59 -36.48
N ARG A 1066 11.65 6.42 -37.29
CA ARG A 1066 10.80 5.22 -37.27
C ARG A 1066 11.51 3.96 -37.76
N ALA A 1067 12.32 4.06 -38.82
CA ALA A 1067 13.11 2.94 -39.32
C ALA A 1067 14.16 2.49 -38.29
N ILE A 1068 14.84 3.42 -37.63
CA ILE A 1068 15.80 3.13 -36.56
C ILE A 1068 15.08 2.43 -35.40
N SER A 1069 13.95 2.99 -34.96
CA SER A 1069 13.14 2.40 -33.87
C SER A 1069 12.62 0.99 -34.21
N SER A 1070 12.26 0.75 -35.47
CA SER A 1070 11.77 -0.57 -35.94
C SER A 1070 12.86 -1.65 -35.90
N THR A 1071 14.14 -1.27 -35.99
CA THR A 1071 15.28 -2.20 -35.84
C THR A 1071 15.26 -2.91 -34.48
N ASN A 1072 14.72 -2.24 -33.44
CA ASN A 1072 14.62 -2.77 -32.08
C ASN A 1072 13.40 -3.69 -31.84
N LEU A 1073 12.50 -3.87 -32.81
CA LEU A 1073 11.28 -4.67 -32.65
C LEU A 1073 11.55 -6.13 -32.26
N HIS A 1074 12.70 -6.68 -32.65
CA HIS A 1074 13.11 -8.03 -32.27
C HIS A 1074 13.19 -8.23 -30.75
N LEU A 1075 13.49 -7.17 -29.98
CA LEU A 1075 13.56 -7.23 -28.51
C LEU A 1075 12.19 -7.53 -27.88
N ARG A 1076 11.11 -7.02 -28.48
CA ARG A 1076 9.74 -7.24 -27.97
C ARG A 1076 9.30 -8.71 -28.10
N THR A 1077 9.95 -9.48 -28.98
CA THR A 1077 9.68 -10.92 -29.12
C THR A 1077 10.12 -11.76 -27.91
N GLN A 1078 10.86 -11.18 -26.96
CA GLN A 1078 11.23 -11.84 -25.72
C GLN A 1078 10.04 -11.99 -24.76
N HIS A 1079 9.11 -11.02 -24.80
CA HIS A 1079 7.96 -10.96 -23.91
C HIS A 1079 6.67 -11.01 -24.73
N ILE A 1080 6.14 -12.21 -24.94
CA ILE A 1080 4.92 -12.44 -25.71
C ILE A 1080 3.82 -12.89 -24.77
N TYR A 1081 2.74 -12.11 -24.72
CA TYR A 1081 1.52 -12.43 -23.99
C TYR A 1081 0.49 -12.95 -24.98
N VAL A 1082 -0.09 -14.11 -24.71
CA VAL A 1082 -1.21 -14.65 -25.48
C VAL A 1082 -2.45 -14.54 -24.61
N ASN A 1083 -3.42 -13.77 -25.07
CA ASN A 1083 -4.68 -13.54 -24.36
C ASN A 1083 -5.68 -14.61 -24.81
N SER A 1084 -5.85 -15.64 -24.00
CA SER A 1084 -6.81 -16.73 -24.22
C SER A 1084 -7.85 -16.74 -23.10
N ASP A 1085 -9.14 -16.78 -23.47
CA ASP A 1085 -10.23 -17.12 -22.54
C ASP A 1085 -10.32 -18.65 -22.36
N ASP A 1086 -11.15 -19.11 -21.43
CA ASP A 1086 -11.38 -20.53 -21.13
C ASP A 1086 -11.73 -21.33 -22.40
N VAL A 1087 -11.20 -22.55 -22.49
CA VAL A 1087 -11.39 -23.44 -23.64
C VAL A 1087 -12.87 -23.83 -23.75
N LYS A 1088 -13.52 -23.42 -24.84
CA LYS A 1088 -14.80 -24.01 -25.24
C LYS A 1088 -14.48 -25.32 -25.98
N ASP A 1089 -14.99 -26.45 -25.49
CA ASP A 1089 -14.77 -27.79 -26.08
C ASP A 1089 -15.23 -27.88 -27.56
N THR A 1090 -16.05 -26.95 -28.03
CA THR A 1090 -16.59 -26.91 -29.39
C THR A 1090 -15.82 -25.99 -30.34
N GLY A 1091 -14.84 -25.21 -29.87
CA GLY A 1091 -14.12 -24.23 -30.68
C GLY A 1091 -12.85 -24.79 -31.34
N TYR A 1092 -12.43 -24.21 -32.47
CA TYR A 1092 -11.12 -24.51 -33.06
C TYR A 1092 -9.98 -23.89 -32.25
N THR A 1093 -8.88 -24.63 -32.10
CA THR A 1093 -7.64 -24.14 -31.48
C THR A 1093 -6.60 -23.84 -32.56
N TYR A 1094 -6.13 -22.60 -32.61
CA TYR A 1094 -5.15 -22.16 -33.61
C TYR A 1094 -3.72 -22.23 -33.05
N ILE A 1095 -2.82 -22.90 -33.75
CA ILE A 1095 -1.41 -23.02 -33.36
C ILE A 1095 -0.56 -22.18 -34.29
N LEU A 1096 0.07 -21.14 -33.75
CA LEU A 1096 0.96 -20.24 -34.47
C LEU A 1096 2.43 -20.58 -34.18
N PRO A 1097 3.24 -20.89 -35.20
CA PRO A 1097 4.68 -21.07 -35.05
C PRO A 1097 5.40 -19.81 -34.59
N LYS A 1098 6.31 -19.93 -33.61
CA LYS A 1098 7.05 -18.75 -33.12
C LYS A 1098 7.99 -18.16 -34.16
N ASN A 1099 8.50 -18.95 -35.12
CA ASN A 1099 9.41 -18.44 -36.13
C ASN A 1099 8.75 -17.40 -37.03
N ILE A 1100 7.52 -17.68 -37.50
CA ILE A 1100 6.79 -16.75 -38.37
C ILE A 1100 6.29 -15.54 -37.60
N LEU A 1101 5.86 -15.72 -36.35
CA LEU A 1101 5.47 -14.60 -35.48
C LEU A 1101 6.65 -13.65 -35.23
N LYS A 1102 7.82 -14.19 -34.86
CA LYS A 1102 9.03 -13.37 -34.65
C LYS A 1102 9.37 -12.57 -35.90
N LYS A 1103 9.32 -13.22 -37.08
CA LYS A 1103 9.60 -12.55 -38.34
C LYS A 1103 8.54 -11.48 -38.65
N PHE A 1104 7.25 -11.77 -38.46
CA PHE A 1104 6.14 -10.82 -38.66
C PHE A 1104 6.31 -9.56 -37.81
N ILE A 1105 6.71 -9.71 -36.54
CA ILE A 1105 7.01 -8.58 -35.65
C ILE A 1105 8.23 -7.80 -36.15
N THR A 1106 9.32 -8.49 -36.56
CA THR A 1106 10.55 -7.80 -37.01
C THR A 1106 10.41 -6.98 -38.30
N ILE A 1107 9.48 -7.37 -39.18
CA ILE A 1107 9.22 -6.65 -40.44
C ILE A 1107 8.16 -5.55 -40.30
N SER A 1108 7.59 -5.40 -39.10
CA SER A 1108 6.52 -4.44 -38.84
C SER A 1108 7.02 -3.03 -38.53
N ASP A 1109 6.09 -2.09 -38.34
CA ASP A 1109 6.37 -0.72 -37.89
C ASP A 1109 5.63 -0.45 -36.57
N LEU A 1110 6.17 0.46 -35.76
CA LEU A 1110 5.61 0.81 -34.45
C LEU A 1110 4.31 1.63 -34.54
N ARG A 1111 4.09 2.30 -35.68
CA ARG A 1111 2.97 3.23 -35.84
C ARG A 1111 2.02 2.82 -36.95
N THR A 1112 2.53 2.34 -38.08
CA THR A 1112 1.69 1.89 -39.21
C THR A 1112 1.34 0.43 -39.07
N GLN A 1113 0.05 0.11 -39.25
CA GLN A 1113 -0.42 -1.27 -39.18
C GLN A 1113 -0.02 -2.05 -40.44
N ILE A 1114 0.34 -3.32 -40.25
CA ILE A 1114 0.70 -4.26 -41.30
C ILE A 1114 -0.10 -5.54 -41.07
N ALA A 1115 -0.61 -6.14 -42.15
CA ALA A 1115 -1.39 -7.35 -42.15
C ALA A 1115 -0.77 -8.47 -42.99
N GLY A 1116 -1.15 -9.71 -42.69
CA GLY A 1116 -0.86 -10.88 -43.51
C GLY A 1116 -2.00 -11.88 -43.45
N TYR A 1117 -2.29 -12.53 -44.57
CA TYR A 1117 -3.27 -13.62 -44.63
C TYR A 1117 -2.68 -14.91 -44.06
N ILE A 1118 -3.47 -15.64 -43.28
CA ILE A 1118 -3.05 -16.84 -42.57
C ILE A 1118 -3.61 -18.06 -43.29
N TYR A 1119 -2.74 -19.01 -43.62
CA TYR A 1119 -3.09 -20.30 -44.21
C TYR A 1119 -2.54 -21.44 -43.37
N GLY A 1120 -3.28 -22.54 -43.31
CA GLY A 1120 -2.91 -23.67 -42.48
C GLY A 1120 -3.63 -24.96 -42.85
N ILE A 1121 -3.46 -25.97 -42.01
CA ILE A 1121 -4.12 -27.26 -42.15
C ILE A 1121 -4.34 -27.87 -40.76
N SER A 1122 -5.35 -28.72 -40.62
CA SER A 1122 -5.51 -29.52 -39.42
C SER A 1122 -4.52 -30.70 -39.42
N PRO A 1123 -3.93 -31.05 -38.25
CA PRO A 1123 -3.16 -32.27 -38.14
C PRO A 1123 -4.09 -33.48 -38.37
N PRO A 1124 -3.57 -34.60 -38.92
CA PRO A 1124 -4.38 -35.77 -39.26
C PRO A 1124 -5.07 -36.39 -38.04
N ASP A 1125 -4.46 -36.23 -36.85
CA ASP A 1125 -4.95 -36.81 -35.60
C ASP A 1125 -6.07 -35.98 -34.95
N ASN A 1126 -6.23 -34.70 -35.31
CA ASN A 1126 -7.22 -33.84 -34.67
C ASN A 1126 -7.75 -32.70 -35.58
N PRO A 1127 -9.00 -32.78 -36.06
CA PRO A 1127 -9.59 -31.77 -36.96
C PRO A 1127 -9.95 -30.45 -36.26
N HIS A 1128 -10.09 -30.44 -34.93
CA HIS A 1128 -10.38 -29.23 -34.16
C HIS A 1128 -9.14 -28.34 -33.94
N VAL A 1129 -7.95 -28.86 -34.22
CA VAL A 1129 -6.72 -28.08 -34.19
C VAL A 1129 -6.41 -27.55 -35.58
N LYS A 1130 -6.01 -26.29 -35.67
CA LYS A 1130 -5.63 -25.60 -36.91
C LYS A 1130 -4.19 -25.13 -36.79
N GLU A 1131 -3.27 -25.79 -37.49
CA GLU A 1131 -1.86 -25.42 -37.51
C GLU A 1131 -1.60 -24.40 -38.61
N ILE A 1132 -1.13 -23.21 -38.23
CA ILE A 1132 -0.78 -22.15 -39.17
C ILE A 1132 0.55 -22.50 -39.82
N ARG A 1133 0.54 -22.75 -41.13
CA ARG A 1133 1.74 -23.14 -41.91
C ARG A 1133 2.33 -21.98 -42.70
N CYS A 1134 1.50 -21.05 -43.15
CA CYS A 1134 1.92 -19.96 -44.03
C CYS A 1134 1.29 -18.62 -43.64
N ILE A 1135 2.09 -17.54 -43.73
CA ILE A 1135 1.59 -16.16 -43.73
C ILE A 1135 1.92 -15.51 -45.09
N ILE A 1136 0.91 -14.99 -45.77
CA ILE A 1136 1.07 -14.30 -47.05
C ILE A 1136 1.02 -12.79 -46.82
N LEU A 1137 2.02 -12.06 -47.34
CA LEU A 1137 2.06 -10.60 -47.31
C LEU A 1137 1.58 -10.05 -48.67
N PRO A 1138 0.31 -9.63 -48.79
CA PRO A 1138 -0.16 -8.98 -50.02
C PRO A 1138 0.43 -7.55 -50.13
N PRO A 1139 0.40 -6.95 -51.33
CA PRO A 1139 0.56 -5.50 -51.50
C PRO A 1139 -0.38 -4.76 -50.55
N GLN A 1140 0.12 -3.86 -49.72
CA GLN A 1140 -0.70 -3.21 -48.68
C GLN A 1140 -0.15 -1.83 -48.30
N TRP A 1141 -1.02 -1.00 -47.75
CA TRP A 1141 -0.64 0.24 -47.09
C TRP A 1141 -1.47 0.42 -45.82
N GLY A 1142 -0.86 0.99 -44.79
CA GLY A 1142 -1.42 1.03 -43.45
C GLY A 1142 -1.36 2.43 -42.87
N THR A 1143 -2.42 2.78 -42.16
CA THR A 1143 -2.49 3.94 -41.28
C THR A 1143 -2.20 3.49 -39.84
N HIS A 1144 -2.40 4.40 -38.88
CA HIS A 1144 -2.30 4.06 -37.45
C HIS A 1144 -3.50 3.24 -36.92
N GLN A 1145 -4.62 3.25 -37.65
CA GLN A 1145 -5.89 2.64 -37.23
C GLN A 1145 -6.34 1.50 -38.16
N VAL A 1146 -6.11 1.62 -39.46
CA VAL A 1146 -6.58 0.67 -40.49
C VAL A 1146 -5.44 0.27 -41.42
N VAL A 1147 -5.48 -0.97 -41.88
CA VAL A 1147 -4.68 -1.49 -42.99
C VAL A 1147 -5.56 -1.72 -44.22
N HIS A 1148 -5.09 -1.32 -45.39
CA HIS A 1148 -5.77 -1.51 -46.66
C HIS A 1148 -5.10 -2.64 -47.43
N LEU A 1149 -5.91 -3.67 -47.76
CA LEU A 1149 -5.50 -4.84 -48.53
C LEU A 1149 -6.24 -4.86 -49.88
N PRO A 1150 -5.65 -5.44 -50.93
CA PRO A 1150 -6.30 -5.65 -52.21
C PRO A 1150 -7.44 -6.64 -52.09
N ASN A 1151 -8.47 -6.48 -52.92
CA ASN A 1151 -9.64 -7.36 -52.91
C ASN A 1151 -9.32 -8.77 -53.45
N GLN A 1152 -8.31 -8.91 -54.31
CA GLN A 1152 -7.95 -10.18 -54.92
C GLN A 1152 -7.06 -11.03 -53.99
N LEU A 1153 -7.47 -12.28 -53.74
CA LEU A 1153 -6.66 -13.22 -52.96
C LEU A 1153 -5.45 -13.74 -53.75
N PRO A 1154 -4.34 -14.01 -53.06
CA PRO A 1154 -3.15 -14.61 -53.68
C PRO A 1154 -3.42 -16.04 -54.13
N GLN A 1155 -3.08 -16.37 -55.38
CA GLN A 1155 -3.16 -17.72 -55.93
C GLN A 1155 -1.76 -18.26 -56.18
N HIS A 1156 -1.46 -19.47 -55.67
CA HIS A 1156 -0.18 -20.14 -55.87
C HIS A 1156 -0.33 -21.66 -55.67
N GLU A 1157 0.54 -22.45 -56.28
CA GLU A 1157 0.51 -23.91 -56.20
C GLU A 1157 0.62 -24.44 -54.76
N PHE A 1158 1.57 -23.92 -53.97
CA PHE A 1158 1.72 -24.22 -52.53
C PHE A 1158 0.52 -23.89 -51.62
N LEU A 1159 -0.50 -23.19 -52.12
CA LEU A 1159 -1.71 -22.90 -51.34
C LEU A 1159 -2.85 -23.89 -51.60
N LYS A 1160 -2.74 -24.76 -52.62
CA LYS A 1160 -3.82 -25.70 -52.96
C LYS A 1160 -4.15 -26.68 -51.83
N ASP A 1161 -3.14 -27.08 -51.07
CA ASP A 1161 -3.27 -28.03 -49.95
C ASP A 1161 -3.54 -27.33 -48.61
N LEU A 1162 -3.61 -25.99 -48.58
CA LEU A 1162 -3.80 -25.20 -47.37
C LEU A 1162 -5.15 -24.48 -47.38
N GLU A 1163 -5.84 -24.50 -46.24
CA GLU A 1163 -7.09 -23.75 -46.06
C GLU A 1163 -6.81 -22.32 -45.55
N PRO A 1164 -7.60 -21.32 -45.97
CA PRO A 1164 -7.52 -19.97 -45.43
C PRO A 1164 -8.09 -19.96 -44.00
N LEU A 1165 -7.26 -19.59 -43.03
CA LEU A 1165 -7.62 -19.51 -41.61
C LEU A 1165 -7.93 -18.08 -41.15
N GLY A 1166 -7.72 -17.07 -42.00
CA GLY A 1166 -8.05 -15.69 -41.69
C GLY A 1166 -6.90 -14.71 -41.96
N TRP A 1167 -6.74 -13.70 -41.12
CA TRP A 1167 -5.68 -12.69 -41.26
C TRP A 1167 -5.16 -12.22 -39.90
N MET A 1168 -3.89 -11.84 -39.87
CA MET A 1168 -3.21 -11.27 -38.70
C MET A 1168 -2.79 -9.85 -39.03
N HIS A 1169 -2.88 -8.91 -38.08
CA HIS A 1169 -2.32 -7.57 -38.25
C HIS A 1169 -1.73 -6.98 -36.98
N THR A 1170 -0.83 -6.01 -37.14
CA THR A 1170 -0.22 -5.28 -36.03
C THR A 1170 -1.08 -4.09 -35.59
N GLN A 1171 -1.03 -3.78 -34.30
CA GLN A 1171 -1.69 -2.61 -33.72
C GLN A 1171 -0.71 -1.85 -32.82
N PRO A 1172 -0.65 -0.51 -32.91
CA PRO A 1172 0.31 0.29 -32.13
C PRO A 1172 -0.05 0.36 -30.64
N ASN A 1173 -1.32 0.18 -30.30
CA ASN A 1173 -1.83 0.17 -28.93
C ASN A 1173 -2.63 -1.12 -28.69
N GLU A 1174 -2.59 -1.64 -27.46
CA GLU A 1174 -3.43 -2.77 -27.05
C GLU A 1174 -4.87 -2.31 -26.81
N LEU A 1175 -5.80 -2.86 -27.58
CA LEU A 1175 -7.23 -2.63 -27.40
C LEU A 1175 -7.85 -3.83 -26.66
N PRO A 1176 -8.71 -3.61 -25.64
CA PRO A 1176 -9.37 -4.70 -24.93
C PRO A 1176 -10.47 -5.38 -25.76
N GLN A 1177 -10.90 -4.73 -26.83
CA GLN A 1177 -11.91 -5.19 -27.77
C GLN A 1177 -11.35 -5.14 -29.19
N LEU A 1178 -11.87 -5.98 -30.07
CA LEU A 1178 -11.61 -5.89 -31.50
C LEU A 1178 -12.02 -4.50 -32.01
N SER A 1179 -11.32 -3.94 -33.00
CA SER A 1179 -11.71 -2.62 -33.51
C SER A 1179 -12.95 -2.74 -34.43
N PRO A 1180 -13.85 -1.73 -34.46
CA PRO A 1180 -15.00 -1.75 -35.36
C PRO A 1180 -14.58 -1.82 -36.84
N GLN A 1181 -13.42 -1.25 -37.16
CA GLN A 1181 -12.82 -1.28 -38.49
C GLN A 1181 -12.38 -2.70 -38.86
N ASP A 1182 -11.79 -3.46 -37.92
CA ASP A 1182 -11.41 -4.87 -38.14
C ASP A 1182 -12.65 -5.75 -38.38
N VAL A 1183 -13.74 -5.53 -37.63
CA VAL A 1183 -15.02 -6.23 -37.85
C VAL A 1183 -15.55 -5.95 -39.25
N THR A 1184 -15.61 -4.68 -39.64
CA THR A 1184 -16.10 -4.25 -40.96
C THR A 1184 -15.23 -4.83 -42.08
N MET A 1185 -13.91 -4.79 -41.92
CA MET A 1185 -12.96 -5.31 -42.91
C MET A 1185 -13.07 -6.82 -43.03
N HIS A 1186 -13.13 -7.55 -41.92
CA HIS A 1186 -13.21 -9.00 -41.94
C HIS A 1186 -14.55 -9.49 -42.52
N SER A 1187 -15.68 -8.86 -42.19
CA SER A 1187 -16.97 -9.18 -42.82
C SER A 1187 -16.94 -8.99 -44.34
N LYS A 1188 -16.27 -7.93 -44.83
CA LYS A 1188 -16.10 -7.69 -46.27
C LYS A 1188 -15.23 -8.76 -46.92
N ILE A 1189 -14.13 -9.16 -46.29
CA ILE A 1189 -13.23 -10.22 -46.78
C ILE A 1189 -13.97 -11.56 -46.86
N ILE A 1190 -14.73 -11.94 -45.82
CA ILE A 1190 -15.52 -13.17 -45.79
C ILE A 1190 -16.58 -13.15 -46.90
N HIS A 1191 -17.31 -12.04 -47.04
CA HIS A 1191 -18.37 -11.93 -48.04
C HIS A 1191 -17.86 -12.02 -49.48
N GLN A 1192 -16.76 -11.32 -49.78
CA GLN A 1192 -16.19 -11.28 -51.12
C GLN A 1192 -15.53 -12.61 -51.53
N ASN A 1193 -14.88 -13.30 -50.57
CA ASN A 1193 -14.08 -14.48 -50.86
C ASN A 1193 -14.74 -15.81 -50.47
N GLN A 1194 -15.99 -15.78 -49.99
CA GLN A 1194 -16.73 -16.96 -49.53
C GLN A 1194 -15.95 -17.81 -48.50
N TRP A 1195 -15.24 -17.16 -47.58
CA TRP A 1195 -14.55 -17.85 -46.50
C TRP A 1195 -15.53 -18.45 -45.50
N ASP A 1196 -15.14 -19.56 -44.87
CA ASP A 1196 -15.91 -20.13 -43.77
C ASP A 1196 -15.77 -19.25 -42.52
N GLY A 1197 -16.86 -18.58 -42.15
CA GLY A 1197 -16.92 -17.69 -41.00
C GLY A 1197 -16.65 -18.37 -39.65
N GLU A 1198 -16.81 -19.70 -39.54
CA GLU A 1198 -16.50 -20.41 -38.30
C GLU A 1198 -15.01 -20.71 -38.13
N ARG A 1199 -14.28 -20.89 -39.24
CA ARG A 1199 -12.84 -21.20 -39.27
C ARG A 1199 -11.96 -19.97 -39.45
N SER A 1200 -12.50 -18.89 -39.99
CA SER A 1200 -11.74 -17.67 -40.23
C SER A 1200 -11.58 -16.85 -38.95
N VAL A 1201 -10.35 -16.46 -38.62
CA VAL A 1201 -10.02 -15.66 -37.44
C VAL A 1201 -9.28 -14.37 -37.77
N ILE A 1202 -9.39 -13.41 -36.87
CA ILE A 1202 -8.63 -12.17 -36.86
C ILE A 1202 -7.64 -12.26 -35.71
N VAL A 1203 -6.34 -12.20 -36.01
CA VAL A 1203 -5.32 -12.17 -34.96
C VAL A 1203 -4.73 -10.77 -34.85
N THR A 1204 -4.92 -10.13 -33.69
CA THR A 1204 -4.35 -8.82 -33.40
C THR A 1204 -3.02 -8.99 -32.68
N CYS A 1205 -2.00 -8.30 -33.17
CA CYS A 1205 -0.65 -8.27 -32.61
C CYS A 1205 -0.36 -6.85 -32.10
N SER A 1206 -0.68 -6.60 -30.84
CA SER A 1206 -0.57 -5.28 -30.22
C SER A 1206 0.82 -5.05 -29.63
N PHE A 1207 1.40 -3.88 -29.92
CA PHE A 1207 2.72 -3.49 -29.45
C PHE A 1207 2.64 -2.67 -28.17
N THR A 1208 2.99 -3.31 -27.06
CA THR A 1208 3.19 -2.65 -25.77
C THR A 1208 4.68 -2.32 -25.58
N PRO A 1209 5.03 -1.33 -24.74
CA PRO A 1209 6.43 -1.06 -24.44
C PRO A 1209 7.15 -2.32 -23.92
N GLY A 1210 8.16 -2.79 -24.66
CA GLY A 1210 8.97 -3.97 -24.31
C GLY A 1210 8.29 -5.34 -24.48
N SER A 1211 7.04 -5.42 -24.96
CA SER A 1211 6.33 -6.69 -25.12
C SER A 1211 5.37 -6.69 -26.32
N VAL A 1212 4.81 -7.87 -26.61
CA VAL A 1212 3.78 -8.05 -27.64
C VAL A 1212 2.61 -8.83 -27.04
N SER A 1213 1.41 -8.28 -27.19
CA SER A 1213 0.17 -8.94 -26.80
C SER A 1213 -0.52 -9.48 -28.05
N LEU A 1214 -0.89 -10.76 -28.02
CA LEU A 1214 -1.60 -11.43 -29.10
C LEU A 1214 -2.99 -11.84 -28.63
N THR A 1215 -4.00 -11.48 -29.42
CA THR A 1215 -5.37 -11.95 -29.21
C THR A 1215 -5.96 -12.44 -30.53
N ALA A 1216 -6.64 -13.58 -30.50
CA ALA A 1216 -7.35 -14.11 -31.66
C ALA A 1216 -8.86 -13.96 -31.45
N TYR A 1217 -9.54 -13.53 -32.50
CA TYR A 1217 -10.98 -13.27 -32.51
C TYR A 1217 -11.67 -13.99 -33.67
N ARG A 1218 -12.93 -14.36 -33.47
CA ARG A 1218 -13.86 -14.83 -34.49
C ARG A 1218 -15.08 -13.91 -34.50
N LEU A 1219 -15.70 -13.68 -35.65
CA LEU A 1219 -16.96 -12.94 -35.70
C LEU A 1219 -18.16 -13.83 -35.36
N THR A 1220 -19.10 -13.27 -34.63
CA THR A 1220 -20.43 -13.87 -34.50
C THR A 1220 -21.27 -13.57 -35.75
N PRO A 1221 -22.33 -14.34 -36.02
CA PRO A 1221 -23.23 -14.05 -37.14
C PRO A 1221 -23.78 -12.61 -37.12
N SER A 1222 -24.11 -12.08 -35.92
CA SER A 1222 -24.56 -10.69 -35.76
C SER A 1222 -23.46 -9.67 -36.08
N GLY A 1223 -22.22 -9.95 -35.68
CA GLY A 1223 -21.07 -9.11 -36.04
C GLY A 1223 -20.77 -9.13 -37.54
N TYR A 1224 -20.94 -10.28 -38.18
CA TYR A 1224 -20.80 -10.42 -39.62
C TYR A 1224 -21.82 -9.53 -40.38
N GLU A 1225 -23.10 -9.63 -40.03
CA GLU A 1225 -24.17 -8.82 -40.62
C GLU A 1225 -23.96 -7.32 -40.38
N TRP A 1226 -23.61 -6.94 -39.14
CA TRP A 1226 -23.33 -5.54 -38.81
C TRP A 1226 -22.15 -4.99 -39.62
N GLY A 1227 -21.03 -5.73 -39.66
CA GLY A 1227 -19.83 -5.32 -40.40
C GLY A 1227 -20.05 -5.25 -41.91
N ARG A 1228 -20.95 -6.07 -42.46
CA ARG A 1228 -21.34 -6.02 -43.88
C ARG A 1228 -22.11 -4.73 -44.20
N ASN A 1229 -23.01 -4.33 -43.32
CA ASN A 1229 -23.88 -3.16 -43.52
C ASN A 1229 -23.22 -1.84 -43.11
N ASN A 1230 -22.12 -1.88 -42.33
CA ASN A 1230 -21.47 -0.69 -41.84
C ASN A 1230 -20.74 0.11 -42.94
N THR A 1231 -21.13 1.37 -43.09
CA THR A 1231 -20.49 2.35 -44.00
C THR A 1231 -19.67 3.41 -43.26
N ASP A 1232 -19.85 3.55 -41.95
CA ASP A 1232 -19.15 4.54 -41.13
C ASP A 1232 -17.72 4.09 -40.82
N LYS A 1233 -16.75 4.96 -41.13
CA LYS A 1233 -15.32 4.74 -40.92
C LYS A 1233 -14.79 5.36 -39.62
N GLY A 1234 -15.66 5.98 -38.80
CA GLY A 1234 -15.30 6.55 -37.51
C GLY A 1234 -14.77 5.53 -36.51
N ASN A 1235 -14.15 6.01 -35.43
CA ASN A 1235 -13.55 5.17 -34.38
C ASN A 1235 -14.57 4.44 -33.51
N ASN A 1236 -15.81 4.93 -33.44
CA ASN A 1236 -16.89 4.30 -32.69
C ASN A 1236 -18.22 4.41 -33.48
N PRO A 1237 -18.39 3.58 -34.52
CA PRO A 1237 -19.56 3.64 -35.39
C PRO A 1237 -20.82 3.20 -34.63
N LYS A 1238 -21.97 3.78 -35.02
CA LYS A 1238 -23.26 3.50 -34.37
C LYS A 1238 -23.62 2.01 -34.47
N GLY A 1239 -24.07 1.44 -33.35
CA GLY A 1239 -24.49 0.05 -33.25
C GLY A 1239 -23.37 -0.97 -33.05
N TYR A 1240 -22.11 -0.55 -32.91
CA TYR A 1240 -21.01 -1.45 -32.56
C TYR A 1240 -21.18 -2.01 -31.13
N LEU A 1241 -21.16 -3.34 -30.98
CA LEU A 1241 -21.27 -4.02 -29.69
C LEU A 1241 -20.16 -5.06 -29.52
N PRO A 1242 -19.64 -5.26 -28.29
CA PRO A 1242 -18.67 -6.33 -28.00
C PRO A 1242 -19.16 -7.75 -28.28
N SER A 1243 -20.47 -7.97 -28.43
CA SER A 1243 -21.07 -9.26 -28.80
C SER A 1243 -20.89 -9.63 -30.28
N HIS A 1244 -20.37 -8.72 -31.10
CA HIS A 1244 -20.09 -8.95 -32.52
C HIS A 1244 -18.90 -9.89 -32.78
N TYR A 1245 -18.09 -10.16 -31.74
CA TYR A 1245 -16.94 -11.04 -31.86
C TYR A 1245 -16.82 -11.91 -30.61
N GLU A 1246 -16.13 -13.04 -30.74
CA GLU A 1246 -15.74 -13.92 -29.65
C GLU A 1246 -14.22 -14.11 -29.69
N LYS A 1247 -13.58 -14.18 -28.52
CA LYS A 1247 -12.17 -14.60 -28.45
C LYS A 1247 -12.06 -16.10 -28.70
N VAL A 1248 -11.03 -16.48 -29.45
CA VAL A 1248 -10.73 -17.88 -29.76
C VAL A 1248 -9.38 -18.29 -29.20
N GLN A 1249 -9.21 -19.59 -28.99
CA GLN A 1249 -7.99 -20.12 -28.41
C GLN A 1249 -6.85 -20.08 -29.42
N MET A 1250 -5.72 -19.50 -29.01
CA MET A 1250 -4.49 -19.51 -29.77
C MET A 1250 -3.32 -20.00 -28.91
N LEU A 1251 -2.44 -20.79 -29.50
CA LEU A 1251 -1.24 -21.33 -28.88
C LEU A 1251 0.00 -20.99 -29.71
N LEU A 1252 1.13 -20.84 -29.04
CA LEU A 1252 2.44 -20.68 -29.68
C LEU A 1252 3.22 -21.98 -29.62
N SER A 1253 3.75 -22.43 -30.76
CA SER A 1253 4.53 -23.66 -30.84
C SER A 1253 5.93 -23.43 -31.41
N ASP A 1254 6.89 -24.15 -30.86
CA ASP A 1254 8.27 -24.25 -31.38
C ASP A 1254 8.52 -25.60 -32.08
N ARG A 1255 7.50 -26.48 -32.17
CA ARG A 1255 7.67 -27.86 -32.69
C ARG A 1255 7.75 -27.94 -34.21
N PHE A 1256 7.19 -26.97 -34.91
CA PHE A 1256 7.21 -26.90 -36.37
C PHE A 1256 7.46 -25.46 -36.83
N LEU A 1257 7.91 -25.33 -38.07
CA LEU A 1257 8.21 -24.05 -38.71
C LEU A 1257 7.15 -23.72 -39.75
N GLY A 1258 6.72 -22.47 -39.78
CA GLY A 1258 5.95 -21.92 -40.90
C GLY A 1258 6.85 -21.15 -41.88
N TYR A 1259 6.29 -20.75 -43.03
CA TYR A 1259 6.97 -19.95 -44.05
C TYR A 1259 6.16 -18.72 -44.47
N PHE A 1260 6.80 -17.76 -45.15
CA PHE A 1260 6.15 -16.57 -45.72
C PHE A 1260 6.02 -16.68 -47.23
N MET A 1261 4.96 -16.10 -47.78
CA MET A 1261 4.85 -15.82 -49.21
C MET A 1261 4.76 -14.31 -49.42
N VAL A 1262 5.49 -13.82 -50.41
CA VAL A 1262 5.59 -12.39 -50.76
C VAL A 1262 5.25 -12.19 -52.24
N PRO A 1263 4.90 -10.97 -52.68
CA PRO A 1263 4.62 -10.70 -54.08
C PRO A 1263 5.84 -10.99 -54.95
N SER A 1264 5.65 -11.36 -56.22
CA SER A 1264 6.74 -11.65 -57.16
C SER A 1264 7.68 -10.46 -57.38
N SER A 1265 7.17 -9.23 -57.23
CA SER A 1265 7.94 -7.98 -57.24
C SER A 1265 8.75 -7.73 -55.97
N ALA A 1266 8.68 -8.63 -54.97
CA ALA A 1266 9.21 -8.53 -53.61
C ALA A 1266 8.67 -7.34 -52.76
N VAL A 1267 8.02 -6.36 -53.37
CA VAL A 1267 7.46 -5.18 -52.69
C VAL A 1267 6.04 -5.46 -52.22
N TRP A 1268 5.83 -5.48 -50.91
CA TRP A 1268 4.50 -5.58 -50.29
C TRP A 1268 4.07 -4.31 -49.56
N ASN A 1269 5.00 -3.45 -49.12
CA ASN A 1269 4.68 -2.21 -48.39
C ASN A 1269 4.63 -0.99 -49.33
N TYR A 1270 3.44 -0.42 -49.51
CA TYR A 1270 3.20 0.72 -50.39
C TYR A 1270 3.01 2.06 -49.66
N ASN A 1271 3.27 2.14 -48.34
CA ASN A 1271 3.13 3.37 -47.56
C ASN A 1271 3.92 4.57 -48.11
N PHE A 1272 5.03 4.34 -48.82
CA PHE A 1272 5.86 5.38 -49.42
C PHE A 1272 5.66 5.52 -50.94
N MET A 1273 4.79 4.70 -51.55
CA MET A 1273 4.59 4.62 -53.00
C MET A 1273 3.11 4.83 -53.39
N GLY A 1274 2.42 5.74 -52.70
CA GLY A 1274 0.96 5.91 -52.75
C GLY A 1274 0.34 6.07 -54.15
N ASN A 1275 1.08 6.54 -55.15
CA ASN A 1275 0.57 6.72 -56.52
C ASN A 1275 0.51 5.42 -57.35
N ARG A 1276 1.06 4.29 -56.86
CA ARG A 1276 1.10 3.00 -57.58
C ARG A 1276 0.07 1.97 -57.06
N VAL A 1277 -0.80 2.36 -56.14
CA VAL A 1277 -1.83 1.48 -55.56
C VAL A 1277 -3.20 1.86 -56.13
N CYS A 1278 -3.42 1.51 -57.40
CA CYS A 1278 -4.75 1.43 -58.00
C CYS A 1278 -4.91 0.05 -58.60
#